data_AF-A0A7K1VS24-F1
#
_entry.id   AF-A0A7K1VS24-F1
#
_cell.length_a   1.000
_cell.length_b   1.000
_cell.length_c   1.000
_cell.angle_alpha   90.00
_cell.angle_beta   90.00
_cell.angle_gamma   90.00
#
_symmetry.space_group_name_H-M   'P 1'
#
loop_
_entity.id
_entity.type
_entity.pdbx_description
1 polymer ?
#
loop_
_entity_poly.entity_id
_entity_poly.type
_entity_poly.pdbx_seq_one_letter_code
_entity_poly.pdbx_strand_id
1 'polypeptide(L)'
;MPLRLPRLKPEFDTDQPILDRVETLVRRWLVRSRAFPADPAAQRLAGVLQDPNGLDFTVGFVDGVARPEDLSVAAENLSALTARTPAFLPSYLRAAVATGGAVGPVLPWIVVPAARRVLRQMVGHLVVDASDSRLGGAIRSLRAGGDRLNLNLLGEAVLGEREARRRLEGTHRLLERDDVDYVSIKVSSIVSQLSMWAFDEAVDRVVERLTPLYQLAAASPIPKFINLDMEEYRDLDLTVAVFRRLLEQPGMEGLEAGIVLQAYLPDALGVLQGLTAWAAERRRAGGAPIKVRVVKGANLAMERVDAAIHDWPIATVGSKAEADTNYKRLLDWALRPERTDAVRIGVAGHNLFDIAFAWILANERGVAEAVDFEMLLGMATGQARAVREDVGRLLLYTPVVHPHEFDVAISYLIRRLEENSSPENFLSAVFELEDESVLQRELERFRVSLEALDETVPTPNRSQDRLREWASGSGLRLVQEHAGAGEHAHDPAEEGLTQAVLGLSRGSGAAAATAGFRNEPDTDPSLPGNRRWARLITERIATSRIGTSTADRARVSTAEELQEVLRGVARRAERWGDRLGYDRAAILDRAGLALAANRDRLIEVMASETGKTLAEADPEVSEAIDFAHYYATRARELDAVGGATFVPGRVTVVAPPWNFPIAIPAGSVLAALAAGSGVVLKPAPQARRSAAVLAEALWDAGIPQDLLALVDLDEEALGRALITDPLVDRVVLTGSYETAKLFRSWRVDLPLLAETSGKNAIIVTPHADYDLAVADIVRSAFGHAGQKCSAASLVILVGSVARSKRFRAQLVDAVTSLRVGPPSDPAAVMGPLIEAPTGKLAHALTTLGAGESWLVEPRRLDEGGRLWSPGVREGVAEDSYFHLTEFFGPVLGIMHAATLEDAIRMQNATDYGLTAGLHSLHADELAVWLDSVEAGNLYVNRGITGAIVRRQPFGGWKRSSVGGGAKAGGPNHLIGLGSWKPSPARPSSTLHLRGLDDRARQFIEAAQSSLQFEQFDLLRRSALSDQLAWATEFGVVTDISKIGVERNLLRYLRVPVAIRLADGGDLGELLRVIAAGLLTRSRMDVSSSIPLPPRVQEMLSGDELQEMAGLVPKVVVESDAQWLERAAAGRITASRVRIVGDIVSDRVDAFGGPQGGTAPSLGRDAAGAPAPASPHATRSFTDVLSGMTRGSTGKPVPLVRADGSRIPLSTALAEALGGSPDVAIYADPITPAGRVELLPFLREQAISITNHRFGNPIALSDEVV
;
A
#
# COMPACT_ATOMS: atom_id res chain seq x y z
N MET A 1 56.86 3.66 37.88
CA MET A 1 56.11 4.92 38.06
C MET A 1 56.39 5.82 36.86
N PRO A 2 55.45 6.01 35.93
CA PRO A 2 55.53 7.09 34.97
C PRO A 2 54.94 8.37 35.60
N LEU A 3 55.68 9.47 35.50
CA LEU A 3 55.29 10.80 35.97
C LEU A 3 54.00 11.24 35.29
N ARG A 4 52.91 11.38 36.07
CA ARG A 4 51.71 12.13 35.65
C ARG A 4 52.12 13.60 35.54
N LEU A 5 52.21 14.13 34.32
CA LEU A 5 52.17 15.57 34.10
C LEU A 5 50.85 16.12 34.68
N PRO A 6 50.84 17.32 35.31
CA PRO A 6 49.62 17.92 35.82
C PRO A 6 48.63 18.14 34.68
N ARG A 7 47.35 17.76 34.87
CA ARG A 7 46.27 18.18 33.97
C ARG A 7 46.19 19.71 34.02
N LEU A 8 46.66 20.39 32.98
CA LEU A 8 46.37 21.80 32.78
C LEU A 8 44.84 21.90 32.66
N LYS A 9 44.16 22.51 33.64
CA LYS A 9 42.80 23.00 33.40
C LYS A 9 42.91 23.95 32.21
N PRO A 10 42.14 23.78 31.12
CA PRO A 10 42.10 24.81 30.10
C PRO A 10 41.58 26.07 30.79
N GLU A 11 42.41 27.11 30.89
CA GLU A 11 41.95 28.44 31.28
C GLU A 11 41.10 28.94 30.11
N PHE A 12 39.79 28.68 30.19
CA PHE A 12 38.82 29.33 29.32
C PHE A 12 38.61 30.74 29.89
N ASP A 13 38.87 31.76 29.07
CA ASP A 13 38.55 33.14 29.43
C ASP A 13 37.04 33.31 29.56
N THR A 14 36.49 33.19 30.77
CA THR A 14 35.03 33.21 31.00
C THR A 14 34.37 34.52 30.61
N ASP A 15 35.15 35.58 30.38
CA ASP A 15 34.65 36.89 29.98
C ASP A 15 34.35 36.98 28.47
N GLN A 16 34.83 36.00 27.67
CA GLN A 16 34.52 35.92 26.24
C GLN A 16 33.18 35.23 25.95
N PRO A 17 32.43 35.69 24.92
CA PRO A 17 31.26 34.98 24.42
C PRO A 17 31.55 33.50 24.17
N ILE A 18 30.59 32.62 24.47
CA ILE A 18 30.75 31.17 24.28
C ILE A 18 31.05 30.80 22.82
N LEU A 19 30.54 31.59 21.87
CA LEU A 19 30.81 31.43 20.44
C LEU A 19 32.31 31.50 20.13
N ASP A 20 32.98 32.57 20.59
CA ASP A 20 34.41 32.82 20.32
C ASP A 20 35.30 31.74 20.96
N ARG A 21 34.89 31.25 22.14
CA ARG A 21 35.60 30.18 22.85
C ARG A 21 35.46 28.84 22.16
N VAL A 22 34.27 28.52 21.68
CA VAL A 22 34.02 27.33 20.87
C VAL A 22 34.84 27.40 19.58
N GLU A 23 34.82 28.52 18.86
CA GLU A 23 35.61 28.71 17.64
C GLU A 23 37.11 28.50 17.92
N THR A 24 37.63 29.14 18.96
CA THR A 24 39.04 29.02 19.37
C THR A 24 39.43 27.58 19.65
N LEU A 25 38.59 26.83 20.38
CA LEU A 25 38.82 25.43 20.70
C LEU A 25 38.77 24.54 19.45
N VAL A 26 37.79 24.74 18.58
CA VAL A 26 37.67 23.99 17.32
C VAL A 26 38.88 24.24 16.42
N ARG A 27 39.30 25.50 16.24
CA ARG A 27 40.53 25.83 15.48
C ARG A 27 41.76 25.15 16.06
N ARG A 28 41.88 25.11 17.40
CA ARG A 28 42.97 24.37 18.07
C ARG A 28 42.94 22.89 17.75
N TRP A 29 41.77 22.24 17.81
CA TRP A 29 41.62 20.83 17.44
C TRP A 29 41.97 20.56 15.99
N LEU A 30 41.57 21.43 15.06
CA LEU A 30 41.91 21.30 13.64
C LEU A 30 43.43 21.38 13.43
N VAL A 31 44.10 22.38 14.01
CA VAL A 31 45.57 22.50 13.94
C VAL A 31 46.25 21.28 14.56
N ARG A 32 45.78 20.82 15.72
CA ARG A 32 46.37 19.67 16.42
C ARG A 32 46.15 18.37 15.67
N SER A 33 45.02 18.21 14.99
CA SER A 33 44.69 17.01 14.22
C SER A 33 45.70 16.70 13.12
N ARG A 34 46.35 17.74 12.57
CA ARG A 34 47.43 17.65 11.55
C ARG A 34 48.67 16.92 12.04
N ALA A 35 48.92 16.92 13.35
CA ALA A 35 50.08 16.24 13.92
C ALA A 35 49.91 14.71 13.94
N PHE A 36 48.71 14.19 13.64
CA PHE A 36 48.44 12.76 13.60
C PHE A 36 48.44 12.23 12.15
N PRO A 37 49.06 11.07 11.89
CA PRO A 37 49.04 10.48 10.55
C PRO A 37 47.60 10.14 10.16
N ALA A 38 47.18 10.59 8.97
CA ALA A 38 45.88 10.27 8.42
C ALA A 38 45.80 8.77 8.08
N ASP A 39 44.71 8.12 8.49
CA ASP A 39 44.45 6.73 8.12
C ASP A 39 44.18 6.65 6.60
N PRO A 40 44.96 5.89 5.82
CA PRO A 40 44.76 5.75 4.37
C PRO A 40 43.39 5.22 3.98
N ALA A 41 42.68 4.55 4.90
CA ALA A 41 41.33 4.06 4.67
C ALA A 41 40.27 5.14 4.94
N ALA A 42 40.46 5.97 5.97
CA ALA A 42 39.63 7.16 6.21
C ALA A 42 39.75 8.19 5.08
N GLN A 43 40.93 8.36 4.48
CA GLN A 43 41.12 9.22 3.30
C GLN A 43 40.35 8.72 2.07
N ARG A 44 40.29 7.40 1.84
CA ARG A 44 39.49 6.81 0.75
C ARG A 44 38.00 6.99 0.98
N LEU A 45 37.56 6.88 2.24
CA LEU A 45 36.18 7.13 2.64
C LEU A 45 35.78 8.58 2.45
N ALA A 46 36.66 9.53 2.79
CA ALA A 46 36.45 10.94 2.51
C ALA A 46 36.36 11.21 0.99
N GLY A 47 37.22 10.58 0.19
CA GLY A 47 37.15 10.68 -1.28
C GLY A 47 35.83 10.15 -1.88
N VAL A 48 35.23 9.12 -1.28
CA VAL A 48 33.88 8.62 -1.65
C VAL A 48 32.81 9.68 -1.40
N LEU A 49 32.88 10.39 -0.28
CA LEU A 49 31.88 11.40 0.10
C LEU A 49 32.04 12.72 -0.69
N GLN A 50 33.22 12.97 -1.27
CA GLN A 50 33.54 14.20 -2.01
C GLN A 50 33.33 14.11 -3.53
N ASP A 51 33.39 12.90 -4.11
CA ASP A 51 33.18 12.70 -5.55
C ASP A 51 31.67 12.70 -5.87
N PRO A 52 31.20 13.45 -6.89
CA PRO A 52 29.78 13.48 -7.27
C PRO A 52 29.18 12.10 -7.58
N ASN A 53 30.00 11.17 -8.09
CA ASN A 53 29.60 9.79 -8.36
C ASN A 53 30.05 8.82 -7.25
N GLY A 54 30.77 9.30 -6.23
CA GLY A 54 31.37 8.47 -5.20
C GLY A 54 30.33 7.76 -4.33
N LEU A 55 29.28 8.47 -3.93
CA LEU A 55 28.16 7.88 -3.19
C LEU A 55 27.41 6.85 -4.02
N ASP A 56 26.94 7.24 -5.22
CA ASP A 56 26.17 6.36 -6.12
C ASP A 56 26.95 5.10 -6.49
N PHE A 57 28.26 5.23 -6.75
CA PHE A 57 29.12 4.08 -7.01
C PHE A 57 29.26 3.19 -5.79
N THR A 58 29.44 3.77 -4.59
CA THR A 58 29.63 3.00 -3.36
C THR A 58 28.36 2.28 -2.95
N VAL A 59 27.22 2.97 -2.97
CA VAL A 59 25.90 2.40 -2.73
C VAL A 59 25.61 1.33 -3.78
N GLY A 60 25.78 1.63 -5.07
CA GLY A 60 25.56 0.68 -6.15
C GLY A 60 26.47 -0.55 -6.09
N PHE A 61 27.76 -0.38 -5.75
CA PHE A 61 28.68 -1.51 -5.55
C PHE A 61 28.29 -2.35 -4.36
N VAL A 62 27.89 -1.74 -3.27
CA VAL A 62 27.51 -2.50 -2.11
C VAL A 62 26.19 -3.23 -2.33
N ASP A 63 25.15 -2.52 -2.75
CA ASP A 63 23.81 -3.08 -2.95
C ASP A 63 23.78 -4.04 -4.15
N GLY A 64 24.53 -3.74 -5.21
CA GLY A 64 24.57 -4.54 -6.43
C GLY A 64 25.64 -5.64 -6.46
N VAL A 65 26.77 -5.53 -5.75
CA VAL A 65 27.89 -6.50 -5.86
C VAL A 65 28.17 -7.20 -4.53
N ALA A 66 28.15 -6.47 -3.42
CA ALA A 66 28.53 -7.02 -2.12
C ALA A 66 27.39 -7.77 -1.43
N ARG A 67 26.17 -7.22 -1.48
CA ARG A 67 24.98 -7.78 -0.82
C ARG A 67 24.38 -8.99 -1.54
N PRO A 68 24.23 -9.04 -2.88
CA PRO A 68 23.50 -10.13 -3.52
C PRO A 68 24.13 -11.48 -3.24
N GLU A 69 23.34 -12.49 -2.92
CA GLU A 69 23.89 -13.83 -2.68
C GLU A 69 24.39 -14.45 -4.00
N ASP A 70 23.69 -14.18 -5.11
CA ASP A 70 24.04 -14.68 -6.44
C ASP A 70 25.28 -13.96 -7.01
N LEU A 71 26.28 -14.76 -7.39
CA LEU A 71 27.53 -14.26 -7.93
C LEU A 71 27.38 -13.69 -9.35
N SER A 72 26.42 -14.17 -10.12
CA SER A 72 26.13 -13.71 -11.49
C SER A 72 25.50 -12.33 -11.44
N VAL A 73 24.47 -12.15 -10.60
CA VAL A 73 23.87 -10.83 -10.30
C VAL A 73 24.93 -9.85 -9.83
N ALA A 74 25.77 -10.27 -8.89
CA ALA A 74 26.85 -9.43 -8.38
C ALA A 74 27.85 -9.03 -9.48
N ALA A 75 28.13 -9.91 -10.42
CA ALA A 75 29.04 -9.63 -11.53
C ALA A 75 28.43 -8.73 -12.60
N GLU A 76 27.15 -8.89 -12.90
CA GLU A 76 26.40 -8.03 -13.80
C GLU A 76 26.31 -6.60 -13.28
N ASN A 77 25.93 -6.44 -12.00
CA ASN A 77 25.95 -5.14 -11.34
C ASN A 77 27.37 -4.53 -11.30
N LEU A 78 28.41 -5.34 -11.09
CA LEU A 78 29.80 -4.86 -11.17
C LEU A 78 30.14 -4.32 -12.56
N SER A 79 29.65 -4.98 -13.61
CA SER A 79 29.79 -4.51 -14.99
C SER A 79 29.08 -3.18 -15.21
N ALA A 80 27.81 -3.07 -14.80
CA ALA A 80 27.03 -1.84 -14.91
C ALA A 80 27.68 -0.65 -14.18
N LEU A 81 28.29 -0.89 -13.02
CA LEU A 81 28.96 0.13 -12.22
C LEU A 81 30.25 0.67 -12.86
N THR A 82 30.86 -0.05 -13.80
CA THR A 82 32.10 0.41 -14.44
C THR A 82 31.93 1.78 -15.11
N ALA A 83 30.75 2.06 -15.67
CA ALA A 83 30.41 3.34 -16.29
C ALA A 83 30.42 4.52 -15.30
N ARG A 84 30.20 4.24 -14.01
CA ARG A 84 30.15 5.24 -12.92
C ARG A 84 31.38 5.21 -12.04
N THR A 85 32.51 4.65 -12.52
CA THR A 85 33.74 4.51 -11.72
C THR A 85 34.28 5.89 -11.30
N PRO A 86 34.37 6.20 -9.99
CA PRO A 86 34.79 7.51 -9.51
C PRO A 86 36.25 7.84 -9.82
N ALA A 87 36.56 9.14 -9.91
CA ALA A 87 37.90 9.61 -10.25
C ALA A 87 38.88 9.49 -9.07
N PHE A 88 38.37 9.48 -7.83
CA PHE A 88 39.20 9.37 -6.61
C PHE A 88 39.89 8.00 -6.46
N LEU A 89 39.43 6.95 -7.15
CA LEU A 89 40.04 5.63 -7.08
C LEU A 89 41.44 5.65 -7.74
N PRO A 90 42.48 5.10 -7.08
CA PRO A 90 43.80 4.91 -7.68
C PRO A 90 43.72 4.23 -9.05
N SER A 91 44.61 4.60 -9.98
CA SER A 91 44.59 4.09 -11.36
C SER A 91 44.58 2.55 -11.45
N TYR A 92 45.26 1.86 -10.54
CA TYR A 92 45.26 0.40 -10.48
C TYR A 92 43.91 -0.18 -10.03
N LEU A 93 43.16 0.48 -9.13
CA LEU A 93 41.81 0.07 -8.75
C LEU A 93 40.81 0.35 -9.86
N ARG A 94 40.94 1.48 -10.57
CA ARG A 94 40.10 1.76 -11.75
C ARG A 94 40.30 0.73 -12.85
N ALA A 95 41.55 0.36 -13.12
CA ALA A 95 41.85 -0.73 -14.05
C ALA A 95 41.29 -2.08 -13.56
N ALA A 96 41.36 -2.36 -12.26
CA ALA A 96 40.79 -3.57 -11.68
C ALA A 96 39.26 -3.61 -11.76
N VAL A 97 38.57 -2.50 -11.54
CA VAL A 97 37.10 -2.38 -11.69
C VAL A 97 36.70 -2.55 -13.15
N ALA A 98 37.38 -1.89 -14.09
CA ALA A 98 37.11 -2.03 -15.53
C ALA A 98 37.34 -3.47 -16.02
N THR A 99 38.46 -4.09 -15.62
CA THR A 99 38.76 -5.50 -15.95
C THR A 99 37.75 -6.43 -15.28
N GLY A 100 37.39 -6.16 -14.03
CA GLY A 100 36.40 -6.92 -13.26
C GLY A 100 35.01 -6.85 -13.88
N GLY A 101 34.57 -5.69 -14.37
CA GLY A 101 33.30 -5.55 -15.07
C GLY A 101 33.26 -6.29 -16.41
N ALA A 102 34.36 -6.26 -17.17
CA ALA A 102 34.44 -6.98 -18.46
C ALA A 102 34.52 -8.51 -18.30
N VAL A 103 35.26 -9.00 -17.30
CA VAL A 103 35.47 -10.45 -17.07
C VAL A 103 34.41 -11.05 -16.14
N GLY A 104 33.80 -10.22 -15.28
CA GLY A 104 32.85 -10.61 -14.25
C GLY A 104 31.71 -11.48 -14.75
N PRO A 105 30.98 -11.09 -15.80
CA PRO A 105 29.87 -11.88 -16.34
C PRO A 105 30.29 -13.30 -16.81
N VAL A 106 31.55 -13.49 -17.21
CA VAL A 106 32.07 -14.79 -17.69
C VAL A 106 32.62 -15.65 -16.55
N LEU A 107 33.29 -15.03 -15.57
CA LEU A 107 33.95 -15.73 -14.45
C LEU A 107 33.52 -15.16 -13.08
N PRO A 108 32.21 -15.17 -12.75
CA PRO A 108 31.70 -14.51 -11.53
C PRO A 108 32.28 -15.13 -10.25
N TRP A 109 32.58 -16.42 -10.25
CA TRP A 109 33.17 -17.14 -9.10
C TRP A 109 34.61 -16.76 -8.77
N ILE A 110 35.30 -16.03 -9.66
CA ILE A 110 36.65 -15.49 -9.41
C ILE A 110 36.55 -14.01 -9.07
N VAL A 111 35.86 -13.25 -9.93
CA VAL A 111 35.85 -11.78 -9.87
C VAL A 111 35.10 -11.28 -8.65
N VAL A 112 33.90 -11.80 -8.36
CA VAL A 112 33.08 -11.30 -7.25
C VAL A 112 33.72 -11.60 -5.89
N PRO A 113 34.24 -12.81 -5.60
CA PRO A 113 34.96 -13.06 -4.35
C PRO A 113 36.22 -12.19 -4.20
N ALA A 114 36.93 -11.89 -5.29
CA ALA A 114 38.06 -10.97 -5.27
C ALA A 114 37.60 -9.54 -4.95
N ALA A 115 36.55 -9.05 -5.61
CA ALA A 115 35.96 -7.73 -5.39
C ALA A 115 35.45 -7.57 -3.94
N ARG A 116 34.73 -8.58 -3.40
CA ARG A 116 34.29 -8.61 -1.99
C ARG A 116 35.45 -8.64 -1.01
N ARG A 117 36.54 -9.35 -1.33
CA ARG A 117 37.75 -9.38 -0.49
C ARG A 117 38.44 -8.01 -0.46
N VAL A 118 38.54 -7.32 -1.59
CA VAL A 118 39.07 -5.96 -1.66
C VAL A 118 38.20 -5.00 -0.84
N LEU A 119 36.87 -5.04 -1.02
CA LEU A 119 35.96 -4.24 -0.21
C LEU A 119 36.14 -4.51 1.29
N ARG A 120 36.17 -5.79 1.69
CA ARG A 120 36.40 -6.19 3.10
C ARG A 120 37.73 -5.68 3.65
N GLN A 121 38.80 -5.64 2.85
CA GLN A 121 40.07 -5.05 3.26
C GLN A 121 39.99 -3.52 3.38
N MET A 122 39.21 -2.87 2.52
CA MET A 122 39.02 -1.42 2.58
C MET A 122 38.18 -1.00 3.78
N VAL A 123 37.08 -1.70 4.09
CA VAL A 123 36.16 -1.33 5.18
C VAL A 123 36.39 -2.07 6.50
N GLY A 124 37.27 -3.07 6.53
CA GLY A 124 37.51 -3.92 7.70
C GLY A 124 38.12 -3.22 8.92
N HIS A 125 38.50 -1.95 8.81
CA HIS A 125 38.91 -1.10 9.94
C HIS A 125 37.72 -0.42 10.63
N LEU A 126 36.55 -0.36 9.97
CA LEU A 126 35.31 0.23 10.52
C LEU A 126 34.48 -0.78 11.32
N VAL A 127 34.73 -2.08 11.14
CA VAL A 127 34.00 -3.16 11.82
C VAL A 127 34.99 -4.16 12.39
N VAL A 128 34.82 -4.48 13.67
CA VAL A 128 35.70 -5.41 14.37
C VAL A 128 35.17 -6.84 14.25
N ASP A 129 36.08 -7.78 14.04
CA ASP A 129 35.78 -9.20 13.99
C ASP A 129 35.40 -9.70 15.39
N ALA A 130 34.17 -10.20 15.53
CA ALA A 130 33.61 -10.69 16.80
C ALA A 130 34.12 -12.09 17.19
N SER A 131 34.96 -12.75 16.38
CA SER A 131 35.50 -14.07 16.71
C SER A 131 36.49 -14.00 17.88
N ASP A 132 36.43 -15.00 18.76
CA ASP A 132 37.27 -15.06 19.96
C ASP A 132 38.78 -14.95 19.66
N SER A 133 39.20 -15.44 18.49
CA SER A 133 40.59 -15.42 18.05
C SER A 133 41.15 -14.03 17.77
N ARG A 134 40.31 -13.06 17.38
CA ARG A 134 40.75 -11.71 16.94
C ARG A 134 40.23 -10.59 17.82
N LEU A 135 39.06 -10.76 18.43
CA LEU A 135 38.39 -9.72 19.21
C LEU A 135 39.28 -9.18 20.35
N GLY A 136 39.91 -10.06 21.13
CA GLY A 136 40.76 -9.63 22.26
C GLY A 136 41.99 -8.82 21.84
N GLY A 137 42.59 -9.13 20.68
CA GLY A 137 43.69 -8.36 20.12
C GLY A 137 43.26 -6.96 19.67
N ALA A 138 42.09 -6.88 19.00
CA ALA A 138 41.50 -5.62 18.57
C ALA A 138 41.12 -4.73 19.76
N ILE A 139 40.47 -5.27 20.79
CA ILE A 139 40.11 -4.55 22.02
C ILE A 139 41.37 -3.98 22.69
N ARG A 140 42.43 -4.78 22.86
CA ARG A 140 43.69 -4.31 23.45
C ARG A 140 44.32 -3.18 22.64
N SER A 141 44.30 -3.27 21.32
CA SER A 141 44.85 -2.24 20.44
C SER A 141 44.06 -0.93 20.53
N LEU A 142 42.72 -1.01 20.53
CA LEU A 142 41.86 0.18 20.58
C LEU A 142 41.88 0.83 21.96
N ARG A 143 42.04 0.06 23.03
CA ARG A 143 42.18 0.58 24.40
C ARG A 143 43.57 1.09 24.76
N ALA A 144 44.60 0.88 23.91
CA ALA A 144 45.97 1.29 24.21
C ALA A 144 46.10 2.81 24.46
N GLY A 145 45.18 3.61 23.91
CA GLY A 145 45.08 5.05 24.14
C GLY A 145 44.33 5.48 25.41
N GLY A 146 43.82 4.54 26.23
CA GLY A 146 42.98 4.83 27.40
C GLY A 146 41.49 5.02 27.09
N ASP A 147 41.08 4.80 25.84
CA ASP A 147 39.68 4.88 25.40
C ASP A 147 38.87 3.68 25.89
N ARG A 148 37.56 3.88 26.07
CA ARG A 148 36.59 2.81 26.32
C ARG A 148 35.89 2.43 25.02
N LEU A 149 35.38 1.21 24.93
CA LEU A 149 34.76 0.69 23.71
C LEU A 149 33.30 0.34 23.99
N ASN A 150 32.40 0.93 23.23
CA ASN A 150 31.01 0.53 23.20
C ASN A 150 30.83 -0.52 22.10
N LEU A 151 30.74 -1.80 22.47
CA LEU A 151 30.57 -2.89 21.49
C LEU A 151 29.09 -3.04 21.09
N ASN A 152 28.80 -2.98 19.79
CA ASN A 152 27.47 -3.29 19.26
C ASN A 152 27.52 -4.48 18.31
N LEU A 153 26.79 -5.55 18.61
CA LEU A 153 26.73 -6.75 17.79
C LEU A 153 25.79 -6.58 16.59
N LEU A 154 26.37 -6.53 15.40
CA LEU A 154 25.66 -6.57 14.13
C LEU A 154 25.32 -8.02 13.75
N GLY A 155 24.32 -8.18 12.89
CA GLY A 155 23.82 -9.47 12.41
C GLY A 155 22.50 -9.26 11.65
N GLU A 156 21.91 -10.35 11.15
CA GLU A 156 20.73 -10.34 10.27
C GLU A 156 19.52 -9.55 10.81
N ALA A 157 18.58 -9.22 9.91
CA ALA A 157 17.32 -8.60 10.27
C ALA A 157 16.51 -9.52 11.21
N VAL A 158 16.03 -8.97 12.32
CA VAL A 158 15.26 -9.72 13.33
C VAL A 158 13.80 -9.81 12.90
N LEU A 159 13.50 -10.77 12.02
CA LEU A 159 12.12 -11.05 11.56
C LEU A 159 11.41 -12.11 12.42
N GLY A 160 12.17 -12.90 13.19
CA GLY A 160 11.68 -13.97 14.05
C GLY A 160 12.50 -14.17 15.33
N GLU A 161 12.02 -15.09 16.18
CA GLU A 161 12.51 -15.32 17.53
C GLU A 161 13.86 -16.04 17.58
N ARG A 162 14.24 -16.84 16.58
CA ARG A 162 15.54 -17.52 16.59
C ARG A 162 16.65 -16.51 16.37
N GLU A 163 16.51 -15.58 15.43
CA GLU A 163 17.51 -14.52 15.24
C GLU A 163 17.54 -13.55 16.43
N ALA A 164 16.37 -13.20 16.97
CA ALA A 164 16.28 -12.39 18.20
C ALA A 164 17.05 -13.04 19.38
N ARG A 165 16.87 -14.35 19.59
CA ARG A 165 17.59 -15.11 20.62
C ARG A 165 19.09 -15.18 20.33
N ARG A 166 19.48 -15.43 19.08
CA ARG A 166 20.89 -15.46 18.67
C ARG A 166 21.59 -14.13 18.98
N ARG A 167 20.92 -13.00 18.71
CA ARG A 167 21.45 -11.67 19.00
C ARG A 167 21.63 -11.44 20.50
N LEU A 168 20.66 -11.85 21.31
CA LEU A 168 20.73 -11.76 22.76
C LEU A 168 21.86 -12.64 23.32
N GLU A 169 21.95 -13.91 22.92
CA GLU A 169 23.00 -14.84 23.34
C GLU A 169 24.40 -14.39 22.91
N GLY A 170 24.52 -13.84 21.70
CA GLY A 170 25.76 -13.23 21.21
C GLY A 170 26.20 -12.04 22.08
N THR A 171 25.26 -11.17 22.45
CA THR A 171 25.54 -10.03 23.32
C THR A 171 25.87 -10.47 24.75
N HIS A 172 25.20 -11.51 25.25
CA HIS A 172 25.50 -12.12 26.55
C HIS A 172 26.95 -12.64 26.59
N ARG A 173 27.36 -13.43 25.59
CA ARG A 173 28.75 -13.92 25.47
C ARG A 173 29.78 -12.80 25.37
N LEU A 174 29.45 -11.70 24.69
CA LEU A 174 30.33 -10.53 24.64
C LEU A 174 30.49 -9.91 26.03
N LEU A 175 29.40 -9.77 26.80
CA LEU A 175 29.42 -9.14 28.11
C LEU A 175 30.10 -9.99 29.20
N GLU A 176 30.05 -11.32 29.08
CA GLU A 176 30.73 -12.27 29.97
C GLU A 176 32.26 -12.11 29.96
N ARG A 177 32.84 -11.59 28.87
CA ARG A 177 34.28 -11.43 28.75
C ARG A 177 34.82 -10.37 29.69
N ASP A 178 35.91 -10.67 30.41
CA ASP A 178 36.57 -9.71 31.32
C ASP A 178 37.12 -8.46 30.61
N ASP A 179 37.45 -8.59 29.32
CA ASP A 179 37.95 -7.47 28.50
C ASP A 179 36.83 -6.60 27.92
N VAL A 180 35.54 -6.88 28.19
CA VAL A 180 34.39 -6.08 27.74
C VAL A 180 33.69 -5.44 28.93
N ASP A 181 33.54 -4.11 28.90
CA ASP A 181 32.91 -3.33 29.98
C ASP A 181 31.65 -2.58 29.53
N TYR A 182 31.38 -2.50 28.23
CA TYR A 182 30.26 -1.74 27.67
C TYR A 182 29.70 -2.41 26.41
N VAL A 183 28.39 -2.68 26.40
CA VAL A 183 27.66 -3.15 25.21
C VAL A 183 26.43 -2.27 24.92
N SER A 184 26.08 -2.15 23.65
CA SER A 184 24.80 -1.56 23.23
C SER A 184 23.89 -2.60 22.58
N ILE A 185 22.59 -2.50 22.84
CA ILE A 185 21.58 -3.41 22.32
C ILE A 185 20.26 -2.68 22.09
N LYS A 186 19.50 -3.06 21.07
CA LYS A 186 18.17 -2.47 20.78
C LYS A 186 17.07 -3.40 21.26
N VAL A 187 15.97 -2.82 21.73
CA VAL A 187 14.77 -3.59 22.11
C VAL A 187 14.24 -4.43 20.94
N SER A 188 14.14 -3.82 19.75
CA SER A 188 13.70 -4.47 18.51
C SER A 188 14.62 -5.60 18.02
N SER A 189 15.85 -5.69 18.54
CA SER A 189 16.78 -6.77 18.19
C SER A 189 16.67 -8.03 19.08
N ILE A 190 15.86 -7.96 20.15
CA ILE A 190 15.78 -9.01 21.18
C ILE A 190 14.41 -9.70 21.20
N VAL A 191 13.41 -9.02 20.67
CA VAL A 191 12.07 -9.57 20.49
C VAL A 191 11.59 -9.24 19.09
N SER A 192 11.09 -10.24 18.37
CA SER A 192 10.50 -10.05 17.06
C SER A 192 9.01 -9.70 17.16
N GLN A 193 8.50 -9.02 16.12
CA GLN A 193 7.07 -8.79 15.90
C GLN A 193 6.35 -8.12 17.09
N LEU A 194 6.97 -7.07 17.65
CA LEU A 194 6.39 -6.28 18.74
C LEU A 194 5.14 -5.54 18.25
N SER A 195 4.01 -5.74 18.94
CA SER A 195 2.75 -5.02 18.69
C SER A 195 2.64 -3.84 19.65
N MET A 196 2.59 -2.62 19.12
CA MET A 196 2.38 -1.41 19.93
C MET A 196 0.96 -1.31 20.52
N TRP A 197 0.01 -2.09 20.00
CA TRP A 197 -1.31 -2.28 20.59
C TRP A 197 -1.27 -3.07 21.91
N ALA A 198 -0.19 -3.84 22.12
CA ALA A 198 0.07 -4.63 23.33
C ALA A 198 1.24 -4.06 24.12
N PHE A 199 1.26 -2.73 24.30
CA PHE A 199 2.43 -2.02 24.81
C PHE A 199 2.94 -2.60 26.14
N ASP A 200 2.06 -2.83 27.11
CA ASP A 200 2.45 -3.33 28.42
C ASP A 200 2.98 -4.77 28.33
N GLU A 201 2.31 -5.64 27.56
CA GLU A 201 2.75 -7.02 27.33
C GLU A 201 4.07 -7.08 26.54
N ALA A 202 4.29 -6.13 25.63
CA ALA A 202 5.54 -5.97 24.89
C ALA A 202 6.68 -5.55 25.82
N VAL A 203 6.43 -4.58 26.71
CA VAL A 203 7.38 -4.18 27.76
C VAL A 203 7.74 -5.39 28.62
N ASP A 204 6.76 -6.12 29.14
CA ASP A 204 6.99 -7.28 30.01
C ASP A 204 7.82 -8.37 29.33
N ARG A 205 7.50 -8.69 28.08
CA ARG A 205 8.24 -9.69 27.29
C ARG A 205 9.68 -9.28 27.06
N VAL A 206 9.94 -8.00 26.77
CA VAL A 206 11.30 -7.49 26.55
C VAL A 206 12.08 -7.49 27.87
N VAL A 207 11.45 -7.04 28.95
CA VAL A 207 12.03 -7.03 30.30
C VAL A 207 12.44 -8.44 30.71
N GLU A 208 11.55 -9.43 30.56
CA GLU A 208 11.83 -10.84 30.86
C GLU A 208 13.06 -11.35 30.11
N ARG A 209 13.18 -11.04 28.80
CA ARG A 209 14.30 -11.47 27.98
C ARG A 209 15.61 -10.77 28.32
N LEU A 210 15.58 -9.51 28.72
CA LEU A 210 16.77 -8.73 29.05
C LEU A 210 17.24 -8.93 30.50
N THR A 211 16.37 -9.34 31.42
CA THR A 211 16.72 -9.54 32.84
C THR A 211 17.99 -10.37 33.05
N PRO A 212 18.21 -11.53 32.39
CA PRO A 212 19.43 -12.32 32.57
C PRO A 212 20.72 -11.55 32.21
N LEU A 213 20.68 -10.75 31.15
CA LEU A 213 21.82 -9.93 30.72
C LEU A 213 22.14 -8.83 31.75
N TYR A 214 21.11 -8.20 32.31
CA TYR A 214 21.27 -7.19 33.36
C TYR A 214 21.72 -7.80 34.70
N GLN A 215 21.25 -9.00 35.04
CA GLN A 215 21.70 -9.72 36.22
C GLN A 215 23.18 -10.08 36.13
N LEU A 216 23.64 -10.51 34.95
CA LEU A 216 25.06 -10.73 34.68
C LEU A 216 25.87 -9.45 34.92
N ALA A 217 25.39 -8.30 34.42
CA ALA A 217 26.05 -7.02 34.62
C ALA A 217 26.11 -6.60 36.10
N ALA A 218 25.00 -6.74 36.83
CA ALA A 218 24.89 -6.38 38.24
C ALA A 218 25.73 -7.27 39.17
N ALA A 219 25.83 -8.56 38.86
CA ALA A 219 26.61 -9.52 39.64
C ALA A 219 28.11 -9.51 39.31
N SER A 220 28.53 -8.83 38.23
CA SER A 220 29.92 -8.86 37.78
C SER A 220 30.85 -8.11 38.75
N PRO A 221 32.01 -8.68 39.13
CA PRO A 221 33.00 -7.99 39.95
C PRO A 221 33.68 -6.84 39.19
N ILE A 222 33.67 -6.90 37.85
CA ILE A 222 34.15 -5.84 36.97
C ILE A 222 32.92 -5.01 36.57
N PRO A 223 32.91 -3.68 36.77
CA PRO A 223 31.77 -2.86 36.39
C PRO A 223 31.43 -3.04 34.90
N LYS A 224 30.22 -3.55 34.63
CA LYS A 224 29.66 -3.72 33.30
C LYS A 224 28.61 -2.65 33.04
N PHE A 225 28.48 -2.25 31.78
CA PHE A 225 27.55 -1.23 31.34
C PHE A 225 26.74 -1.73 30.15
N ILE A 226 25.42 -1.58 30.20
CA ILE A 226 24.50 -1.91 29.12
C ILE A 226 23.79 -0.63 28.68
N ASN A 227 23.85 -0.33 27.38
CA ASN A 227 23.13 0.79 26.78
C ASN A 227 21.97 0.30 25.90
N LEU A 228 20.77 0.83 26.12
CA LEU A 228 19.63 0.59 25.22
C LEU A 228 19.62 1.60 24.08
N ASP A 229 19.78 1.09 22.86
CA ASP A 229 19.76 1.85 21.62
C ASP A 229 18.33 2.02 21.09
N MET A 230 18.10 3.13 20.38
CA MET A 230 16.82 3.48 19.75
C MET A 230 17.00 3.86 18.28
N GLU A 231 16.03 3.52 17.44
CA GLU A 231 16.02 3.87 16.02
C GLU A 231 14.78 4.64 15.59
N GLU A 232 13.60 4.06 15.77
CA GLU A 232 12.32 4.60 15.29
C GLU A 232 11.54 5.32 16.40
N TYR A 233 10.66 6.25 16.01
CA TYR A 233 9.83 6.99 16.98
C TYR A 233 8.96 6.06 17.85
N ARG A 234 8.43 4.97 17.28
CA ARG A 234 7.65 3.97 18.04
C ARG A 234 8.44 3.28 19.16
N ASP A 235 9.77 3.27 19.08
CA ASP A 235 10.62 2.63 20.09
C ASP A 235 10.83 3.51 21.32
N LEU A 236 10.54 4.81 21.26
CA LEU A 236 10.84 5.78 22.34
C LEU A 236 10.20 5.39 23.66
N ASP A 237 8.87 5.40 23.72
CA ASP A 237 8.15 5.10 24.94
C ASP A 237 8.40 3.66 25.40
N LEU A 238 8.54 2.73 24.46
CA LEU A 238 8.81 1.32 24.73
C LEU A 238 10.17 1.16 25.43
N THR A 239 11.21 1.76 24.87
CA THR A 239 12.58 1.67 25.41
C THR A 239 12.68 2.35 26.76
N VAL A 240 12.02 3.49 26.96
CA VAL A 240 11.97 4.18 28.26
C VAL A 240 11.27 3.32 29.32
N ALA A 241 10.13 2.70 28.99
CA ALA A 241 9.39 1.84 29.91
C ALA A 241 10.19 0.58 30.28
N VAL A 242 10.80 -0.08 29.29
CA VAL A 242 11.67 -1.25 29.50
C VAL A 242 12.86 -0.88 30.38
N PHE A 243 13.54 0.25 30.11
CA PHE A 243 14.71 0.69 30.86
C PHE A 243 14.41 0.91 32.33
N ARG A 244 13.30 1.61 32.64
CA ARG A 244 12.88 1.85 34.04
C ARG A 244 12.55 0.54 34.75
N ARG A 245 11.71 -0.31 34.15
CA ARG A 245 11.26 -1.56 34.75
C ARG A 245 12.38 -2.57 34.96
N LEU A 246 13.43 -2.57 34.14
CA LEU A 246 14.64 -3.36 34.38
C LEU A 246 15.42 -2.90 35.61
N LEU A 247 15.63 -1.59 35.76
CA LEU A 247 16.43 -1.02 36.86
C LEU A 247 15.68 -0.91 38.20
N GLU A 248 14.35 -1.07 38.18
CA GLU A 248 13.50 -1.21 39.36
C GLU A 248 13.46 -2.64 39.92
N GLN A 249 13.99 -3.64 39.20
CA GLN A 249 14.03 -5.01 39.69
C GLN A 249 14.98 -5.15 40.91
N PRO A 250 14.63 -6.02 41.88
CA PRO A 250 15.50 -6.30 43.02
C PRO A 250 16.89 -6.78 42.59
N GLY A 251 17.94 -6.22 43.18
CA GLY A 251 19.34 -6.54 42.86
C GLY A 251 19.95 -5.68 41.76
N MET A 252 19.18 -4.76 41.16
CA MET A 252 19.65 -3.82 40.13
C MET A 252 19.92 -2.43 40.68
N GLU A 253 19.75 -2.19 41.98
CA GLU A 253 19.82 -0.86 42.59
C GLU A 253 21.21 -0.23 42.39
N GLY A 254 22.27 -1.04 42.47
CA GLY A 254 23.67 -0.61 42.27
C GLY A 254 24.14 -0.58 40.82
N LEU A 255 23.34 -1.04 39.84
CA LEU A 255 23.76 -1.12 38.44
C LEU A 255 23.63 0.25 37.74
N GLU A 256 24.71 0.73 37.15
CA GLU A 256 24.68 1.86 36.22
C GLU A 256 24.40 1.36 34.79
N ALA A 257 23.39 1.92 34.13
CA ALA A 257 23.03 1.55 32.76
C ALA A 257 22.65 2.79 31.93
N GLY A 258 22.62 2.62 30.61
CA GLY A 258 22.42 3.69 29.65
C GLY A 258 21.19 3.55 28.76
N ILE A 259 20.69 4.69 28.29
CA ILE A 259 19.62 4.78 27.29
C ILE A 259 19.96 5.88 26.27
N VAL A 260 19.61 5.67 25.00
CA VAL A 260 19.73 6.68 23.95
C VAL A 260 18.57 7.65 23.98
N LEU A 261 18.85 8.92 23.66
CA LEU A 261 17.83 9.92 23.37
C LEU A 261 18.20 10.68 22.10
N GLN A 262 17.24 10.82 21.18
CA GLN A 262 17.46 11.41 19.86
C GLN A 262 16.98 12.87 19.84
N ALA A 263 17.88 13.83 19.66
CA ALA A 263 17.61 15.26 19.75
C ALA A 263 16.78 15.83 18.59
N TYR A 264 16.69 15.14 17.46
CA TYR A 264 15.80 15.52 16.36
C TYR A 264 14.31 15.36 16.70
N LEU A 265 13.98 14.74 17.84
CA LEU A 265 12.62 14.59 18.33
C LEU A 265 12.30 15.81 19.22
N PRO A 266 11.24 16.56 18.94
CA PRO A 266 10.86 17.71 19.76
C PRO A 266 10.58 17.32 21.24
N ASP A 267 10.03 16.14 21.45
CA ASP A 267 9.70 15.51 22.73
C ASP A 267 10.91 15.08 23.58
N ALA A 268 12.13 15.06 22.99
CA ALA A 268 13.33 14.58 23.66
C ALA A 268 13.58 15.25 25.01
N LEU A 269 13.40 16.57 25.12
CA LEU A 269 13.64 17.28 26.37
C LEU A 269 12.63 16.89 27.47
N GLY A 270 11.37 16.66 27.10
CA GLY A 270 10.36 16.18 28.03
C GLY A 270 10.69 14.77 28.55
N VAL A 271 11.16 13.88 27.66
CA VAL A 271 11.61 12.54 28.04
C VAL A 271 12.83 12.58 28.96
N LEU A 272 13.82 13.43 28.65
CA LEU A 272 14.99 13.62 29.50
C LEU A 272 14.62 14.12 30.89
N GLN A 273 13.72 15.11 30.97
CA GLN A 273 13.19 15.62 32.23
C GLN A 273 12.54 14.52 33.07
N GLY A 274 11.71 13.68 32.44
CA GLY A 274 11.09 12.53 33.08
C GLY A 274 12.11 11.50 33.56
N LEU A 275 13.12 11.16 32.75
CA LEU A 275 14.20 10.24 33.14
C LEU A 275 15.03 10.79 34.30
N THR A 276 15.35 12.08 34.31
CA THR A 276 16.10 12.72 35.40
C THR A 276 15.30 12.74 36.70
N ALA A 277 13.99 13.03 36.66
CA ALA A 277 13.13 13.00 37.85
C ALA A 277 13.09 11.59 38.48
N TRP A 278 12.86 10.57 37.65
CA TRP A 278 12.88 9.17 38.07
C TRP A 278 14.25 8.73 38.60
N ALA A 279 15.35 9.10 37.92
CA ALA A 279 16.70 8.78 38.37
C ALA A 279 17.05 9.47 39.69
N ALA A 280 16.57 10.70 39.93
CA ALA A 280 16.77 11.39 41.20
C ALA A 280 16.04 10.70 42.37
N GLU A 281 14.87 10.11 42.12
CA GLU A 281 14.19 9.21 43.07
C GLU A 281 15.02 7.97 43.36
N ARG A 282 15.54 7.31 42.32
CA ARG A 282 16.44 6.17 42.44
C ARG A 282 17.69 6.50 43.27
N ARG A 283 18.32 7.66 43.04
CA ARG A 283 19.46 8.15 43.84
C ARG A 283 19.10 8.37 45.30
N ARG A 284 17.96 8.99 45.58
CA ARG A 284 17.46 9.20 46.96
C ARG A 284 17.19 7.88 47.68
N ALA A 285 16.80 6.83 46.96
CA ALA A 285 16.64 5.48 47.49
C ALA A 285 17.96 4.71 47.66
N GLY A 286 19.11 5.33 47.36
CA GLY A 286 20.44 4.71 47.48
C GLY A 286 20.93 3.97 46.23
N GLY A 287 20.20 4.08 45.11
CA GLY A 287 20.59 3.48 43.84
C GLY A 287 21.71 4.22 43.09
N ALA A 288 22.26 3.58 42.08
CA ALA A 288 23.24 4.15 41.16
C ALA A 288 22.62 5.24 40.25
N PRO A 289 23.44 6.11 39.66
CA PRO A 289 22.97 6.98 38.58
C PRO A 289 22.62 6.18 37.32
N ILE A 290 22.03 6.86 36.35
CA ILE A 290 21.89 6.37 34.97
C ILE A 290 22.73 7.23 34.03
N LYS A 291 22.87 6.80 32.78
CA LYS A 291 23.45 7.62 31.70
C LYS A 291 22.46 7.80 30.57
N VAL A 292 22.35 9.02 30.05
CA VAL A 292 21.61 9.30 28.81
C VAL A 292 22.61 9.64 27.71
N ARG A 293 22.63 8.84 26.64
CA ARG A 293 23.42 9.12 25.45
C ARG A 293 22.61 9.97 24.47
N VAL A 294 22.97 11.24 24.36
CA VAL A 294 22.32 12.19 23.47
C VAL A 294 22.94 12.09 22.08
N VAL A 295 22.14 11.66 21.10
CA VAL A 295 22.46 11.64 19.67
C VAL A 295 21.58 12.64 18.93
N LYS A 296 21.95 13.07 17.73
CA LYS A 296 21.03 13.87 16.90
C LYS A 296 19.85 13.04 16.39
N GLY A 297 20.13 11.87 15.83
CA GLY A 297 19.15 10.97 15.22
C GLY A 297 19.72 10.34 13.95
N ALA A 298 19.27 9.13 13.60
CA ALA A 298 19.84 8.36 12.49
C ALA A 298 18.79 7.81 11.50
N ASN A 299 17.49 8.03 11.76
CA ASN A 299 16.41 7.38 11.01
C ASN A 299 15.49 8.35 10.25
N LEU A 300 15.92 9.60 10.02
CA LEU A 300 15.09 10.66 9.43
C LEU A 300 14.45 10.25 8.08
N ALA A 301 15.19 9.52 7.24
CA ALA A 301 14.70 9.08 5.94
C ALA A 301 13.50 8.14 6.07
N MET A 302 13.56 7.17 6.98
CA MET A 302 12.44 6.26 7.25
C MET A 302 11.31 6.93 8.04
N GLU A 303 11.61 7.88 8.94
CA GLU A 303 10.56 8.68 9.60
C GLU A 303 9.74 9.51 8.60
N ARG A 304 10.37 10.00 7.51
CA ARG A 304 9.66 10.66 6.39
C ARG A 304 8.79 9.68 5.61
N VAL A 305 9.28 8.45 5.38
CA VAL A 305 8.48 7.39 4.73
C VAL A 305 7.28 7.05 5.60
N ASP A 306 7.48 6.79 6.89
CA ASP A 306 6.41 6.42 7.83
C ASP A 306 5.32 7.50 7.91
N ALA A 307 5.75 8.77 8.00
CA ALA A 307 4.85 9.92 7.97
C ALA A 307 4.06 10.01 6.65
N ALA A 308 4.72 9.87 5.50
CA ALA A 308 4.07 9.99 4.20
C ALA A 308 3.11 8.84 3.89
N ILE A 309 3.45 7.61 4.29
CA ILE A 309 2.61 6.42 4.07
C ILE A 309 1.33 6.50 4.92
N HIS A 310 1.44 6.85 6.20
CA HIS A 310 0.28 6.91 7.11
C HIS A 310 -0.42 8.28 7.16
N ASP A 311 0.13 9.27 6.43
CA ASP A 311 -0.32 10.66 6.48
C ASP A 311 -0.29 11.27 7.89
N TRP A 312 0.72 10.87 8.67
CA TRP A 312 1.00 11.40 10.00
C TRP A 312 1.92 12.62 9.93
N PRO A 313 1.88 13.53 10.92
CA PRO A 313 2.93 14.51 11.09
C PRO A 313 4.29 13.83 11.25
N ILE A 314 5.31 14.37 10.59
CA ILE A 314 6.69 13.91 10.76
C ILE A 314 7.08 14.01 12.25
N ALA A 315 7.59 12.91 12.81
CA ALA A 315 7.91 12.85 14.23
C ALA A 315 9.04 13.81 14.63
N THR A 316 9.99 14.05 13.72
CA THR A 316 11.16 14.90 13.95
C THR A 316 10.84 16.38 13.74
N VAL A 317 11.68 17.26 14.27
CA VAL A 317 11.71 18.69 13.95
C VAL A 317 11.87 18.96 12.44
N GLY A 318 11.48 20.16 11.99
CA GLY A 318 11.31 20.48 10.57
C GLY A 318 12.62 20.73 9.83
N SER A 319 13.70 21.07 10.55
CA SER A 319 14.98 21.41 9.96
C SER A 319 16.18 20.87 10.74
N LYS A 320 17.33 20.75 10.08
CA LYS A 320 18.58 20.39 10.75
C LYS A 320 18.98 21.43 11.80
N ALA A 321 18.77 22.73 11.53
CA ALA A 321 19.07 23.79 12.48
C ALA A 321 18.26 23.61 13.77
N GLU A 322 16.97 23.29 13.68
CA GLU A 322 16.14 22.97 14.85
C GLU A 322 16.66 21.75 15.61
N ALA A 323 17.13 20.70 14.91
CA ALA A 323 17.70 19.52 15.57
C ALA A 323 19.00 19.86 16.31
N ASP A 324 19.84 20.73 15.73
CA ASP A 324 21.08 21.22 16.35
C ASP A 324 20.81 22.14 17.55
N THR A 325 19.76 22.97 17.48
CA THR A 325 19.26 23.77 18.61
C THR A 325 18.73 22.88 19.72
N ASN A 326 17.92 21.88 19.39
CA ASN A 326 17.35 20.97 20.38
C ASN A 326 18.43 20.09 21.03
N TYR A 327 19.47 19.70 20.28
CA TYR A 327 20.65 19.05 20.84
C TYR A 327 21.33 19.92 21.90
N LYS A 328 21.53 21.21 21.62
CA LYS A 328 22.07 22.18 22.59
C LYS A 328 21.13 22.39 23.77
N ARG A 329 19.81 22.40 23.55
CA ARG A 329 18.78 22.51 24.60
C ARG A 329 18.85 21.36 25.59
N LEU A 330 19.02 20.13 25.10
CA LEU A 330 19.23 18.96 25.96
C LEU A 330 20.49 19.10 26.81
N LEU A 331 21.61 19.52 26.20
CA LEU A 331 22.88 19.71 26.90
C LEU A 331 22.82 20.85 27.92
N ASP A 332 22.28 22.01 27.54
CA ASP A 332 22.13 23.16 28.41
C ASP A 332 21.27 22.83 29.65
N TRP A 333 20.18 22.11 29.42
CA TRP A 333 19.33 21.69 30.51
C TRP A 333 20.03 20.61 31.36
N ALA A 334 20.64 19.58 30.76
CA ALA A 334 21.19 18.45 31.49
C ALA A 334 22.42 18.78 32.35
N LEU A 335 23.34 19.59 31.81
CA LEU A 335 24.66 19.83 32.40
C LEU A 335 24.57 20.84 33.55
N ARG A 336 23.90 20.47 34.63
CA ARG A 336 23.82 21.27 35.87
C ARG A 336 24.07 20.36 37.09
N PRO A 337 24.80 20.82 38.12
CA PRO A 337 25.19 19.99 39.26
C PRO A 337 24.03 19.23 39.91
N GLU A 338 22.85 19.86 39.99
CA GLU A 338 21.66 19.30 40.63
C GLU A 338 21.07 18.11 39.86
N ARG A 339 21.42 17.96 38.58
CA ARG A 339 20.88 16.94 37.66
C ARG A 339 21.91 15.85 37.38
N THR A 340 23.19 16.23 37.33
CA THR A 340 24.29 15.32 36.97
C THR A 340 24.66 14.30 38.05
N ASP A 341 24.19 14.47 39.30
CA ASP A 341 24.30 13.40 40.32
C ASP A 341 23.42 12.19 39.94
N ALA A 342 22.25 12.43 39.33
CA ALA A 342 21.32 11.38 38.95
C ALA A 342 21.55 10.87 37.51
N VAL A 343 21.94 11.75 36.60
CA VAL A 343 22.06 11.43 35.17
C VAL A 343 23.40 11.90 34.62
N ARG A 344 24.25 10.95 34.20
CA ARG A 344 25.44 11.21 33.39
C ARG A 344 25.03 11.44 31.93
N ILE A 345 25.78 12.26 31.20
CA ILE A 345 25.48 12.58 29.80
C ILE A 345 26.55 12.04 28.87
N GLY A 346 26.13 11.22 27.90
CA GLY A 346 26.94 10.82 26.76
C GLY A 346 26.73 11.79 25.60
N VAL A 347 27.73 12.63 25.30
CA VAL A 347 27.71 13.54 24.14
C VAL A 347 28.19 12.75 22.93
N ALA A 348 27.24 12.22 22.15
CA ALA A 348 27.55 11.36 21.02
C ALA A 348 27.42 12.10 19.67
N GLY A 349 28.52 12.16 18.93
CA GLY A 349 28.55 12.78 17.60
C GLY A 349 29.96 13.13 17.12
N HIS A 350 30.04 13.65 15.90
CA HIS A 350 31.29 14.14 15.29
C HIS A 350 31.34 15.66 15.12
N ASN A 351 30.26 16.38 15.47
CA ASN A 351 30.25 17.84 15.35
C ASN A 351 31.18 18.47 16.39
N LEU A 352 32.33 18.95 15.92
CA LEU A 352 33.36 19.57 16.76
C LEU A 352 32.82 20.78 17.51
N PHE A 353 31.91 21.56 16.92
CA PHE A 353 31.31 22.71 17.59
C PHE A 353 30.40 22.29 18.75
N ASP A 354 29.60 21.23 18.57
CA ASP A 354 28.73 20.72 19.64
C ASP A 354 29.55 20.06 20.76
N ILE A 355 30.63 19.35 20.43
CA ILE A 355 31.57 18.77 21.40
C ILE A 355 32.28 19.87 22.19
N ALA A 356 32.80 20.91 21.52
CA ALA A 356 33.44 22.05 22.15
C ALA A 356 32.47 22.79 23.08
N PHE A 357 31.24 23.05 22.61
CA PHE A 357 30.18 23.65 23.40
C PHE A 357 29.91 22.85 24.68
N ALA A 358 29.70 21.53 24.56
CA ALA A 358 29.45 20.66 25.71
C ALA A 358 30.64 20.62 26.68
N TRP A 359 31.88 20.59 26.17
CA TRP A 359 33.09 20.58 26.99
C TRP A 359 33.28 21.87 27.79
N ILE A 360 33.12 23.03 27.14
CA ILE A 360 33.21 24.34 27.79
C ILE A 360 32.11 24.45 28.85
N LEU A 361 30.86 24.18 28.46
CA LEU A 361 29.70 24.27 29.34
C LEU A 361 29.83 23.37 30.58
N ALA A 362 30.31 22.14 30.41
CA ALA A 362 30.50 21.21 31.51
C ALA A 362 31.62 21.66 32.48
N ASN A 363 32.69 22.28 31.97
CA ASN A 363 33.77 22.81 32.80
C ASN A 363 33.34 24.06 33.56
N GLU A 364 32.63 24.99 32.91
CA GLU A 364 32.08 26.19 33.55
C GLU A 364 31.16 25.86 34.72
N ARG A 365 30.35 24.80 34.55
CA ARG A 365 29.37 24.37 35.55
C ARG A 365 29.93 23.34 36.54
N GLY A 366 31.22 22.98 36.42
CA GLY A 366 31.88 22.04 37.33
C GLY A 366 31.40 20.58 37.23
N VAL A 367 30.81 20.19 36.09
CA VAL A 367 30.20 18.86 35.87
C VAL A 367 30.93 18.01 34.81
N ALA A 368 32.15 18.39 34.42
CA ALA A 368 32.93 17.69 33.39
C ALA A 368 33.11 16.18 33.63
N GLU A 369 33.22 15.73 34.88
CA GLU A 369 33.36 14.30 35.23
C GLU A 369 32.06 13.48 35.04
N ALA A 370 30.92 14.15 34.89
CA ALA A 370 29.62 13.54 34.60
C ALA A 370 29.33 13.40 33.09
N VAL A 371 30.26 13.82 32.24
CA VAL A 371 30.13 13.78 30.78
C VAL A 371 31.10 12.77 30.18
N ASP A 372 30.59 11.91 29.30
CA ASP A 372 31.42 11.08 28.42
C ASP A 372 31.24 11.55 26.97
N PHE A 373 32.33 11.68 26.22
CA PHE A 373 32.28 12.00 24.79
C PHE A 373 32.35 10.72 23.97
N GLU A 374 31.37 10.51 23.09
CA GLU A 374 31.24 9.30 22.29
C GLU A 374 31.39 9.60 20.79
N MET A 375 32.25 8.85 20.11
CA MET A 375 32.54 9.02 18.68
C MET A 375 32.57 7.65 17.98
N LEU A 376 32.32 7.64 16.66
CA LEU A 376 32.39 6.41 15.87
C LEU A 376 33.84 5.98 15.66
N LEU A 377 34.08 4.67 15.71
CA LEU A 377 35.38 4.10 15.37
C LEU A 377 35.72 4.36 13.89
N GLY A 378 36.95 4.77 13.62
CA GLY A 378 37.51 4.85 12.26
C GLY A 378 37.12 6.10 11.46
N MET A 379 36.20 6.94 11.95
CA MET A 379 35.84 8.20 11.31
C MET A 379 36.57 9.39 11.97
N ALA A 380 37.14 10.29 11.16
CA ALA A 380 37.81 11.51 11.62
C ALA A 380 38.86 11.26 12.72
N THR A 381 39.72 10.25 12.53
CA THR A 381 40.63 9.73 13.57
C THR A 381 41.63 10.78 14.09
N GLY A 382 42.08 11.71 13.24
CA GLY A 382 42.94 12.83 13.64
C GLY A 382 42.22 13.80 14.58
N GLN A 383 40.98 14.19 14.23
CA GLN A 383 40.13 15.07 15.03
C GLN A 383 39.74 14.41 16.36
N ALA A 384 39.32 13.13 16.33
CA ALA A 384 39.01 12.37 17.54
C ALA A 384 40.21 12.31 18.50
N ARG A 385 41.43 12.09 17.99
CA ARG A 385 42.65 12.13 18.81
C ARG A 385 42.92 13.50 19.41
N ALA A 386 42.68 14.58 18.67
CA ALA A 386 42.84 15.95 19.18
C ALA A 386 41.84 16.25 20.30
N VAL A 387 40.56 15.89 20.11
CA VAL A 387 39.52 16.01 21.15
C VAL A 387 39.91 15.21 22.40
N ARG A 388 40.38 13.97 22.23
CA ARG A 388 40.81 13.08 23.32
C ARG A 388 41.90 13.70 24.20
N GLU A 389 42.84 14.47 23.64
CA GLU A 389 43.89 15.11 24.44
C GLU A 389 43.31 16.12 25.46
N ASP A 390 42.22 16.80 25.12
CA ASP A 390 41.56 17.76 26.01
C ASP A 390 40.52 17.12 26.94
N VAL A 391 39.63 16.27 26.41
CA VAL A 391 38.57 15.63 27.20
C VAL A 391 39.08 14.42 28.01
N GLY A 392 40.31 13.98 27.75
CA GLY A 392 41.02 12.92 28.46
C GLY A 392 40.79 11.51 27.92
N ARG A 393 39.53 11.11 27.68
CA ARG A 393 39.17 9.78 27.14
C ARG A 393 37.94 9.86 26.24
N LEU A 394 37.88 8.98 25.24
CA LEU A 394 36.69 8.81 24.41
C LEU A 394 36.03 7.45 24.66
N LEU A 395 34.72 7.38 24.41
CA LEU A 395 33.99 6.13 24.27
C LEU A 395 33.75 5.87 22.78
N LEU A 396 34.45 4.89 22.22
CA LEU A 396 34.40 4.59 20.79
C LEU A 396 33.30 3.58 20.49
N TYR A 397 32.31 3.99 19.69
CA TYR A 397 31.30 3.08 19.17
C TYR A 397 31.93 2.11 18.17
N THR A 398 31.93 0.84 18.54
CA THR A 398 32.69 -0.23 17.89
C THR A 398 31.74 -1.32 17.42
N PRO A 399 31.30 -1.29 16.15
CA PRO A 399 30.47 -2.35 15.61
C PRO A 399 31.29 -3.64 15.51
N VAL A 400 30.73 -4.74 16.03
CA VAL A 400 31.32 -6.07 15.96
C VAL A 400 30.42 -6.97 15.13
N VAL A 401 31.00 -7.81 14.27
CA VAL A 401 30.25 -8.78 13.47
C VAL A 401 30.98 -10.10 13.40
N HIS A 402 30.24 -11.21 13.33
CA HIS A 402 30.85 -12.50 13.08
C HIS A 402 31.34 -12.56 11.60
N PRO A 403 32.52 -13.15 11.30
CA PRO A 403 33.06 -13.18 9.93
C PRO A 403 32.16 -13.81 8.87
N HIS A 404 31.29 -14.73 9.28
CA HIS A 404 30.32 -15.39 8.40
C HIS A 404 29.12 -14.50 8.03
N GLU A 405 28.87 -13.44 8.79
CA GLU A 405 27.76 -12.49 8.64
C GLU A 405 28.27 -11.10 8.24
N PHE A 406 29.49 -11.02 7.68
CA PHE A 406 30.12 -9.76 7.32
C PHE A 406 29.31 -8.95 6.30
N ASP A 407 28.55 -9.64 5.44
CA ASP A 407 27.58 -9.05 4.51
C ASP A 407 26.51 -8.20 5.22
N VAL A 408 26.16 -8.52 6.47
CA VAL A 408 25.22 -7.71 7.25
C VAL A 408 25.86 -6.41 7.73
N ALA A 409 27.14 -6.46 8.12
CA ALA A 409 27.87 -5.26 8.53
C ALA A 409 28.01 -4.24 7.39
N ILE A 410 28.01 -4.71 6.15
CA ILE A 410 28.05 -3.88 4.96
C ILE A 410 26.79 -2.99 4.85
N SER A 411 25.59 -3.52 5.14
CA SER A 411 24.34 -2.72 5.18
C SER A 411 24.38 -1.62 6.26
N TYR A 412 24.93 -1.95 7.43
CA TYR A 412 25.15 -0.97 8.50
C TYR A 412 26.12 0.14 8.06
N LEU A 413 27.22 -0.23 7.39
CA LEU A 413 28.22 0.71 6.91
C LEU A 413 27.67 1.67 5.86
N ILE A 414 26.84 1.20 4.92
CA ILE A 414 26.19 2.09 3.93
C ILE A 414 25.31 3.11 4.62
N ARG A 415 24.40 2.68 5.51
CA ARG A 415 23.49 3.60 6.18
C ARG A 415 24.28 4.72 6.87
N ARG A 416 25.42 4.37 7.47
CA ARG A 416 26.35 5.34 8.06
C ARG A 416 27.06 6.20 7.03
N LEU A 417 27.44 5.68 5.87
CA LEU A 417 28.04 6.48 4.79
C LEU A 417 27.04 7.45 4.16
N GLU A 418 25.84 6.98 3.87
CA GLU A 418 24.73 7.77 3.32
C GLU A 418 24.31 8.87 4.29
N GLU A 419 24.08 8.53 5.56
CA GLU A 419 23.81 9.51 6.62
C GLU A 419 24.84 10.65 6.57
N ASN A 420 26.12 10.31 6.38
CA ASN A 420 27.26 11.23 6.40
C ASN A 420 27.58 11.93 5.08
N SER A 421 26.91 11.57 4.00
CA SER A 421 27.14 12.09 2.64
C SER A 421 26.29 13.31 2.28
N SER A 422 25.22 13.57 3.02
CA SER A 422 24.40 14.78 2.80
C SER A 422 25.25 16.05 2.98
N PRO A 423 25.17 17.05 2.08
CA PRO A 423 25.84 18.35 2.25
C PRO A 423 25.42 19.09 3.52
N GLU A 424 24.25 18.72 4.06
CA GLU A 424 23.80 19.22 5.34
C GLU A 424 24.51 18.51 6.51
N ASN A 425 24.98 17.26 6.39
CA ASN A 425 25.67 16.56 7.48
C ASN A 425 27.08 17.14 7.73
N PHE A 426 27.43 17.30 9.01
CA PHE A 426 28.74 17.80 9.45
C PHE A 426 29.91 16.89 9.03
N LEU A 427 29.69 15.58 8.91
CA LEU A 427 30.76 14.64 8.54
C LEU A 427 31.25 14.83 7.09
N SER A 428 30.41 15.35 6.19
CA SER A 428 30.84 15.78 4.86
C SER A 428 31.81 16.97 4.94
N ALA A 429 31.56 17.90 5.87
CA ALA A 429 32.36 19.11 6.06
C ALA A 429 33.66 18.86 6.85
N VAL A 430 33.70 17.85 7.74
CA VAL A 430 34.82 17.59 8.68
C VAL A 430 36.19 17.52 8.01
N PHE A 431 36.25 16.93 6.81
CA PHE A 431 37.49 16.76 6.06
C PHE A 431 37.92 18.04 5.32
N GLU A 432 37.03 19.01 5.20
CA GLU A 432 37.21 20.28 4.49
C GLU A 432 37.20 21.49 5.44
N LEU A 433 37.09 21.30 6.75
CA LEU A 433 37.15 22.38 7.76
C LEU A 433 38.48 23.16 7.76
N GLU A 434 39.48 22.71 6.98
CA GLU A 434 40.69 23.49 6.70
C GLU A 434 40.45 24.65 5.74
N ASP A 435 39.43 24.54 4.87
CA ASP A 435 38.95 25.63 4.05
C ASP A 435 38.16 26.60 4.94
N GLU A 436 38.65 27.84 5.02
CA GLU A 436 38.05 28.87 5.85
C GLU A 436 36.59 29.13 5.46
N SER A 437 36.19 28.96 4.19
CA SER A 437 34.80 29.11 3.76
C SER A 437 33.88 28.04 4.35
N VAL A 438 34.34 26.79 4.41
CA VAL A 438 33.59 25.66 4.99
C VAL A 438 33.53 25.81 6.52
N LEU A 439 34.63 26.23 7.14
CA LEU A 439 34.66 26.51 8.57
C LEU A 439 33.67 27.61 8.95
N GLN A 440 33.66 28.74 8.23
CA GLN A 440 32.72 29.83 8.46
C GLN A 440 31.26 29.40 8.25
N ARG A 441 30.98 28.54 7.26
CA ARG A 441 29.64 27.97 7.05
C ARG A 441 29.17 27.15 8.25
N GLU A 442 30.01 26.26 8.78
CA GLU A 442 29.64 25.45 9.95
C GLU A 442 29.58 26.27 11.25
N LEU A 443 30.45 27.28 11.38
CA LEU A 443 30.40 28.23 12.50
C LEU A 443 29.09 29.04 12.47
N GLU A 444 28.65 29.49 11.29
CA GLU A 444 27.38 30.19 11.12
C GLU A 444 26.19 29.28 11.46
N ARG A 445 26.19 28.01 11.01
CA ARG A 445 25.18 27.02 11.42
C ARG A 445 25.15 26.84 12.94
N PHE A 446 26.32 26.78 13.58
CA PHE A 446 26.42 26.72 15.04
C PHE A 446 25.86 27.99 15.70
N ARG A 447 26.23 29.18 15.23
CA ARG A 447 25.73 30.48 15.72
C ARG A 447 24.21 30.55 15.66
N VAL A 448 23.62 30.23 14.50
CA VAL A 448 22.15 30.21 14.32
C VAL A 448 21.48 29.26 15.32
N SER A 449 22.03 28.05 15.51
CA SER A 449 21.48 27.09 16.46
C SER A 449 21.62 27.54 17.93
N LEU A 450 22.62 28.35 18.24
CA LEU A 450 22.84 28.90 19.58
C LEU A 450 21.94 30.12 19.83
N GLU A 451 21.71 30.97 18.84
CA GLU A 451 20.82 32.14 18.93
C GLU A 451 19.35 31.73 19.06
N ALA A 452 18.97 30.59 18.47
CA ALA A 452 17.64 30.01 18.60
C ALA A 452 17.43 29.23 19.92
N LEU A 453 18.46 29.11 20.77
CA LEU A 453 18.38 28.36 22.02
C LEU A 453 17.53 29.11 23.06
N ASP A 454 16.51 28.44 23.57
CA ASP A 454 15.60 28.95 24.60
C ASP A 454 15.29 27.87 25.66
N GLU A 455 14.56 28.27 26.71
CA GLU A 455 14.15 27.37 27.80
C GLU A 455 12.82 26.64 27.52
N THR A 456 12.19 26.86 26.36
CA THR A 456 10.89 26.25 26.06
C THR A 456 11.04 24.77 25.73
N VAL A 457 10.15 23.93 26.25
CA VAL A 457 10.10 22.51 25.90
C VAL A 457 9.27 22.39 24.61
N PRO A 458 9.86 21.94 23.48
CA PRO A 458 9.11 21.78 22.25
C PRO A 458 7.98 20.77 22.43
N THR A 459 6.85 21.04 21.77
CA THR A 459 5.71 20.10 21.78
C THR A 459 5.92 19.00 20.73
N PRO A 460 5.52 17.74 21.01
CA PRO A 460 5.59 16.67 20.03
C PRO A 460 4.78 17.02 18.76
N ASN A 461 5.31 16.71 17.58
CA ASN A 461 4.58 16.90 16.32
C ASN A 461 3.40 15.93 16.18
N ARG A 462 3.53 14.71 16.70
CA ARG A 462 2.46 13.71 16.70
C ARG A 462 1.59 13.89 17.95
N SER A 463 0.34 14.30 17.74
CA SER A 463 -0.59 14.64 18.83
C SER A 463 -1.96 13.97 18.71
N GLN A 464 -2.11 12.94 17.86
CA GLN A 464 -3.38 12.24 17.68
C GLN A 464 -3.81 11.58 19.00
N ASP A 465 -5.07 11.79 19.39
CA ASP A 465 -5.66 11.17 20.57
C ASP A 465 -7.11 10.80 20.30
N ARG A 466 -7.34 9.54 19.94
CA ARG A 466 -8.68 8.99 19.64
C ARG A 466 -9.62 9.04 20.84
N LEU A 467 -9.15 9.22 22.09
CA LEU A 467 -10.03 9.42 23.25
C LEU A 467 -10.68 10.81 23.29
N ARG A 468 -10.03 11.81 22.69
CA ARG A 468 -10.40 13.24 22.81
C ARG A 468 -10.74 13.88 21.47
N GLU A 469 -10.59 13.16 20.38
CA GLU A 469 -10.75 13.65 19.01
C GLU A 469 -12.07 14.42 18.81
N TRP A 470 -13.18 13.86 19.30
CA TRP A 470 -14.52 14.42 19.15
C TRP A 470 -14.95 15.36 20.30
N ALA A 471 -14.25 15.31 21.45
CA ALA A 471 -14.53 16.18 22.60
C ALA A 471 -13.73 17.50 22.57
N SER A 472 -12.56 17.51 21.93
CA SER A 472 -11.62 18.65 21.88
C SER A 472 -11.89 19.63 20.73
N GLY A 473 -12.88 19.34 19.88
CA GLY A 473 -13.13 20.09 18.65
C GLY A 473 -12.16 19.77 17.51
N SER A 474 -11.20 18.85 17.66
CA SER A 474 -10.34 18.42 16.56
C SER A 474 -11.10 17.67 15.45
N GLY A 475 -12.18 16.96 15.80
CA GLY A 475 -13.13 16.43 14.82
C GLY A 475 -13.75 17.52 13.92
N LEU A 476 -13.94 18.75 14.43
CA LEU A 476 -14.37 19.90 13.60
C LEU A 476 -13.27 20.37 12.63
N ARG A 477 -12.00 20.16 12.96
CA ARG A 477 -10.88 20.48 12.06
C ARG A 477 -10.76 19.44 10.94
N LEU A 478 -10.94 18.15 11.24
CA LEU A 478 -11.13 17.09 10.24
C LEU A 478 -12.33 17.39 9.32
N VAL A 479 -13.45 17.88 9.89
CA VAL A 479 -14.62 18.35 9.12
C VAL A 479 -14.23 19.50 8.18
N GLN A 480 -13.46 20.48 8.65
CA GLN A 480 -13.04 21.64 7.85
C GLN A 480 -12.02 21.27 6.76
N GLU A 481 -11.10 20.33 7.03
CA GLU A 481 -10.11 19.86 6.05
C GLU A 481 -10.79 19.05 4.94
N HIS A 482 -11.72 18.16 5.28
CA HIS A 482 -12.51 17.40 4.29
C HIS A 482 -13.56 18.26 3.56
N ALA A 483 -14.10 19.31 4.19
CA ALA A 483 -15.07 20.22 3.57
C ALA A 483 -14.42 21.32 2.72
N GLY A 484 -13.25 21.85 3.15
CA GLY A 484 -12.49 22.90 2.46
C GLY A 484 -11.87 22.44 1.13
N ALA A 485 -11.75 21.12 0.95
CA ALA A 485 -11.46 20.45 -0.31
C ALA A 485 -12.45 20.78 -1.46
N GLY A 486 -13.62 21.33 -1.14
CA GLY A 486 -14.67 21.71 -2.09
C GLY A 486 -14.91 23.22 -2.24
N GLU A 487 -14.14 24.09 -1.58
CA GLU A 487 -14.32 25.54 -1.74
C GLU A 487 -13.82 26.03 -3.11
N HIS A 488 -14.70 26.70 -3.84
CA HIS A 488 -14.44 27.27 -5.16
C HIS A 488 -13.22 28.21 -5.15
N ALA A 489 -12.16 27.84 -5.88
CA ALA A 489 -11.38 28.84 -6.58
C ALA A 489 -12.25 29.40 -7.71
N HIS A 490 -12.92 30.52 -7.45
CA HIS A 490 -13.49 31.36 -8.49
C HIS A 490 -12.34 31.94 -9.32
N ASP A 491 -12.18 31.49 -10.56
CA ASP A 491 -11.45 32.25 -11.58
C ASP A 491 -12.19 32.16 -12.94
N PRO A 492 -12.48 33.28 -13.63
CA PRO A 492 -13.21 33.29 -14.89
C PRO A 492 -12.24 33.15 -16.05
N ALA A 493 -12.05 31.94 -16.57
CA ALA A 493 -11.29 31.72 -17.80
C ALA A 493 -12.21 31.69 -19.03
N GLU A 494 -11.82 32.45 -20.06
CA GLU A 494 -12.48 32.61 -21.36
C GLU A 494 -12.73 31.30 -22.11
N GLU A 495 -13.81 31.27 -22.91
CA GLU A 495 -14.19 30.13 -23.76
C GLU A 495 -13.06 29.76 -24.75
N GLY A 496 -12.40 28.62 -24.50
CA GLY A 496 -11.53 28.01 -25.50
C GLY A 496 -12.33 27.44 -26.67
N LEU A 497 -11.85 27.61 -27.90
CA LEU A 497 -12.46 27.11 -29.14
C LEU A 497 -12.89 25.63 -29.07
N THR A 498 -12.15 24.78 -28.34
CA THR A 498 -12.49 23.37 -28.13
C THR A 498 -13.77 23.16 -27.32
N GLN A 499 -14.04 24.01 -26.31
CA GLN A 499 -15.28 23.96 -25.53
C GLN A 499 -16.49 24.42 -26.35
N ALA A 500 -16.30 25.43 -27.20
CA ALA A 500 -17.34 25.93 -28.11
C ALA A 500 -17.70 24.89 -29.20
N VAL A 501 -16.72 24.15 -29.73
CA VAL A 501 -16.94 23.10 -30.75
C VAL A 501 -17.63 21.86 -30.16
N LEU A 502 -17.31 21.50 -28.91
CA LEU A 502 -17.88 20.35 -28.19
C LEU A 502 -19.24 20.67 -27.51
N GLY A 503 -19.69 21.93 -27.53
CA GLY A 503 -20.92 22.34 -26.86
C GLY A 503 -20.87 22.19 -25.33
N LEU A 504 -19.68 22.29 -24.74
CA LEU A 504 -19.46 22.07 -23.32
C LEU A 504 -20.02 23.25 -22.51
N SER A 505 -20.97 23.00 -21.61
CA SER A 505 -21.35 23.96 -20.56
C SER A 505 -20.23 24.10 -19.52
N ARG A 506 -20.14 25.28 -18.88
CA ARG A 506 -19.15 25.59 -17.83
C ARG A 506 -19.06 24.45 -16.79
N GLY A 507 -17.84 23.93 -16.56
CA GLY A 507 -17.55 22.95 -15.49
C GLY A 507 -16.85 21.64 -15.91
N SER A 508 -16.58 21.41 -17.20
CA SER A 508 -16.05 20.13 -17.73
C SER A 508 -14.54 19.86 -17.53
N GLY A 509 -13.94 20.42 -16.47
CA GLY A 509 -12.55 20.15 -16.11
C GLY A 509 -12.42 19.06 -15.05
N ALA A 510 -12.16 17.82 -15.47
CA ALA A 510 -11.96 16.66 -14.58
C ALA A 510 -10.78 16.81 -13.59
N ALA A 511 -9.87 17.76 -13.83
CA ALA A 511 -8.67 17.94 -13.01
C ALA A 511 -8.87 18.83 -11.77
N ALA A 512 -9.94 19.64 -11.69
CA ALA A 512 -10.06 20.66 -10.65
C ALA A 512 -10.69 20.15 -9.32
N ALA A 513 -11.51 19.08 -9.36
CA ALA A 513 -12.25 18.60 -8.18
C ALA A 513 -11.59 17.40 -7.45
N THR A 514 -10.61 16.71 -8.08
CA THR A 514 -9.81 15.64 -7.44
C THR A 514 -8.73 16.18 -6.49
N ALA A 515 -8.39 17.47 -6.58
CA ALA A 515 -7.32 18.09 -5.81
C ALA A 515 -7.59 18.14 -4.30
N GLY A 516 -8.83 17.91 -3.87
CA GLY A 516 -9.26 18.04 -2.47
C GLY A 516 -9.34 16.74 -1.64
N PHE A 517 -9.42 15.55 -2.24
CA PHE A 517 -9.52 14.31 -1.46
C PHE A 517 -8.18 13.95 -0.79
N ARG A 518 -8.24 13.68 0.51
CA ARG A 518 -7.13 13.20 1.35
C ARG A 518 -7.56 11.88 2.02
N ASN A 519 -6.64 10.92 2.12
CA ASN A 519 -6.92 9.66 2.82
C ASN A 519 -7.00 9.91 4.34
N GLU A 520 -7.89 9.20 5.02
CA GLU A 520 -8.00 9.20 6.48
C GLU A 520 -6.73 8.57 7.08
N PRO A 521 -6.02 9.27 7.99
CA PRO A 521 -4.87 8.70 8.67
C PRO A 521 -5.30 7.60 9.64
N ASP A 522 -4.57 6.49 9.63
CA ASP A 522 -4.74 5.41 10.61
C ASP A 522 -4.43 5.89 12.03
N THR A 523 -4.85 5.11 13.02
CA THR A 523 -4.55 5.39 14.42
C THR A 523 -3.07 5.09 14.71
N ASP A 524 -2.31 6.08 15.20
CA ASP A 524 -0.90 5.92 15.56
C ASP A 524 -0.77 5.19 16.92
N PRO A 525 -0.31 3.93 16.96
CA PRO A 525 -0.21 3.16 18.20
C PRO A 525 1.02 3.55 19.04
N SER A 526 1.91 4.42 18.55
CA SER A 526 3.02 4.96 19.35
C SER A 526 2.53 5.91 20.44
N LEU A 527 1.33 6.51 20.29
CA LEU A 527 0.83 7.53 21.21
C LEU A 527 0.10 6.93 22.42
N PRO A 528 0.35 7.42 23.66
CA PRO A 528 -0.29 6.87 24.87
C PRO A 528 -1.82 6.94 24.88
N GLY A 529 -2.39 8.03 24.35
CA GLY A 529 -3.85 8.22 24.27
C GLY A 529 -4.53 7.14 23.43
N ASN A 530 -3.93 6.83 22.28
CA ASN A 530 -4.40 5.80 21.35
C ASN A 530 -4.23 4.39 21.92
N ARG A 531 -3.12 4.10 22.62
CA ARG A 531 -2.94 2.83 23.34
C ARG A 531 -4.01 2.61 24.41
N ARG A 532 -4.35 3.67 25.17
CA ARG A 532 -5.41 3.62 26.17
C ARG A 532 -6.79 3.42 25.53
N TRP A 533 -7.08 4.11 24.44
CA TRP A 533 -8.30 3.91 23.65
C TRP A 533 -8.44 2.46 23.15
N ALA A 534 -7.38 1.90 22.58
CA ALA A 534 -7.33 0.52 22.12
C ALA A 534 -7.54 -0.49 23.24
N ARG A 535 -6.97 -0.23 24.43
CA ARG A 535 -7.15 -1.08 25.61
C ARG A 535 -8.61 -1.15 26.03
N LEU A 536 -9.30 -0.01 26.06
CA LEU A 536 -10.73 0.04 26.39
C LEU A 536 -11.58 -0.75 25.39
N ILE A 537 -11.23 -0.77 24.10
CA ILE A 537 -11.89 -1.60 23.10
C ILE A 537 -11.62 -3.08 23.40
N THR A 538 -10.35 -3.43 23.59
CA THR A 538 -9.89 -4.82 23.82
C THR A 538 -10.61 -5.47 25.00
N GLU A 539 -10.80 -4.73 26.10
CA GLU A 539 -11.51 -5.16 27.30
C GLU A 539 -13.00 -5.51 27.06
N ARG A 540 -13.62 -4.96 26.00
CA ARG A 540 -15.04 -5.19 25.66
C ARG A 540 -15.26 -6.29 24.63
N ILE A 541 -14.24 -6.63 23.82
CA ILE A 541 -14.37 -7.56 22.68
C ILE A 541 -15.05 -8.88 23.06
N ALA A 542 -14.58 -9.52 24.14
CA ALA A 542 -15.02 -10.86 24.53
C ALA A 542 -16.50 -10.93 24.94
N THR A 543 -17.06 -9.83 25.47
CA THR A 543 -18.44 -9.76 25.96
C THR A 543 -19.35 -8.92 25.06
N SER A 544 -18.82 -8.31 23.99
CA SER A 544 -19.57 -7.40 23.15
C SER A 544 -20.80 -8.06 22.51
N ARG A 545 -21.89 -7.30 22.50
CA ARG A 545 -23.20 -7.64 21.90
C ARG A 545 -23.73 -6.49 21.03
N ILE A 546 -22.88 -5.52 20.69
CA ILE A 546 -23.27 -4.39 19.84
C ILE A 546 -23.76 -4.89 18.47
N GLY A 547 -24.71 -4.18 17.88
CA GLY A 547 -25.35 -4.57 16.62
C GLY A 547 -26.36 -5.72 16.72
N THR A 548 -26.40 -6.51 17.80
CA THR A 548 -27.32 -7.66 17.91
C THR A 548 -28.79 -7.26 17.78
N SER A 549 -29.25 -6.24 18.52
CA SER A 549 -30.66 -5.82 18.46
C SER A 549 -31.06 -5.29 17.09
N THR A 550 -30.16 -4.59 16.39
CA THR A 550 -30.43 -4.07 15.04
C THR A 550 -30.39 -5.19 14.00
N ALA A 551 -29.46 -6.14 14.11
CA ALA A 551 -29.42 -7.33 13.27
C ALA A 551 -30.69 -8.19 13.44
N ASP A 552 -31.17 -8.37 14.69
CA ASP A 552 -32.39 -9.15 14.97
C ASP A 552 -33.65 -8.45 14.43
N ARG A 553 -33.72 -7.11 14.50
CA ARG A 553 -34.82 -6.32 13.91
C ARG A 553 -34.81 -6.31 12.38
N ALA A 554 -33.64 -6.52 11.77
CA ALA A 554 -33.49 -6.60 10.32
C ALA A 554 -33.90 -7.97 9.75
N ARG A 555 -34.29 -8.93 10.60
CA ARG A 555 -34.72 -10.25 10.17
C ARG A 555 -36.01 -10.17 9.37
N VAL A 556 -35.98 -10.75 8.18
CA VAL A 556 -37.14 -10.89 7.29
C VAL A 556 -37.43 -12.37 7.12
N SER A 557 -38.63 -12.79 7.51
CA SER A 557 -39.02 -14.20 7.58
C SER A 557 -40.05 -14.58 6.53
N THR A 558 -40.64 -13.61 5.84
CA THR A 558 -41.68 -13.85 4.82
C THR A 558 -41.40 -13.13 3.51
N ALA A 559 -41.94 -13.65 2.41
CA ALA A 559 -41.82 -13.02 1.10
C ALA A 559 -42.57 -11.68 1.04
N GLU A 560 -43.66 -11.54 1.79
CA GLU A 560 -44.45 -10.32 1.91
C GLU A 560 -43.67 -9.19 2.58
N GLU A 561 -42.97 -9.48 3.69
CA GLU A 561 -42.08 -8.53 4.37
C GLU A 561 -40.94 -8.08 3.45
N LEU A 562 -40.29 -9.03 2.74
CA LEU A 562 -39.24 -8.71 1.78
C LEU A 562 -39.75 -7.78 0.67
N GLN A 563 -40.93 -8.05 0.15
CA GLN A 563 -41.60 -7.23 -0.85
C GLN A 563 -41.94 -5.82 -0.33
N GLU A 564 -42.34 -5.69 0.93
CA GLU A 564 -42.60 -4.39 1.54
C GLU A 564 -41.31 -3.55 1.65
N VAL A 565 -40.20 -4.17 2.09
CA VAL A 565 -38.88 -3.53 2.14
C VAL A 565 -38.46 -3.05 0.76
N LEU A 566 -38.51 -3.91 -0.26
CA LEU A 566 -38.12 -3.56 -1.64
C LEU A 566 -38.95 -2.40 -2.20
N ARG A 567 -40.27 -2.41 -1.99
CA ARG A 567 -41.14 -1.30 -2.41
C ARG A 567 -40.84 -0.02 -1.63
N GLY A 568 -40.51 -0.12 -0.34
CA GLY A 568 -40.08 1.01 0.49
C GLY A 568 -38.84 1.68 -0.09
N VAL A 569 -37.78 0.89 -0.31
CA VAL A 569 -36.51 1.35 -0.88
C VAL A 569 -36.71 1.94 -2.27
N ALA A 570 -37.44 1.26 -3.16
CA ALA A 570 -37.68 1.75 -4.52
C ALA A 570 -38.41 3.11 -4.55
N ARG A 571 -39.41 3.32 -3.66
CA ARG A 571 -40.12 4.62 -3.56
C ARG A 571 -39.22 5.74 -3.06
N ARG A 572 -38.33 5.44 -2.10
CA ARG A 572 -37.40 6.44 -1.55
C ARG A 572 -36.29 6.77 -2.53
N ALA A 573 -35.83 5.76 -3.26
CA ALA A 573 -34.79 5.87 -4.28
C ALA A 573 -35.16 6.83 -5.42
N GLU A 574 -36.43 6.88 -5.85
CA GLU A 574 -36.88 7.84 -6.87
C GLU A 574 -36.52 9.29 -6.50
N ARG A 575 -36.88 9.72 -5.29
CA ARG A 575 -36.56 11.08 -4.82
C ARG A 575 -35.08 11.28 -4.51
N TRP A 576 -34.34 10.19 -4.27
CA TRP A 576 -32.91 10.24 -4.01
C TRP A 576 -32.11 10.40 -5.31
N GLY A 577 -32.47 9.64 -6.34
CA GLY A 577 -31.89 9.72 -7.68
C GLY A 577 -32.14 11.05 -8.39
N ASP A 578 -33.25 11.73 -8.07
CA ASP A 578 -33.56 13.09 -8.57
C ASP A 578 -32.68 14.19 -7.97
N ARG A 579 -31.98 13.93 -6.86
CA ARG A 579 -31.04 14.90 -6.27
C ARG A 579 -29.81 15.03 -7.13
N LEU A 580 -29.19 16.21 -7.11
CA LEU A 580 -27.88 16.39 -7.74
C LEU A 580 -26.82 15.58 -6.96
N GLY A 581 -25.80 15.11 -7.66
CA GLY A 581 -24.63 14.45 -7.10
C GLY A 581 -23.95 15.28 -6.03
N TYR A 582 -24.01 16.62 -6.12
CA TYR A 582 -23.56 17.53 -5.08
C TYR A 582 -24.33 17.35 -3.75
N ASP A 583 -25.66 17.26 -3.80
CA ASP A 583 -26.50 17.09 -2.60
C ASP A 583 -26.31 15.71 -1.98
N ARG A 584 -26.12 14.68 -2.82
CA ARG A 584 -25.79 13.32 -2.36
C ARG A 584 -24.42 13.31 -1.69
N ALA A 585 -23.42 13.92 -2.31
CA ALA A 585 -22.04 14.01 -1.81
C ALA A 585 -21.98 14.61 -0.39
N ALA A 586 -22.72 15.68 -0.11
CA ALA A 586 -22.76 16.29 1.23
C ALA A 586 -23.24 15.30 2.32
N ILE A 587 -24.11 14.36 1.99
CA ILE A 587 -24.58 13.32 2.91
C ILE A 587 -23.52 12.24 3.09
N LEU A 588 -22.81 11.88 2.02
CA LEU A 588 -21.72 10.91 2.06
C LEU A 588 -20.52 11.44 2.86
N ASP A 589 -20.18 12.73 2.75
CA ASP A 589 -19.13 13.32 3.58
C ASP A 589 -19.50 13.28 5.07
N ARG A 590 -20.77 13.53 5.41
CA ARG A 590 -21.26 13.33 6.80
C ARG A 590 -21.21 11.87 7.23
N ALA A 591 -21.42 10.93 6.31
CA ALA A 591 -21.27 9.50 6.60
C ALA A 591 -19.82 9.16 6.93
N GLY A 592 -18.83 9.69 6.20
CA GLY A 592 -17.41 9.53 6.54
C GLY A 592 -17.09 10.00 7.95
N LEU A 593 -17.60 11.17 8.34
CA LEU A 593 -17.46 11.71 9.70
C LEU A 593 -18.13 10.83 10.77
N ALA A 594 -19.32 10.29 10.48
CA ALA A 594 -20.01 9.39 11.40
C ALA A 594 -19.26 8.06 11.58
N LEU A 595 -18.64 7.53 10.51
CA LEU A 595 -17.78 6.35 10.59
C LEU A 595 -16.54 6.63 11.46
N ALA A 596 -15.88 7.76 11.26
CA ALA A 596 -14.74 8.19 12.08
C ALA A 596 -15.13 8.35 13.56
N ALA A 597 -16.31 8.92 13.84
CA ALA A 597 -16.83 9.07 15.20
C ALA A 597 -17.20 7.74 15.87
N ASN A 598 -17.48 6.69 15.09
CA ASN A 598 -17.81 5.35 15.59
C ASN A 598 -16.64 4.35 15.39
N ARG A 599 -15.41 4.82 15.11
CA ARG A 599 -14.24 3.95 14.84
C ARG A 599 -14.04 2.89 15.92
N ASP A 600 -14.23 3.24 17.18
CA ASP A 600 -14.12 2.31 18.31
C ASP A 600 -15.19 1.20 18.31
N ARG A 601 -16.46 1.55 18.06
CA ARG A 601 -17.57 0.60 17.94
C ARG A 601 -17.41 -0.31 16.72
N LEU A 602 -16.92 0.23 15.60
CA LEU A 602 -16.65 -0.54 14.39
C LEU A 602 -15.52 -1.55 14.61
N ILE A 603 -14.41 -1.15 15.24
CA ILE A 603 -13.33 -2.08 15.59
C ILE A 603 -13.81 -3.14 16.59
N GLU A 604 -14.56 -2.74 17.61
CA GLU A 604 -15.08 -3.66 18.63
C GLU A 604 -15.95 -4.77 18.02
N VAL A 605 -16.89 -4.42 17.13
CA VAL A 605 -17.78 -5.41 16.52
C VAL A 605 -17.02 -6.33 15.57
N MET A 606 -16.09 -5.79 14.77
CA MET A 606 -15.25 -6.58 13.86
C MET A 606 -14.43 -7.61 14.62
N ALA A 607 -13.75 -7.17 15.68
CA ALA A 607 -12.93 -8.05 16.49
C ALA A 607 -13.79 -9.11 17.22
N SER A 608 -14.93 -8.72 17.79
CA SER A 608 -15.81 -9.62 18.53
C SER A 608 -16.50 -10.65 17.62
N GLU A 609 -16.90 -10.26 16.42
CA GLU A 609 -17.69 -11.10 15.52
C GLU A 609 -16.82 -11.90 14.55
N THR A 610 -15.88 -11.23 13.88
CA THR A 610 -15.11 -11.81 12.76
C THR A 610 -13.68 -12.19 13.13
N GLY A 611 -13.24 -11.87 14.35
CA GLY A 611 -11.91 -12.24 14.84
C GLY A 611 -10.77 -11.35 14.34
N LYS A 612 -11.05 -10.20 13.71
CA LYS A 612 -10.01 -9.26 13.29
C LYS A 612 -9.23 -8.70 14.47
N THR A 613 -7.90 -8.66 14.34
CA THR A 613 -7.02 -7.96 15.29
C THR A 613 -7.18 -6.45 15.12
N LEU A 614 -6.81 -5.66 16.13
CA LEU A 614 -6.87 -4.19 16.02
C LEU A 614 -6.06 -3.66 14.83
N ALA A 615 -4.88 -4.24 14.58
CA ALA A 615 -4.01 -3.86 13.46
C ALA A 615 -4.62 -4.14 12.08
N GLU A 616 -5.59 -5.05 11.97
CA GLU A 616 -6.31 -5.34 10.72
C GLU A 616 -7.66 -4.61 10.65
N ALA A 617 -8.26 -4.30 11.80
CA ALA A 617 -9.55 -3.63 11.91
C ALA A 617 -9.44 -2.10 11.77
N ASP A 618 -8.41 -1.47 12.31
CA ASP A 618 -8.25 -0.01 12.24
C ASP A 618 -8.07 0.52 10.81
N PRO A 619 -7.20 -0.07 9.95
CA PRO A 619 -7.11 0.34 8.55
C PRO A 619 -8.40 0.09 7.76
N GLU A 620 -9.19 -0.91 8.13
CA GLU A 620 -10.49 -1.16 7.49
C GLU A 620 -11.50 -0.03 7.78
N VAL A 621 -11.46 0.55 8.99
CA VAL A 621 -12.31 1.73 9.27
C VAL A 621 -11.85 2.92 8.44
N SER A 622 -10.54 3.14 8.30
CA SER A 622 -9.99 4.20 7.44
C SER A 622 -10.41 4.00 5.99
N GLU A 623 -10.37 2.77 5.47
CA GLU A 623 -10.85 2.44 4.12
C GLU A 623 -12.35 2.75 3.93
N ALA A 624 -13.20 2.49 4.93
CA ALA A 624 -14.62 2.83 4.90
C ALA A 624 -14.86 4.35 4.87
N ILE A 625 -14.09 5.12 5.65
CA ILE A 625 -14.12 6.59 5.68
C ILE A 625 -13.66 7.15 4.32
N ASP A 626 -12.58 6.61 3.79
CA ASP A 626 -12.05 6.99 2.49
C ASP A 626 -13.07 6.76 1.37
N PHE A 627 -13.78 5.62 1.36
CA PHE A 627 -14.83 5.38 0.38
C PHE A 627 -15.93 6.45 0.45
N ALA A 628 -16.31 6.89 1.65
CA ALA A 628 -17.34 7.91 1.82
C ALA A 628 -16.92 9.23 1.14
N HIS A 629 -15.74 9.74 1.48
CA HIS A 629 -15.23 11.02 0.97
C HIS A 629 -14.82 10.94 -0.51
N TYR A 630 -14.23 9.82 -0.92
CA TYR A 630 -13.83 9.61 -2.31
C TYR A 630 -15.06 9.53 -3.22
N TYR A 631 -16.07 8.73 -2.86
CA TYR A 631 -17.29 8.64 -3.66
C TYR A 631 -18.18 9.88 -3.56
N ALA A 632 -18.13 10.65 -2.47
CA ALA A 632 -18.71 12.00 -2.45
C ALA A 632 -18.07 12.88 -3.53
N THR A 633 -16.74 12.86 -3.65
CA THR A 633 -16.01 13.57 -4.71
C THR A 633 -16.39 13.06 -6.09
N ARG A 634 -16.47 11.74 -6.30
CA ARG A 634 -16.89 11.15 -7.59
C ARG A 634 -18.34 11.48 -7.95
N ALA A 635 -19.25 11.54 -6.97
CA ALA A 635 -20.66 11.86 -7.20
C ALA A 635 -20.83 13.27 -7.79
N ARG A 636 -20.01 14.24 -7.34
CA ARG A 636 -19.99 15.60 -7.89
C ARG A 636 -19.59 15.64 -9.36
N GLU A 637 -18.71 14.73 -9.78
CA GLU A 637 -18.24 14.64 -11.17
C GLU A 637 -19.18 13.84 -12.09
N LEU A 638 -19.96 12.91 -11.51
CA LEU A 638 -20.86 12.04 -12.28
C LEU A 638 -21.91 12.82 -13.08
N ASP A 639 -22.43 13.91 -12.50
CA ASP A 639 -23.41 14.79 -13.17
C ASP A 639 -22.77 15.71 -14.22
N ALA A 640 -21.44 15.83 -14.24
CA ALA A 640 -20.70 16.76 -15.10
C ALA A 640 -20.17 16.11 -16.41
N VAL A 641 -20.50 14.84 -16.68
CA VAL A 641 -20.04 14.14 -17.88
C VAL A 641 -20.68 14.74 -19.14
N GLY A 642 -19.89 15.47 -19.92
CA GLY A 642 -20.35 16.11 -21.16
C GLY A 642 -20.83 15.10 -22.21
N GLY A 643 -21.94 15.39 -22.87
CA GLY A 643 -22.50 14.57 -23.95
C GLY A 643 -23.35 13.37 -23.50
N ALA A 644 -23.35 13.04 -22.20
CA ALA A 644 -24.18 11.99 -21.65
C ALA A 644 -24.89 12.46 -20.38
N THR A 645 -25.92 11.75 -19.94
CA THR A 645 -26.57 11.98 -18.66
C THR A 645 -26.67 10.65 -17.93
N PHE A 646 -26.22 10.64 -16.68
CA PHE A 646 -26.30 9.46 -15.83
C PHE A 646 -27.76 9.19 -15.44
N VAL A 647 -28.15 7.93 -15.43
CA VAL A 647 -29.48 7.45 -15.03
C VAL A 647 -29.28 6.43 -13.90
N PRO A 648 -29.60 6.79 -12.65
CA PRO A 648 -29.42 5.90 -11.51
C PRO A 648 -30.37 4.70 -11.57
N GLY A 649 -29.92 3.55 -11.05
CA GLY A 649 -30.82 2.45 -10.69
C GLY A 649 -31.69 2.84 -9.49
N ARG A 650 -32.85 2.19 -9.32
CA ARG A 650 -33.74 2.42 -8.17
C ARG A 650 -33.29 1.58 -6.98
N VAL A 651 -33.07 0.28 -7.16
CA VAL A 651 -32.65 -0.62 -6.06
C VAL A 651 -31.39 -1.37 -6.43
N THR A 652 -30.36 -1.18 -5.61
CA THR A 652 -29.12 -1.95 -5.64
C THR A 652 -29.06 -2.84 -4.41
N VAL A 653 -28.92 -4.15 -4.63
CA VAL A 653 -28.64 -5.11 -3.57
C VAL A 653 -27.14 -5.20 -3.36
N VAL A 654 -26.69 -5.02 -2.13
CA VAL A 654 -25.30 -5.16 -1.72
C VAL A 654 -25.16 -6.46 -0.93
N ALA A 655 -24.36 -7.39 -1.45
CA ALA A 655 -24.06 -8.68 -0.85
C ALA A 655 -22.55 -8.76 -0.52
N PRO A 656 -22.10 -8.18 0.62
CA PRO A 656 -20.71 -8.12 1.03
C PRO A 656 -20.23 -9.43 1.67
N PRO A 657 -18.91 -9.63 1.82
CA PRO A 657 -18.33 -10.80 2.47
C PRO A 657 -18.19 -10.55 3.97
N TRP A 658 -17.67 -11.54 4.70
CA TRP A 658 -17.39 -11.45 6.14
C TRP A 658 -15.97 -11.01 6.47
N ASN A 659 -15.03 -11.10 5.53
CA ASN A 659 -13.60 -10.91 5.79
C ASN A 659 -13.16 -9.44 5.77
N PHE A 660 -13.96 -8.55 5.20
CA PHE A 660 -13.90 -7.10 5.39
C PHE A 660 -15.34 -6.63 5.65
N PRO A 661 -15.84 -6.86 6.87
CA PRO A 661 -17.26 -6.72 7.20
C PRO A 661 -17.70 -5.25 7.37
N ILE A 662 -16.80 -4.28 7.28
CA ILE A 662 -17.07 -2.83 7.35
C ILE A 662 -16.67 -2.12 6.05
N ALA A 663 -15.43 -2.24 5.57
CA ALA A 663 -14.98 -1.45 4.41
C ALA A 663 -15.70 -1.83 3.11
N ILE A 664 -15.79 -3.12 2.78
CA ILE A 664 -16.46 -3.58 1.55
C ILE A 664 -17.96 -3.25 1.55
N PRO A 665 -18.74 -3.53 2.62
CA PRO A 665 -20.13 -3.08 2.66
C PRO A 665 -20.26 -1.57 2.64
N ALA A 666 -19.44 -0.82 3.38
CA ALA A 666 -19.47 0.65 3.35
C ALA A 666 -19.20 1.16 1.94
N GLY A 667 -18.12 0.71 1.28
CA GLY A 667 -17.78 1.10 -0.08
C GLY A 667 -18.89 0.80 -1.08
N SER A 668 -19.47 -0.39 -1.03
CA SER A 668 -20.56 -0.78 -1.94
C SER A 668 -21.86 0.01 -1.70
N VAL A 669 -22.24 0.20 -0.43
CA VAL A 669 -23.42 0.98 -0.03
C VAL A 669 -23.24 2.45 -0.43
N LEU A 670 -22.11 3.05 -0.07
CA LEU A 670 -21.82 4.45 -0.32
C LEU A 670 -21.68 4.71 -1.82
N ALA A 671 -21.09 3.81 -2.60
CA ALA A 671 -21.04 3.93 -4.05
C ALA A 671 -22.43 3.89 -4.70
N ALA A 672 -23.30 2.97 -4.27
CA ALA A 672 -24.67 2.89 -4.77
C ALA A 672 -25.49 4.15 -4.42
N LEU A 673 -25.35 4.65 -3.19
CA LEU A 673 -25.96 5.91 -2.76
C LEU A 673 -25.38 7.12 -3.52
N ALA A 674 -24.08 7.15 -3.76
CA ALA A 674 -23.39 8.18 -4.55
C ALA A 674 -23.92 8.23 -5.99
N ALA A 675 -24.12 7.06 -6.60
CA ALA A 675 -24.71 6.94 -7.93
C ALA A 675 -26.19 7.37 -7.94
N GLY A 676 -26.92 7.21 -6.83
CA GLY A 676 -28.32 7.66 -6.70
C GLY A 676 -29.33 6.53 -6.51
N SER A 677 -28.88 5.31 -6.22
CA SER A 677 -29.75 4.17 -5.93
C SER A 677 -30.13 4.10 -4.45
N GLY A 678 -31.32 3.56 -4.17
CA GLY A 678 -31.61 2.98 -2.85
C GLY A 678 -30.89 1.65 -2.68
N VAL A 679 -30.63 1.25 -1.44
CA VAL A 679 -29.76 0.12 -1.12
C VAL A 679 -30.45 -0.87 -0.20
N VAL A 680 -30.38 -2.15 -0.57
CA VAL A 680 -30.69 -3.28 0.32
C VAL A 680 -29.38 -3.98 0.66
N LEU A 681 -28.94 -3.83 1.90
CA LEU A 681 -27.73 -4.47 2.42
C LEU A 681 -28.08 -5.84 2.99
N LYS A 682 -27.61 -6.91 2.33
CA LYS A 682 -27.74 -8.30 2.79
C LYS A 682 -26.36 -8.84 3.18
N PRO A 683 -25.94 -8.76 4.45
CA PRO A 683 -24.61 -9.17 4.85
C PRO A 683 -24.38 -10.68 4.78
N ALA A 684 -23.12 -11.09 4.84
CA ALA A 684 -22.76 -12.47 5.14
C ALA A 684 -23.26 -12.83 6.56
N PRO A 685 -23.78 -14.05 6.78
CA PRO A 685 -24.31 -14.47 8.09
C PRO A 685 -23.30 -14.30 9.24
N GLN A 686 -22.01 -14.51 8.94
CA GLN A 686 -20.91 -14.40 9.89
C GLN A 686 -20.60 -12.95 10.30
N ALA A 687 -21.11 -11.94 9.59
CA ALA A 687 -20.81 -10.52 9.79
C ALA A 687 -22.08 -9.66 10.03
N ARG A 688 -23.16 -10.29 10.50
CA ARG A 688 -24.47 -9.64 10.63
C ARG A 688 -24.46 -8.45 11.59
N ARG A 689 -23.74 -8.53 12.71
CA ARG A 689 -23.66 -7.43 13.69
C ARG A 689 -22.79 -6.31 13.17
N SER A 690 -21.70 -6.64 12.47
CA SER A 690 -20.80 -5.65 11.86
C SER A 690 -21.56 -4.78 10.87
N ALA A 691 -22.34 -5.40 9.97
CA ALA A 691 -23.22 -4.68 9.06
C ALA A 691 -24.31 -3.87 9.77
N ALA A 692 -24.83 -4.35 10.90
CA ALA A 692 -25.80 -3.61 11.71
C ALA A 692 -25.19 -2.34 12.34
N VAL A 693 -23.99 -2.43 12.92
CA VAL A 693 -23.28 -1.26 13.49
C VAL A 693 -22.90 -0.26 12.39
N LEU A 694 -22.50 -0.75 11.22
CA LEU A 694 -22.27 0.10 10.05
C LEU A 694 -23.57 0.84 9.65
N ALA A 695 -24.69 0.13 9.51
CA ALA A 695 -25.96 0.73 9.14
C ALA A 695 -26.42 1.77 10.17
N GLU A 696 -26.26 1.50 11.47
CA GLU A 696 -26.51 2.47 12.54
C GLU A 696 -25.71 3.76 12.34
N ALA A 697 -24.39 3.67 12.11
CA ALA A 697 -23.54 4.85 11.89
C ALA A 697 -23.96 5.64 10.64
N LEU A 698 -24.34 4.96 9.55
CA LEU A 698 -24.82 5.58 8.32
C LEU A 698 -26.19 6.24 8.50
N TRP A 699 -27.10 5.63 9.28
CA TRP A 699 -28.39 6.23 9.60
C TRP A 699 -28.24 7.47 10.49
N ASP A 700 -27.33 7.43 11.46
CA ASP A 700 -27.01 8.57 12.33
C ASP A 700 -26.41 9.74 11.54
N ALA A 701 -25.71 9.46 10.41
CA ALA A 701 -25.24 10.47 9.47
C ALA A 701 -26.38 11.17 8.67
N GLY A 702 -27.61 10.67 8.78
CA GLY A 702 -28.80 11.19 8.11
C GLY A 702 -29.19 10.44 6.84
N ILE A 703 -28.65 9.25 6.58
CA ILE A 703 -29.14 8.37 5.52
C ILE A 703 -30.46 7.73 5.99
N PRO A 704 -31.58 7.90 5.26
CA PRO A 704 -32.85 7.34 5.69
C PRO A 704 -32.85 5.80 5.73
N GLN A 705 -33.48 5.20 6.74
CA GLN A 705 -33.63 3.73 6.84
C GLN A 705 -34.47 3.12 5.71
N ASP A 706 -35.41 3.91 5.16
CA ASP A 706 -36.19 3.54 3.97
C ASP A 706 -35.42 3.76 2.65
N LEU A 707 -34.19 4.29 2.70
CA LEU A 707 -33.26 4.37 1.57
C LEU A 707 -32.15 3.33 1.67
N LEU A 708 -31.63 3.09 2.89
CA LEU A 708 -30.66 2.05 3.22
C LEU A 708 -31.32 1.04 4.16
N ALA A 709 -31.84 -0.05 3.61
CA ALA A 709 -32.46 -1.12 4.37
C ALA A 709 -31.43 -2.23 4.65
N LEU A 710 -31.25 -2.58 5.93
CA LEU A 710 -30.52 -3.78 6.33
C LEU A 710 -31.50 -4.97 6.35
N VAL A 711 -31.12 -6.10 5.75
CA VAL A 711 -31.95 -7.30 5.69
C VAL A 711 -31.13 -8.53 6.07
N ASP A 712 -31.59 -9.26 7.09
CA ASP A 712 -31.10 -10.57 7.50
C ASP A 712 -32.07 -11.66 7.02
N LEU A 713 -31.58 -12.63 6.26
CA LEU A 713 -32.37 -13.69 5.64
C LEU A 713 -31.85 -15.06 6.07
N ASP A 714 -32.71 -15.87 6.67
CA ASP A 714 -32.37 -17.24 7.10
C ASP A 714 -32.56 -18.30 6.00
N GLU A 715 -33.41 -18.04 5.01
CA GLU A 715 -33.83 -19.03 4.02
C GLU A 715 -33.25 -18.78 2.63
N GLU A 716 -32.70 -19.82 1.99
CA GLU A 716 -32.23 -19.79 0.60
C GLU A 716 -33.34 -19.34 -0.35
N ALA A 717 -34.60 -19.67 -0.05
CA ALA A 717 -35.77 -19.26 -0.83
C ALA A 717 -35.94 -17.73 -0.85
N LEU A 718 -35.80 -17.05 0.29
CA LEU A 718 -35.88 -15.59 0.37
C LEU A 718 -34.67 -14.91 -0.27
N GLY A 719 -33.48 -15.48 -0.09
CA GLY A 719 -32.27 -15.01 -0.76
C GLY A 719 -32.42 -15.05 -2.29
N ARG A 720 -32.94 -16.16 -2.82
CA ARG A 720 -33.27 -16.27 -4.25
C ARG A 720 -34.34 -15.27 -4.66
N ALA A 721 -35.42 -15.15 -3.88
CA ALA A 721 -36.50 -14.19 -4.16
C ALA A 721 -35.97 -12.76 -4.28
N LEU A 722 -35.10 -12.32 -3.36
CA LEU A 722 -34.44 -11.00 -3.39
C LEU A 722 -33.65 -10.79 -4.69
N ILE A 723 -32.78 -11.74 -5.06
CA ILE A 723 -31.91 -11.60 -6.23
C ILE A 723 -32.68 -11.64 -7.55
N THR A 724 -33.77 -12.42 -7.62
CA THR A 724 -34.60 -12.54 -8.83
C THR A 724 -35.67 -11.46 -8.95
N ASP A 725 -35.82 -10.59 -7.95
CA ASP A 725 -36.92 -9.65 -7.91
C ASP A 725 -36.84 -8.60 -9.03
N PRO A 726 -37.94 -8.29 -9.74
CA PRO A 726 -37.95 -7.28 -10.78
C PRO A 726 -37.64 -5.85 -10.31
N LEU A 727 -37.83 -5.53 -9.02
CA LEU A 727 -37.47 -4.22 -8.47
C LEU A 727 -35.97 -4.06 -8.28
N VAL A 728 -35.19 -5.15 -8.28
CA VAL A 728 -33.74 -5.11 -8.16
C VAL A 728 -33.14 -4.82 -9.53
N ASP A 729 -32.62 -3.61 -9.69
CA ASP A 729 -31.95 -3.18 -10.91
C ASP A 729 -30.53 -3.73 -10.99
N ARG A 730 -29.91 -4.01 -9.83
CA ARG A 730 -28.49 -4.39 -9.77
C ARG A 730 -28.13 -5.14 -8.49
N VAL A 731 -27.14 -6.02 -8.60
CA VAL A 731 -26.45 -6.63 -7.46
C VAL A 731 -24.98 -6.26 -7.49
N VAL A 732 -24.47 -5.78 -6.36
CA VAL A 732 -23.03 -5.64 -6.07
C VAL A 732 -22.66 -6.76 -5.11
N LEU A 733 -21.86 -7.71 -5.59
CA LEU A 733 -21.40 -8.87 -4.84
C LEU A 733 -19.92 -8.72 -4.53
N THR A 734 -19.51 -9.12 -3.33
CA THR A 734 -18.12 -9.48 -3.11
C THR A 734 -18.06 -10.82 -2.39
N GLY A 735 -17.42 -11.80 -3.03
CA GLY A 735 -17.50 -13.20 -2.58
C GLY A 735 -16.87 -14.19 -3.55
N SER A 736 -17.46 -15.38 -3.67
CA SER A 736 -16.95 -16.41 -4.58
C SER A 736 -17.50 -16.27 -6.00
N TYR A 737 -16.71 -16.69 -6.99
CA TYR A 737 -17.15 -16.75 -8.39
C TYR A 737 -18.35 -17.70 -8.56
N GLU A 738 -18.39 -18.76 -7.76
CA GLU A 738 -19.48 -19.73 -7.69
C GLU A 738 -20.79 -19.07 -7.24
N THR A 739 -20.74 -18.11 -6.32
CA THR A 739 -21.92 -17.33 -5.91
C THR A 739 -22.39 -16.41 -7.04
N ALA A 740 -21.46 -15.76 -7.76
CA ALA A 740 -21.81 -14.93 -8.92
C ALA A 740 -22.50 -15.77 -10.02
N LYS A 741 -21.96 -16.96 -10.30
CA LYS A 741 -22.55 -17.93 -11.22
C LYS A 741 -23.93 -18.41 -10.75
N LEU A 742 -24.09 -18.67 -9.46
CA LEU A 742 -25.37 -19.06 -8.85
C LEU A 742 -26.43 -17.96 -9.04
N PHE A 743 -26.10 -16.70 -8.76
CA PHE A 743 -27.03 -15.58 -8.96
C PHE A 743 -27.48 -15.45 -10.41
N ARG A 744 -26.55 -15.54 -11.36
CA ARG A 744 -26.87 -15.56 -12.80
C ARG A 744 -27.69 -16.79 -13.23
N SER A 745 -27.53 -17.93 -12.56
CA SER A 745 -28.38 -19.10 -12.84
C SER A 745 -29.83 -18.91 -12.42
N TRP A 746 -30.08 -18.04 -11.43
CA TRP A 746 -31.43 -17.69 -10.98
C TRP A 746 -32.08 -16.61 -11.86
N ARG A 747 -31.29 -15.62 -12.28
CA ARG A 747 -31.69 -14.56 -13.21
C ARG A 747 -30.56 -14.31 -14.22
N VAL A 748 -30.71 -14.85 -15.42
CA VAL A 748 -29.68 -14.85 -16.48
C VAL A 748 -29.23 -13.45 -16.89
N ASP A 749 -30.15 -12.49 -16.91
CA ASP A 749 -29.93 -11.10 -17.32
C ASP A 749 -29.58 -10.18 -16.14
N LEU A 750 -29.37 -10.70 -14.93
CA LEU A 750 -29.10 -9.92 -13.72
C LEU A 750 -27.90 -8.96 -13.93
N PRO A 751 -28.08 -7.64 -13.81
CA PRO A 751 -26.95 -6.71 -13.80
C PRO A 751 -26.11 -6.92 -12.53
N LEU A 752 -25.04 -7.71 -12.67
CA LEU A 752 -24.17 -8.13 -11.58
C LEU A 752 -22.79 -7.51 -11.75
N LEU A 753 -22.36 -6.76 -10.73
CA LEU A 753 -20.97 -6.41 -10.52
C LEU A 753 -20.45 -7.28 -9.38
N ALA A 754 -19.44 -8.10 -9.63
CA ALA A 754 -18.85 -8.90 -8.56
C ALA A 754 -17.34 -8.74 -8.51
N GLU A 755 -16.81 -8.48 -7.33
CA GLU A 755 -15.41 -8.68 -7.03
C GLU A 755 -15.27 -10.06 -6.36
N THR A 756 -14.43 -10.90 -6.94
CA THR A 756 -14.30 -12.30 -6.53
C THR A 756 -12.85 -12.59 -6.11
N SER A 757 -12.62 -13.76 -5.50
CA SER A 757 -11.33 -14.05 -4.87
C SER A 757 -10.14 -14.08 -5.85
N GLY A 758 -8.94 -14.29 -5.30
CA GLY A 758 -7.68 -14.35 -6.05
C GLY A 758 -6.78 -15.50 -5.61
N LYS A 759 -5.97 -16.02 -6.54
CA LYS A 759 -4.87 -16.95 -6.24
C LYS A 759 -3.54 -16.24 -6.48
N ASN A 760 -3.20 -15.37 -5.53
CA ASN A 760 -2.15 -14.37 -5.74
C ASN A 760 -0.76 -14.91 -5.43
N ALA A 761 0.23 -14.41 -6.16
CA ALA A 761 1.63 -14.80 -6.02
C ALA A 761 2.58 -13.59 -5.91
N ILE A 762 3.66 -13.76 -5.16
CA ILE A 762 4.81 -12.86 -5.15
C ILE A 762 5.99 -13.56 -5.83
N ILE A 763 6.55 -12.97 -6.87
CA ILE A 763 7.78 -13.42 -7.51
C ILE A 763 8.97 -12.80 -6.77
N VAL A 764 9.97 -13.61 -6.42
CA VAL A 764 11.24 -13.13 -5.82
C VAL A 764 12.39 -13.52 -6.72
N THR A 765 13.10 -12.52 -7.24
CA THR A 765 14.25 -12.74 -8.12
C THR A 765 15.57 -12.67 -7.36
N PRO A 766 16.69 -13.16 -7.93
CA PRO A 766 18.02 -12.99 -7.35
C PRO A 766 18.44 -11.52 -7.11
N HIS A 767 17.78 -10.56 -7.76
CA HIS A 767 17.99 -9.12 -7.59
C HIS A 767 17.22 -8.51 -6.40
N ALA A 768 16.42 -9.30 -5.67
CA ALA A 768 15.62 -8.83 -4.55
C ALA A 768 16.45 -8.55 -3.27
N ASP A 769 15.91 -7.70 -2.41
CA ASP A 769 16.25 -7.73 -0.98
C ASP A 769 15.46 -8.85 -0.28
N TYR A 770 16.15 -9.90 0.14
CA TYR A 770 15.52 -11.07 0.74
C TYR A 770 14.88 -10.78 2.11
N ASP A 771 15.45 -9.87 2.92
CA ASP A 771 14.92 -9.58 4.25
C ASP A 771 13.57 -8.85 4.10
N LEU A 772 13.51 -7.86 3.19
CA LEU A 772 12.26 -7.16 2.86
C LEU A 772 11.25 -8.08 2.19
N ALA A 773 11.68 -8.91 1.23
CA ALA A 773 10.80 -9.86 0.56
C ALA A 773 10.15 -10.83 1.56
N VAL A 774 10.91 -11.38 2.51
CA VAL A 774 10.35 -12.25 3.55
C VAL A 774 9.34 -11.51 4.42
N ALA A 775 9.65 -10.29 4.87
CA ALA A 775 8.72 -9.49 5.68
C ALA A 775 7.39 -9.25 4.94
N ASP A 776 7.46 -8.89 3.66
CA ASP A 776 6.30 -8.65 2.80
C ASP A 776 5.50 -9.91 2.47
N ILE A 777 6.17 -11.04 2.23
CA ILE A 777 5.54 -12.35 2.03
C ILE A 777 4.76 -12.76 3.27
N VAL A 778 5.38 -12.71 4.45
CA VAL A 778 4.76 -13.13 5.72
C VAL A 778 3.53 -12.27 6.02
N ARG A 779 3.66 -10.95 5.89
CA ARG A 779 2.53 -10.02 6.06
C ARG A 779 1.40 -10.30 5.06
N SER A 780 1.73 -10.50 3.78
CA SER A 780 0.73 -10.72 2.73
C SER A 780 0.06 -12.09 2.80
N ALA A 781 0.76 -13.13 3.28
CA ALA A 781 0.24 -14.49 3.35
C ALA A 781 -0.60 -14.74 4.61
N PHE A 782 -0.23 -14.14 5.75
CA PHE A 782 -0.80 -14.49 7.06
C PHE A 782 -1.57 -13.37 7.74
N GLY A 783 -1.54 -12.14 7.20
CA GLY A 783 -2.43 -11.05 7.64
C GLY A 783 -3.89 -11.50 7.60
N HIS A 784 -4.64 -11.25 8.67
CA HIS A 784 -5.99 -11.79 8.90
C HIS A 784 -6.12 -13.31 8.65
N ALA A 785 -5.10 -14.08 9.06
CA ALA A 785 -5.00 -15.53 8.84
C ALA A 785 -5.11 -15.95 7.36
N GLY A 786 -4.66 -15.11 6.43
CA GLY A 786 -4.74 -15.37 4.99
C GLY A 786 -6.17 -15.27 4.41
N GLN A 787 -7.14 -14.78 5.18
CA GLN A 787 -8.54 -14.61 4.76
C GLN A 787 -8.74 -13.28 4.00
N LYS A 788 -7.86 -12.99 3.05
CA LYS A 788 -7.97 -11.83 2.17
C LYS A 788 -8.02 -12.32 0.74
N CYS A 789 -8.88 -11.72 -0.08
CA CYS A 789 -8.90 -11.99 -1.52
C CYS A 789 -7.54 -11.68 -2.17
N SER A 790 -6.79 -10.72 -1.61
CA SER A 790 -5.44 -10.31 -2.00
C SER A 790 -4.30 -11.07 -1.33
N ALA A 791 -4.58 -12.04 -0.44
CA ALA A 791 -3.53 -12.74 0.31
C ALA A 791 -2.54 -13.46 -0.63
N ALA A 792 -1.26 -13.41 -0.30
CA ALA A 792 -0.21 -14.14 -1.02
C ALA A 792 -0.32 -15.64 -0.70
N SER A 793 -0.94 -16.40 -1.61
CA SER A 793 -1.04 -17.85 -1.49
C SER A 793 0.20 -18.57 -2.01
N LEU A 794 0.98 -17.90 -2.86
CA LEU A 794 2.15 -18.45 -3.53
C LEU A 794 3.33 -17.49 -3.44
N VAL A 795 4.52 -18.04 -3.30
CA VAL A 795 5.78 -17.35 -3.60
C VAL A 795 6.51 -18.15 -4.68
N ILE A 796 6.95 -17.47 -5.72
CA ILE A 796 7.66 -18.07 -6.85
C ILE A 796 9.11 -17.59 -6.80
N LEU A 797 10.02 -18.50 -6.47
CA LEU A 797 11.45 -18.20 -6.34
C LEU A 797 12.14 -18.46 -7.67
N VAL A 798 12.82 -17.43 -8.20
CA VAL A 798 13.51 -17.51 -9.49
C VAL A 798 14.98 -17.89 -9.30
N GLY A 799 15.45 -18.87 -10.06
CA GLY A 799 16.87 -19.17 -10.19
C GLY A 799 17.54 -19.60 -8.87
N SER A 800 18.53 -18.82 -8.41
CA SER A 800 19.33 -19.15 -7.23
C SER A 800 18.60 -18.95 -5.90
N VAL A 801 17.56 -18.10 -5.85
CA VAL A 801 16.79 -17.82 -4.62
C VAL A 801 16.20 -19.12 -4.05
N ALA A 802 15.74 -20.02 -4.93
CA ALA A 802 15.19 -21.33 -4.56
C ALA A 802 16.18 -22.22 -3.77
N ARG A 803 17.48 -21.94 -3.85
CA ARG A 803 18.55 -22.66 -3.12
C ARG A 803 19.14 -21.84 -1.97
N SER A 804 18.68 -20.61 -1.76
CA SER A 804 19.17 -19.74 -0.69
C SER A 804 18.77 -20.29 0.68
N LYS A 805 19.78 -20.66 1.47
CA LYS A 805 19.58 -21.08 2.86
C LYS A 805 19.13 -19.90 3.73
N ARG A 806 19.60 -18.69 3.42
CA ARG A 806 19.27 -17.45 4.15
C ARG A 806 17.79 -17.13 3.99
N PHE A 807 17.29 -17.04 2.75
CA PHE A 807 15.87 -16.78 2.47
C PHE A 807 14.97 -17.80 3.16
N ARG A 808 15.28 -19.10 3.00
CA ARG A 808 14.53 -20.19 3.64
C ARG A 808 14.53 -20.08 5.17
N ALA A 809 15.69 -19.82 5.78
CA ALA A 809 15.82 -19.75 7.23
C ALA A 809 15.03 -18.57 7.82
N GLN A 810 15.11 -17.40 7.19
CA GLN A 810 14.36 -16.21 7.61
C GLN A 810 12.86 -16.39 7.44
N LEU A 811 12.40 -16.95 6.32
CA LEU A 811 10.98 -17.24 6.11
C LEU A 811 10.44 -18.18 7.19
N VAL A 812 11.12 -19.29 7.48
CA VAL A 812 10.72 -20.19 8.58
C VAL A 812 10.71 -19.46 9.91
N ASP A 813 11.72 -18.64 10.20
CA ASP A 813 11.82 -17.96 11.49
C ASP A 813 10.67 -16.96 11.69
N ALA A 814 10.43 -16.12 10.69
CA ALA A 814 9.35 -15.14 10.72
C ALA A 814 7.98 -15.81 10.84
N VAL A 815 7.71 -16.87 10.08
CA VAL A 815 6.43 -17.59 10.11
C VAL A 815 6.20 -18.29 11.45
N THR A 816 7.21 -18.99 11.98
CA THR A 816 7.07 -19.71 13.26
C THR A 816 7.00 -18.80 14.48
N SER A 817 7.32 -17.52 14.31
CA SER A 817 7.29 -16.51 15.38
C SER A 817 5.96 -15.74 15.46
N LEU A 818 5.06 -15.93 14.49
CA LEU A 818 3.74 -15.29 14.50
C LEU A 818 2.93 -15.70 15.73
N ARG A 819 2.54 -14.71 16.55
CA ARG A 819 1.64 -14.91 17.69
C ARG A 819 0.20 -15.01 17.20
N VAL A 820 -0.33 -16.22 17.25
CA VAL A 820 -1.71 -16.54 16.89
C VAL A 820 -2.58 -16.51 18.14
N GLY A 821 -3.69 -15.78 18.10
CA GLY A 821 -4.59 -15.66 19.26
C GLY A 821 -5.92 -15.01 18.91
N PRO A 822 -6.89 -15.03 19.84
CA PRO A 822 -8.11 -14.24 19.69
C PRO A 822 -7.78 -12.74 19.73
N PRO A 823 -8.60 -11.87 19.15
CA PRO A 823 -8.31 -10.43 19.14
C PRO A 823 -8.46 -9.75 20.51
N SER A 824 -8.96 -10.46 21.53
CA SER A 824 -8.88 -10.03 22.93
C SER A 824 -7.48 -10.18 23.52
N ASP A 825 -6.57 -10.94 22.89
CA ASP A 825 -5.14 -10.90 23.17
C ASP A 825 -4.52 -9.78 22.31
N PRO A 826 -4.15 -8.62 22.90
CA PRO A 826 -3.65 -7.48 22.14
C PRO A 826 -2.32 -7.78 21.42
N ALA A 827 -1.58 -8.81 21.88
CA ALA A 827 -0.31 -9.21 21.29
C ALA A 827 -0.49 -10.20 20.11
N ALA A 828 -1.71 -10.65 19.83
CA ALA A 828 -2.00 -11.46 18.66
C ALA A 828 -1.77 -10.64 17.38
N VAL A 829 -0.90 -11.14 16.51
CA VAL A 829 -0.64 -10.59 15.17
C VAL A 829 -1.42 -11.33 14.09
N MET A 830 -1.91 -12.53 14.40
CA MET A 830 -2.79 -13.31 13.54
C MET A 830 -4.01 -13.78 14.33
N GLY A 831 -5.20 -13.42 13.84
CA GLY A 831 -6.49 -13.82 14.42
C GLY A 831 -6.91 -15.25 14.05
N PRO A 832 -8.10 -15.69 14.51
CA PRO A 832 -8.70 -16.96 14.12
C PRO A 832 -9.21 -16.95 12.67
N LEU A 833 -9.43 -18.17 12.15
CA LEU A 833 -10.33 -18.39 11.03
C LEU A 833 -11.77 -18.01 11.43
N ILE A 834 -12.57 -17.56 10.47
CA ILE A 834 -13.98 -17.21 10.72
C ILE A 834 -14.77 -18.40 11.27
N GLU A 835 -14.53 -19.58 10.69
CA GLU A 835 -15.18 -20.86 10.98
C GLU A 835 -14.13 -21.99 11.01
N ALA A 836 -14.50 -23.13 11.58
CA ALA A 836 -13.63 -24.31 11.54
C ALA A 836 -13.41 -24.74 10.08
N PRO A 837 -12.16 -25.05 9.67
CA PRO A 837 -11.86 -25.32 8.27
C PRO A 837 -12.55 -26.59 7.79
N THR A 838 -13.17 -26.53 6.62
CA THR A 838 -13.79 -27.67 5.93
C THR A 838 -13.33 -27.71 4.47
N GLY A 839 -13.64 -28.81 3.76
CA GLY A 839 -13.41 -28.94 2.31
C GLY A 839 -11.97 -28.58 1.89
N LYS A 840 -11.86 -27.61 0.97
CA LYS A 840 -10.58 -27.19 0.38
C LYS A 840 -9.58 -26.64 1.40
N LEU A 841 -10.04 -25.87 2.39
CA LEU A 841 -9.14 -25.29 3.40
C LEU A 841 -8.64 -26.36 4.38
N ALA A 842 -9.51 -27.27 4.82
CA ALA A 842 -9.09 -28.40 5.65
C ALA A 842 -8.04 -29.26 4.94
N HIS A 843 -8.23 -29.53 3.66
CA HIS A 843 -7.23 -30.22 2.83
C HIS A 843 -5.92 -29.44 2.76
N ALA A 844 -5.96 -28.13 2.51
CA ALA A 844 -4.78 -27.27 2.47
C ALA A 844 -4.05 -27.15 3.81
N LEU A 845 -4.70 -27.41 4.94
CA LEU A 845 -4.07 -27.40 6.26
C LEU A 845 -3.53 -28.77 6.69
N THR A 846 -3.92 -29.87 6.04
CA THR A 846 -3.63 -31.23 6.58
C THR A 846 -3.02 -32.19 5.57
N THR A 847 -3.16 -31.93 4.27
CA THR A 847 -2.79 -32.89 3.22
C THR A 847 -1.84 -32.27 2.21
N LEU A 848 -0.68 -32.88 1.99
CA LEU A 848 0.31 -32.46 0.99
C LEU A 848 0.03 -33.07 -0.39
N GLY A 849 0.36 -32.32 -1.44
CA GLY A 849 0.38 -32.82 -2.82
C GLY A 849 1.61 -33.70 -3.11
N ALA A 850 1.63 -34.32 -4.29
CA ALA A 850 2.77 -35.13 -4.72
C ALA A 850 4.03 -34.26 -4.85
N GLY A 851 5.13 -34.67 -4.20
CA GLY A 851 6.39 -33.91 -4.19
C GLY A 851 6.43 -32.72 -3.23
N GLU A 852 5.31 -32.39 -2.59
CA GLU A 852 5.25 -31.32 -1.60
C GLU A 852 5.73 -31.82 -0.22
N SER A 853 6.32 -30.91 0.56
CA SER A 853 6.68 -31.14 1.96
C SER A 853 6.34 -29.92 2.81
N TRP A 854 6.13 -30.13 4.11
CA TRP A 854 5.97 -29.02 5.05
C TRP A 854 7.32 -28.40 5.38
N LEU A 855 7.50 -27.14 4.95
CA LEU A 855 8.57 -26.29 5.48
C LEU A 855 8.20 -25.79 6.88
N VAL A 856 6.92 -25.46 7.09
CA VAL A 856 6.29 -25.22 8.39
C VAL A 856 4.94 -25.93 8.38
N GLU A 857 4.74 -26.89 9.28
CA GLU A 857 3.47 -27.63 9.37
C GLU A 857 2.45 -26.85 10.21
N PRO A 858 1.25 -26.56 9.67
CA PRO A 858 0.20 -25.87 10.40
C PRO A 858 -0.38 -26.78 11.50
N ARG A 859 -0.71 -26.19 12.65
CA ARG A 859 -1.25 -26.90 13.82
C ARG A 859 -2.51 -26.23 14.30
N ARG A 860 -3.52 -27.03 14.64
CA ARG A 860 -4.72 -26.56 15.35
C ARG A 860 -4.34 -26.19 16.79
N LEU A 861 -4.69 -24.98 17.23
CA LEU A 861 -4.26 -24.40 18.51
C LEU A 861 -5.39 -24.34 19.55
N ASP A 862 -6.65 -24.53 19.16
CA ASP A 862 -7.80 -24.52 20.04
C ASP A 862 -8.73 -25.73 19.83
N GLU A 863 -9.58 -25.99 20.82
CA GLU A 863 -10.60 -27.04 20.73
C GLU A 863 -11.71 -26.70 19.74
N GLY A 864 -12.04 -25.40 19.60
CA GLY A 864 -13.03 -24.88 18.65
C GLY A 864 -12.60 -24.98 17.18
N GLY A 865 -11.31 -25.27 16.93
CA GLY A 865 -10.75 -25.51 15.61
C GLY A 865 -10.65 -24.29 14.70
N ARG A 866 -10.76 -23.06 15.25
CA ARG A 866 -10.64 -21.81 14.50
C ARG A 866 -9.24 -21.19 14.59
N LEU A 867 -8.48 -21.47 15.64
CA LEU A 867 -7.10 -21.02 15.75
C LEU A 867 -6.16 -22.05 15.13
N TRP A 868 -5.42 -21.63 14.12
CA TRP A 868 -4.43 -22.45 13.41
C TRP A 868 -3.11 -21.71 13.33
N SER A 869 -2.00 -22.40 13.56
CA SER A 869 -0.69 -21.85 13.22
C SER A 869 -0.52 -21.78 11.69
N PRO A 870 0.27 -20.83 11.17
CA PRO A 870 0.53 -20.73 9.74
C PRO A 870 1.25 -21.97 9.20
N GLY A 871 1.01 -22.29 7.93
CA GLY A 871 1.65 -23.39 7.20
C GLY A 871 2.41 -22.90 5.97
N VAL A 872 3.55 -23.53 5.68
CA VAL A 872 4.35 -23.27 4.48
C VAL A 872 4.70 -24.58 3.79
N ARG A 873 4.30 -24.72 2.53
CA ARG A 873 4.60 -25.87 1.68
C ARG A 873 5.79 -25.57 0.79
N GLU A 874 6.67 -26.53 0.64
CA GLU A 874 7.80 -26.51 -0.29
C GLU A 874 7.59 -27.55 -1.38
N GLY A 875 7.98 -27.23 -2.61
CA GLY A 875 7.87 -28.13 -3.75
C GLY A 875 6.50 -28.12 -4.44
N VAL A 876 5.75 -27.01 -4.34
CA VAL A 876 4.49 -26.84 -5.07
C VAL A 876 4.80 -26.84 -6.57
N ALA A 877 4.28 -27.83 -7.27
CA ALA A 877 4.46 -27.95 -8.71
C ALA A 877 3.52 -27.03 -9.48
N GLU A 878 3.96 -26.61 -10.66
CA GLU A 878 3.10 -26.00 -11.65
C GLU A 878 1.90 -26.90 -11.97
N ASP A 879 0.75 -26.29 -12.25
CA ASP A 879 -0.55 -26.93 -12.46
C ASP A 879 -1.04 -27.91 -11.37
N SER A 880 -0.37 -27.94 -10.21
CA SER A 880 -0.82 -28.73 -9.08
C SER A 880 -2.14 -28.21 -8.49
N TYR A 881 -2.81 -29.06 -7.71
CA TYR A 881 -4.01 -28.66 -6.99
C TYR A 881 -3.77 -27.44 -6.09
N PHE A 882 -2.61 -27.36 -5.42
CA PHE A 882 -2.29 -26.21 -4.56
C PHE A 882 -2.02 -24.95 -5.39
N HIS A 883 -1.39 -25.06 -6.56
CA HIS A 883 -1.15 -23.94 -7.47
C HIS A 883 -2.46 -23.33 -7.99
N LEU A 884 -3.43 -24.16 -8.38
CA LEU A 884 -4.63 -23.71 -9.09
C LEU A 884 -5.85 -23.46 -8.18
N THR A 885 -5.82 -23.87 -6.91
CA THR A 885 -6.97 -23.75 -5.99
C THR A 885 -6.76 -22.66 -4.94
N GLU A 886 -7.71 -21.73 -4.82
CA GLU A 886 -7.76 -20.73 -3.76
C GLU A 886 -8.32 -21.35 -2.46
N PHE A 887 -7.65 -21.16 -1.32
CA PHE A 887 -7.97 -21.83 -0.05
C PHE A 887 -8.49 -20.90 1.06
N PHE A 888 -8.18 -19.60 0.99
CA PHE A 888 -8.66 -18.58 1.94
C PHE A 888 -8.31 -18.88 3.41
N GLY A 889 -7.04 -19.15 3.69
CA GLY A 889 -6.54 -19.42 5.04
C GLY A 889 -5.01 -19.35 5.13
N PRO A 890 -4.41 -19.66 6.29
CA PRO A 890 -3.03 -19.30 6.60
C PRO A 890 -2.03 -20.33 6.05
N VAL A 891 -2.02 -20.53 4.73
CA VAL A 891 -1.15 -21.49 4.04
C VAL A 891 -0.47 -20.85 2.83
N LEU A 892 0.87 -20.87 2.81
CA LEU A 892 1.72 -20.38 1.72
C LEU A 892 2.35 -21.55 0.97
N GLY A 893 2.36 -21.51 -0.36
CA GLY A 893 3.08 -22.46 -1.20
C GLY A 893 4.32 -21.86 -1.86
N ILE A 894 5.44 -22.57 -1.83
CA ILE A 894 6.69 -22.18 -2.51
C ILE A 894 6.79 -22.96 -3.82
N MET A 895 6.85 -22.22 -4.92
CA MET A 895 7.13 -22.71 -6.27
C MET A 895 8.52 -22.26 -6.71
N HIS A 896 9.14 -23.02 -7.61
CA HIS A 896 10.46 -22.70 -8.16
C HIS A 896 10.36 -22.51 -9.68
N ALA A 897 10.92 -21.42 -10.19
CA ALA A 897 11.02 -21.12 -11.60
C ALA A 897 12.49 -20.98 -12.03
N ALA A 898 12.81 -21.39 -13.26
CA ALA A 898 14.18 -21.25 -13.77
C ALA A 898 14.48 -19.81 -14.18
N THR A 899 13.53 -19.15 -14.84
CA THR A 899 13.64 -17.76 -15.31
C THR A 899 12.46 -16.90 -14.82
N LEU A 900 12.55 -15.58 -15.04
CA LEU A 900 11.46 -14.66 -14.73
C LEU A 900 10.23 -14.93 -15.60
N GLU A 901 10.42 -15.27 -16.87
CA GLU A 901 9.34 -15.59 -17.81
C GLU A 901 8.57 -16.84 -17.38
N ASP A 902 9.29 -17.88 -16.91
CA ASP A 902 8.66 -19.05 -16.30
C ASP A 902 7.84 -18.68 -15.07
N ALA A 903 8.37 -17.80 -14.22
CA ALA A 903 7.67 -17.34 -13.02
C ALA A 903 6.41 -16.53 -13.35
N ILE A 904 6.47 -15.64 -14.34
CA ILE A 904 5.32 -14.88 -14.83
C ILE A 904 4.27 -15.83 -15.42
N ARG A 905 4.71 -16.82 -16.20
CA ARG A 905 3.83 -17.83 -16.79
C ARG A 905 3.11 -18.64 -15.71
N MET A 906 3.81 -19.07 -14.65
CA MET A 906 3.20 -19.72 -13.48
C MET A 906 2.22 -18.77 -12.76
N GLN A 907 2.62 -17.52 -12.48
CA GLN A 907 1.75 -16.52 -11.84
C GLN A 907 0.46 -16.27 -12.63
N ASN A 908 0.54 -16.24 -13.97
CA ASN A 908 -0.60 -16.02 -14.86
C ASN A 908 -1.44 -17.27 -15.13
N ALA A 909 -0.93 -18.48 -14.84
CA ALA A 909 -1.63 -19.73 -15.15
C ALA A 909 -2.89 -19.96 -14.30
N THR A 910 -3.05 -19.24 -13.20
CA THR A 910 -4.26 -19.32 -12.38
C THR A 910 -5.48 -18.72 -13.11
N ASP A 911 -6.68 -19.21 -12.81
CA ASP A 911 -7.95 -18.68 -13.33
C ASP A 911 -8.26 -17.25 -12.82
N TYR A 912 -7.42 -16.71 -11.94
CA TYR A 912 -7.59 -15.46 -11.22
C TYR A 912 -6.52 -14.44 -11.63
N GLY A 913 -6.81 -13.16 -11.39
CA GLY A 913 -5.91 -12.05 -11.72
C GLY A 913 -6.15 -10.85 -10.83
N LEU A 914 -6.14 -11.04 -9.51
CA LEU A 914 -6.46 -9.98 -8.55
C LEU A 914 -5.21 -9.17 -8.16
N THR A 915 -4.34 -9.74 -7.32
CA THR A 915 -3.07 -9.10 -6.93
C THR A 915 -1.85 -9.91 -7.40
N ALA A 916 -0.78 -9.22 -7.74
CA ALA A 916 0.50 -9.82 -8.11
C ALA A 916 1.66 -8.98 -7.56
N GLY A 917 2.69 -9.65 -7.06
CA GLY A 917 3.88 -9.00 -6.50
C GLY A 917 5.17 -9.36 -7.23
N LEU A 918 6.11 -8.42 -7.28
CA LEU A 918 7.49 -8.62 -7.70
C LEU A 918 8.44 -8.01 -6.65
N HIS A 919 9.37 -8.81 -6.15
CA HIS A 919 10.56 -8.32 -5.47
C HIS A 919 11.76 -8.43 -6.42
N SER A 920 12.26 -7.27 -6.86
CA SER A 920 13.44 -7.12 -7.70
C SER A 920 13.92 -5.67 -7.63
N LEU A 921 15.24 -5.46 -7.59
CA LEU A 921 15.88 -4.16 -7.71
C LEU A 921 16.40 -3.89 -9.15
N HIS A 922 16.00 -4.71 -10.13
CA HIS A 922 16.44 -4.61 -11.53
C HIS A 922 15.34 -4.03 -12.43
N ALA A 923 15.64 -2.93 -13.12
CA ALA A 923 14.67 -2.20 -13.94
C ALA A 923 14.16 -3.01 -15.14
N ASP A 924 15.02 -3.80 -15.80
CA ASP A 924 14.58 -4.61 -16.95
C ASP A 924 13.68 -5.78 -16.51
N GLU A 925 13.91 -6.35 -15.32
CA GLU A 925 13.02 -7.38 -14.77
C GLU A 925 11.64 -6.78 -14.46
N LEU A 926 11.62 -5.56 -13.92
CA LEU A 926 10.39 -4.80 -13.71
C LEU A 926 9.66 -4.53 -15.04
N ALA A 927 10.38 -4.12 -16.08
CA ALA A 927 9.79 -3.85 -17.40
C ALA A 927 9.15 -5.11 -18.01
N VAL A 928 9.87 -6.23 -18.03
CA VAL A 928 9.37 -7.53 -18.52
C VAL A 928 8.15 -7.97 -17.72
N TRP A 929 8.19 -7.85 -16.40
CA TRP A 929 7.07 -8.21 -15.54
C TRP A 929 5.85 -7.33 -15.77
N LEU A 930 6.00 -6.01 -15.85
CA LEU A 930 4.90 -5.07 -16.09
C LEU A 930 4.23 -5.26 -17.45
N ASP A 931 4.96 -5.69 -18.48
CA ASP A 931 4.40 -5.95 -19.81
C ASP A 931 3.59 -7.25 -19.86
N SER A 932 3.97 -8.25 -19.05
CA SER A 932 3.47 -9.61 -19.18
C SER A 932 2.53 -10.08 -18.05
N VAL A 933 2.54 -9.44 -16.88
CA VAL A 933 1.74 -9.88 -15.73
C VAL A 933 0.24 -9.64 -15.92
N GLU A 934 -0.58 -10.63 -15.57
CA GLU A 934 -2.03 -10.60 -15.76
C GLU A 934 -2.82 -10.48 -14.45
N ALA A 935 -2.67 -9.34 -13.77
CA ALA A 935 -3.44 -9.02 -12.58
C ALA A 935 -3.90 -7.55 -12.55
N GLY A 936 -4.99 -7.28 -11.85
CA GLY A 936 -5.54 -5.93 -11.74
C GLY A 936 -4.72 -5.00 -10.82
N ASN A 937 -4.12 -5.53 -9.76
CA ASN A 937 -3.34 -4.76 -8.78
C ASN A 937 -1.91 -5.32 -8.69
N LEU A 938 -0.94 -4.49 -9.05
CA LEU A 938 0.48 -4.84 -9.12
C LEU A 938 1.25 -4.15 -8.00
N TYR A 939 2.15 -4.87 -7.35
CA TYR A 939 2.96 -4.34 -6.25
C TYR A 939 4.43 -4.71 -6.43
N VAL A 940 5.33 -3.74 -6.27
CA VAL A 940 6.76 -3.92 -6.49
C VAL A 940 7.54 -3.52 -5.25
N ASN A 941 8.37 -4.44 -4.73
CA ASN A 941 9.18 -4.27 -3.53
C ASN A 941 8.36 -3.85 -2.29
N ARG A 942 7.17 -4.46 -2.15
CA ARG A 942 6.25 -4.29 -1.03
C ARG A 942 5.24 -5.45 -1.00
N GLY A 943 4.52 -5.60 0.12
CA GLY A 943 3.40 -6.53 0.24
C GLY A 943 2.24 -6.23 -0.73
N ILE A 944 1.46 -7.27 -1.05
CA ILE A 944 0.38 -7.24 -2.06
C ILE A 944 -1.03 -7.03 -1.47
N THR A 945 -1.12 -6.68 -0.19
CA THR A 945 -2.37 -6.48 0.57
C THR A 945 -2.44 -5.06 1.14
N GLY A 946 -3.62 -4.64 1.58
CA GLY A 946 -3.81 -3.30 2.18
C GLY A 946 -3.84 -2.21 1.11
N ALA A 947 -4.63 -2.44 0.06
CA ALA A 947 -4.88 -1.42 -0.96
C ALA A 947 -5.62 -0.25 -0.31
N ILE A 948 -5.15 0.97 -0.57
CA ILE A 948 -5.73 2.19 -0.04
C ILE A 948 -6.54 2.86 -1.16
N VAL A 949 -7.76 3.31 -0.83
CA VAL A 949 -8.66 4.01 -1.75
C VAL A 949 -7.92 5.15 -2.46
N ARG A 950 -8.19 5.32 -3.76
CA ARG A 950 -7.45 6.19 -4.69
C ARG A 950 -5.99 5.81 -4.89
N ARG A 951 -5.20 5.42 -3.89
CA ARG A 951 -3.77 5.10 -4.09
C ARG A 951 -3.61 3.85 -4.95
N GLN A 952 -4.31 2.77 -4.59
CA GLN A 952 -4.33 1.54 -5.37
C GLN A 952 -5.78 1.09 -5.58
N PRO A 953 -6.54 1.71 -6.52
CA PRO A 953 -7.89 1.28 -6.84
C PRO A 953 -7.94 -0.25 -6.99
N PHE A 954 -8.88 -0.88 -6.30
CA PHE A 954 -8.84 -2.32 -6.08
C PHE A 954 -9.84 -3.06 -6.96
N GLY A 955 -9.35 -4.08 -7.68
CA GLY A 955 -10.21 -4.98 -8.44
C GLY A 955 -9.43 -5.84 -9.42
N GLY A 956 -9.94 -7.02 -9.74
CA GLY A 956 -9.21 -8.05 -10.47
C GLY A 956 -9.54 -8.19 -11.95
N TRP A 957 -8.84 -9.09 -12.62
CA TRP A 957 -9.12 -9.59 -13.96
C TRP A 957 -9.52 -11.07 -13.91
N LYS A 958 -9.82 -11.67 -15.08
CA LYS A 958 -10.21 -13.08 -15.20
C LYS A 958 -11.39 -13.38 -14.25
N ARG A 959 -11.37 -14.50 -13.52
CA ARG A 959 -12.42 -14.84 -12.55
C ARG A 959 -12.35 -14.07 -11.23
N SER A 960 -11.48 -13.07 -11.10
CA SER A 960 -11.46 -12.16 -9.94
C SER A 960 -12.40 -10.97 -10.08
N SER A 961 -13.04 -10.79 -11.24
CA SER A 961 -14.08 -9.78 -11.43
C SER A 961 -15.17 -10.27 -12.40
N VAL A 962 -16.41 -9.84 -12.17
CA VAL A 962 -17.58 -10.09 -13.02
C VAL A 962 -18.24 -8.76 -13.37
N GLY A 963 -18.54 -8.57 -14.65
CA GLY A 963 -19.13 -7.34 -15.17
C GLY A 963 -18.08 -6.36 -15.71
N GLY A 964 -18.29 -5.07 -15.50
CA GLY A 964 -17.49 -4.02 -16.15
C GLY A 964 -16.01 -3.96 -15.72
N GLY A 965 -15.69 -4.49 -14.54
CA GLY A 965 -14.32 -4.53 -13.99
C GLY A 965 -13.75 -3.16 -13.61
N ALA A 966 -14.61 -2.18 -13.30
CA ALA A 966 -14.19 -0.90 -12.74
C ALA A 966 -13.84 -1.07 -11.26
N LYS A 967 -12.64 -0.62 -10.87
CA LYS A 967 -12.06 -0.89 -9.55
C LYS A 967 -12.77 -0.10 -8.47
N ALA A 968 -13.03 -0.74 -7.32
CA ALA A 968 -13.47 -0.07 -6.12
C ALA A 968 -12.43 0.96 -5.69
N GLY A 969 -12.88 2.15 -5.27
CA GLY A 969 -12.02 3.26 -4.88
C GLY A 969 -11.25 3.88 -6.05
N GLY A 970 -11.66 3.56 -7.29
CA GLY A 970 -11.14 4.12 -8.53
C GLY A 970 -12.07 5.13 -9.20
N PRO A 971 -11.58 5.85 -10.21
CA PRO A 971 -12.32 6.95 -10.84
C PRO A 971 -13.57 6.51 -11.58
N ASN A 972 -13.65 5.24 -12.01
CA ASN A 972 -14.73 4.71 -12.85
C ASN A 972 -15.81 3.92 -12.12
N HIS A 973 -15.65 3.69 -10.81
CA HIS A 973 -16.55 2.79 -10.10
C HIS A 973 -18.03 3.22 -10.17
N LEU A 974 -18.30 4.51 -9.99
CA LEU A 974 -19.66 5.05 -10.03
C LEU A 974 -20.28 5.04 -11.43
N ILE A 975 -19.46 5.18 -12.48
CA ILE A 975 -19.92 5.20 -13.88
C ILE A 975 -20.66 3.90 -14.21
N GLY A 976 -20.17 2.79 -13.66
CA GLY A 976 -20.74 1.47 -13.87
C GLY A 976 -22.04 1.23 -13.12
N LEU A 977 -22.40 2.00 -12.07
CA LEU A 977 -23.49 1.69 -11.13
C LEU A 977 -24.89 2.16 -11.55
N GLY A 978 -25.02 2.74 -12.73
CA GLY A 978 -26.29 3.11 -13.34
C GLY A 978 -26.25 2.81 -14.83
N SER A 979 -27.04 3.56 -15.59
CA SER A 979 -27.02 3.55 -17.05
C SER A 979 -26.76 4.95 -17.60
N TRP A 980 -26.41 5.05 -18.87
CA TRP A 980 -26.17 6.33 -19.54
C TRP A 980 -27.13 6.55 -20.69
N LYS A 981 -27.55 7.81 -20.89
CA LYS A 981 -28.28 8.24 -22.09
C LYS A 981 -27.56 9.39 -22.78
N PRO A 982 -27.65 9.51 -24.12
CA PRO A 982 -27.09 10.66 -24.81
C PRO A 982 -27.79 11.95 -24.36
N SER A 983 -27.01 13.00 -24.15
CA SER A 983 -27.53 14.35 -23.87
C SER A 983 -27.65 15.14 -25.17
N PRO A 984 -28.78 15.85 -25.43
CA PRO A 984 -28.95 16.62 -26.66
C PRO A 984 -27.99 17.81 -26.68
N ALA A 985 -27.00 17.77 -27.57
CA ALA A 985 -26.08 18.87 -27.81
C ALA A 985 -26.59 19.78 -28.93
N ARG A 986 -26.33 21.10 -28.82
CA ARG A 986 -26.62 22.06 -29.89
C ARG A 986 -25.77 21.72 -31.13
N PRO A 987 -26.30 21.83 -32.36
CA PRO A 987 -25.52 21.64 -33.58
C PRO A 987 -24.33 22.62 -33.59
N SER A 988 -23.14 22.12 -33.92
CA SER A 988 -21.96 22.98 -34.03
C SER A 988 -22.03 23.84 -35.29
N SER A 989 -21.64 25.11 -35.20
CA SER A 989 -21.51 26.00 -36.36
C SER A 989 -20.25 25.74 -37.20
N THR A 990 -19.37 24.83 -36.76
CA THR A 990 -18.10 24.50 -37.43
C THR A 990 -17.96 22.97 -37.65
N LEU A 991 -17.60 22.57 -38.86
CA LEU A 991 -17.55 21.17 -39.31
C LEU A 991 -16.11 20.62 -39.42
N HIS A 992 -15.11 21.24 -38.79
CA HIS A 992 -13.72 20.82 -38.97
C HIS A 992 -13.37 19.56 -38.14
N LEU A 993 -12.46 18.75 -38.69
CA LEU A 993 -11.88 17.55 -38.06
C LEU A 993 -10.54 17.84 -37.35
N ARG A 994 -10.20 19.12 -37.11
CA ARG A 994 -8.95 19.50 -36.42
C ARG A 994 -8.95 18.95 -34.99
N GLY A 995 -7.81 18.40 -34.58
CA GLY A 995 -7.60 17.83 -33.25
C GLY A 995 -7.84 16.33 -33.15
N LEU A 996 -8.35 15.67 -34.20
CA LEU A 996 -8.42 14.21 -34.30
C LEU A 996 -7.08 13.63 -34.76
N ASP A 997 -6.76 12.41 -34.32
CA ASP A 997 -5.69 11.63 -34.93
C ASP A 997 -5.97 11.33 -36.41
N ASP A 998 -4.92 11.08 -37.19
CA ASP A 998 -5.04 10.88 -38.64
C ASP A 998 -5.93 9.68 -39.01
N ARG A 999 -5.98 8.62 -38.20
CA ARG A 999 -6.80 7.43 -38.48
C ARG A 999 -8.27 7.69 -38.17
N ALA A 1000 -8.58 8.32 -37.03
CA ALA A 1000 -9.96 8.74 -36.76
C ALA A 1000 -10.46 9.70 -37.84
N ARG A 1001 -9.61 10.62 -38.32
CA ARG A 1001 -9.95 11.52 -39.42
C ARG A 1001 -10.22 10.76 -40.73
N GLN A 1002 -9.31 9.88 -41.15
CA GLN A 1002 -9.47 9.06 -42.36
C GLN A 1002 -10.71 8.16 -42.28
N PHE A 1003 -10.98 7.57 -41.11
CA PHE A 1003 -12.17 6.74 -40.87
C PHE A 1003 -13.47 7.54 -41.04
N ILE A 1004 -13.51 8.75 -40.48
CA ILE A 1004 -14.67 9.65 -40.61
C ILE A 1004 -14.85 10.10 -42.06
N GLU A 1005 -13.77 10.44 -42.77
CA GLU A 1005 -13.79 10.80 -44.20
C GLU A 1005 -14.26 9.61 -45.07
N ALA A 1006 -13.85 8.38 -44.75
CA ALA A 1006 -14.27 7.16 -45.44
C ALA A 1006 -15.76 6.85 -45.24
N ALA A 1007 -16.31 7.16 -44.07
CA ALA A 1007 -17.72 6.97 -43.74
C ALA A 1007 -18.65 8.09 -44.26
N GLN A 1008 -18.11 9.28 -44.50
CA GLN A 1008 -18.89 10.51 -44.73
C GLN A 1008 -19.95 10.39 -45.83
N SER A 1009 -19.62 9.78 -46.98
CA SER A 1009 -20.54 9.66 -48.12
C SER A 1009 -21.74 8.74 -47.85
N SER A 1010 -21.68 7.95 -46.78
CA SER A 1010 -22.69 6.95 -46.42
C SER A 1010 -23.53 7.35 -45.20
N LEU A 1011 -23.32 8.55 -44.64
CA LEU A 1011 -24.00 9.04 -43.44
C LEU A 1011 -24.89 10.25 -43.73
N GLN A 1012 -26.02 10.31 -43.04
CA GLN A 1012 -26.82 11.55 -42.93
C GLN A 1012 -26.07 12.58 -42.07
N PHE A 1013 -26.47 13.85 -42.17
CA PHE A 1013 -25.81 14.94 -41.45
C PHE A 1013 -25.77 14.69 -39.94
N GLU A 1014 -26.86 14.21 -39.35
CA GLU A 1014 -27.00 13.93 -37.92
C GLU A 1014 -26.06 12.81 -37.47
N GLN A 1015 -25.96 11.73 -38.26
CA GLN A 1015 -25.06 10.60 -38.01
C GLN A 1015 -23.59 11.03 -38.14
N PHE A 1016 -23.28 11.84 -39.15
CA PHE A 1016 -21.95 12.39 -39.34
C PHE A 1016 -21.54 13.34 -38.21
N ASP A 1017 -22.42 14.24 -37.77
CA ASP A 1017 -22.13 15.17 -36.68
C ASP A 1017 -22.05 14.46 -35.31
N LEU A 1018 -22.83 13.40 -35.10
CA LEU A 1018 -22.65 12.50 -33.96
C LEU A 1018 -21.23 11.89 -33.99
N LEU A 1019 -20.88 11.20 -35.07
CA LEU A 1019 -19.59 10.51 -35.20
C LEU A 1019 -18.41 11.47 -34.99
N ARG A 1020 -18.45 12.64 -35.62
CA ARG A 1020 -17.41 13.68 -35.50
C ARG A 1020 -17.24 14.20 -34.07
N ARG A 1021 -18.32 14.66 -33.42
CA ARG A 1021 -18.25 15.23 -32.06
C ARG A 1021 -17.74 14.20 -31.07
N SER A 1022 -18.20 12.97 -31.24
CA SER A 1022 -17.84 11.91 -30.33
C SER A 1022 -16.39 11.46 -30.52
N ALA A 1023 -15.87 11.45 -31.75
CA ALA A 1023 -14.44 11.23 -32.00
C ALA A 1023 -13.56 12.32 -31.34
N LEU A 1024 -14.02 13.57 -31.32
CA LEU A 1024 -13.30 14.65 -30.60
C LEU A 1024 -13.36 14.44 -29.08
N SER A 1025 -14.52 14.03 -28.55
CA SER A 1025 -14.65 13.69 -27.13
C SER A 1025 -13.77 12.50 -26.73
N ASP A 1026 -13.65 11.49 -27.60
CA ASP A 1026 -12.76 10.35 -27.39
C ASP A 1026 -11.31 10.77 -27.35
N GLN A 1027 -10.89 11.59 -28.31
CA GLN A 1027 -9.52 12.06 -28.37
C GLN A 1027 -9.14 12.86 -27.12
N LEU A 1028 -10.07 13.66 -26.59
CA LEU A 1028 -9.88 14.37 -25.33
C LEU A 1028 -9.77 13.38 -24.15
N ALA A 1029 -10.73 12.46 -24.00
CA ALA A 1029 -10.72 11.47 -22.93
C ALA A 1029 -9.47 10.57 -22.97
N TRP A 1030 -8.99 10.22 -24.16
CA TRP A 1030 -7.75 9.49 -24.36
C TRP A 1030 -6.53 10.32 -23.96
N ALA A 1031 -6.46 11.59 -24.36
CA ALA A 1031 -5.33 12.46 -24.04
C ALA A 1031 -5.24 12.82 -22.55
N THR A 1032 -6.36 12.86 -21.83
CA THR A 1032 -6.39 13.32 -20.42
C THR A 1032 -6.53 12.21 -19.39
N GLU A 1033 -7.13 11.07 -19.73
CA GLU A 1033 -7.47 10.00 -18.77
C GLU A 1033 -6.93 8.64 -19.21
N PHE A 1034 -7.38 8.14 -20.37
CA PHE A 1034 -7.22 6.72 -20.71
C PHE A 1034 -5.88 6.37 -21.38
N GLY A 1035 -5.29 7.30 -22.11
CA GLY A 1035 -4.04 7.13 -22.85
C GLY A 1035 -2.79 7.52 -22.06
N VAL A 1036 -2.93 7.89 -20.77
CA VAL A 1036 -1.84 8.36 -19.91
C VAL A 1036 -1.70 7.47 -18.67
N VAL A 1037 -0.46 7.21 -18.27
CA VAL A 1037 -0.15 6.61 -16.96
C VAL A 1037 -0.04 7.74 -15.96
N THR A 1038 -0.85 7.70 -14.90
CA THR A 1038 -0.91 8.81 -13.92
C THR A 1038 -0.55 8.30 -12.55
N ASP A 1039 0.42 8.96 -11.88
CA ASP A 1039 0.57 8.84 -10.43
C ASP A 1039 -0.56 9.64 -9.75
N ILE A 1040 -1.59 8.93 -9.30
CA ILE A 1040 -2.85 9.52 -8.83
C ILE A 1040 -2.79 10.01 -7.38
N SER A 1041 -1.71 9.68 -6.65
CA SER A 1041 -1.54 10.05 -5.23
C SER A 1041 -0.28 10.85 -4.93
N LYS A 1042 0.78 10.73 -5.74
CA LYS A 1042 2.01 11.54 -5.66
C LYS A 1042 2.63 11.62 -4.25
N ILE A 1043 2.73 10.47 -3.57
CA ILE A 1043 3.23 10.36 -2.19
C ILE A 1043 4.77 10.55 -2.14
N GLY A 1044 5.45 10.42 -3.28
CA GLY A 1044 6.89 10.63 -3.43
C GLY A 1044 7.72 9.41 -3.02
N VAL A 1045 7.45 8.83 -1.84
CA VAL A 1045 8.11 7.60 -1.34
C VAL A 1045 7.53 6.32 -1.95
N GLU A 1046 6.38 6.44 -2.59
CA GLU A 1046 5.67 5.36 -3.27
C GLU A 1046 4.99 5.93 -4.52
N ARG A 1047 5.27 5.33 -5.68
CA ARG A 1047 4.61 5.68 -6.95
C ARG A 1047 3.34 4.85 -7.08
N ASN A 1048 2.20 5.51 -7.21
CA ASN A 1048 0.88 4.90 -7.25
C ASN A 1048 0.20 5.20 -8.57
N LEU A 1049 0.45 4.33 -9.53
CA LEU A 1049 0.17 4.54 -10.94
C LEU A 1049 -1.15 3.87 -11.30
N LEU A 1050 -2.00 4.60 -12.02
CA LEU A 1050 -3.17 4.06 -12.67
C LEU A 1050 -2.95 4.10 -14.18
N ARG A 1051 -3.20 2.97 -14.83
CA ARG A 1051 -3.18 2.85 -16.30
C ARG A 1051 -4.38 2.06 -16.81
N TYR A 1052 -4.63 2.19 -18.10
CA TYR A 1052 -5.68 1.48 -18.81
C TYR A 1052 -5.07 0.58 -19.88
N LEU A 1053 -5.47 -0.68 -19.88
CA LEU A 1053 -5.03 -1.66 -20.88
C LEU A 1053 -6.19 -2.04 -21.79
N ARG A 1054 -5.89 -2.21 -23.08
CA ARG A 1054 -6.87 -2.61 -24.09
C ARG A 1054 -7.41 -4.02 -23.88
N VAL A 1055 -8.69 -4.22 -24.20
CA VAL A 1055 -9.40 -5.51 -24.11
C VAL A 1055 -10.10 -5.80 -25.44
N PRO A 1056 -10.10 -7.05 -25.93
CA PRO A 1056 -10.90 -7.44 -27.08
C PRO A 1056 -12.40 -7.27 -26.81
N VAL A 1057 -13.13 -6.68 -27.76
CA VAL A 1057 -14.58 -6.45 -27.65
C VAL A 1057 -15.32 -7.01 -28.87
N ALA A 1058 -16.41 -7.73 -28.64
CA ALA A 1058 -17.37 -8.04 -29.69
C ALA A 1058 -18.40 -6.91 -29.79
N ILE A 1059 -18.53 -6.32 -30.98
CA ILE A 1059 -19.49 -5.25 -31.24
C ILE A 1059 -20.64 -5.86 -32.04
N ARG A 1060 -21.88 -5.70 -31.58
CA ARG A 1060 -23.08 -6.18 -32.28
C ARG A 1060 -24.00 -5.01 -32.63
N LEU A 1061 -24.26 -4.80 -33.92
CA LEU A 1061 -25.38 -3.98 -34.36
C LEU A 1061 -26.64 -4.85 -34.48
N ALA A 1062 -27.64 -4.56 -33.65
CA ALA A 1062 -28.93 -5.24 -33.63
C ALA A 1062 -29.70 -5.06 -34.96
N ASP A 1063 -30.69 -5.92 -35.21
CA ASP A 1063 -31.56 -5.78 -36.37
C ASP A 1063 -32.36 -4.46 -36.28
N GLY A 1064 -32.12 -3.54 -37.23
CA GLY A 1064 -32.74 -2.20 -37.24
C GLY A 1064 -32.00 -1.14 -36.42
N GLY A 1065 -30.78 -1.41 -35.95
CA GLY A 1065 -29.92 -0.41 -35.31
C GLY A 1065 -29.36 0.65 -36.28
N ASP A 1066 -28.83 1.75 -35.73
CA ASP A 1066 -28.31 2.88 -36.50
C ASP A 1066 -26.84 2.69 -36.94
N LEU A 1067 -26.56 2.99 -38.21
CA LEU A 1067 -25.20 2.87 -38.76
C LEU A 1067 -24.23 3.90 -38.15
N GLY A 1068 -24.69 5.12 -37.87
CA GLY A 1068 -23.87 6.17 -37.26
C GLY A 1068 -23.41 5.78 -35.85
N GLU A 1069 -24.31 5.19 -35.07
CA GLU A 1069 -24.00 4.61 -33.75
C GLU A 1069 -23.00 3.45 -33.83
N LEU A 1070 -23.12 2.55 -34.81
CA LEU A 1070 -22.13 1.48 -35.02
C LEU A 1070 -20.75 2.06 -35.33
N LEU A 1071 -20.67 2.98 -36.28
CA LEU A 1071 -19.40 3.60 -36.67
C LEU A 1071 -18.79 4.41 -35.52
N ARG A 1072 -19.62 5.00 -34.67
CA ARG A 1072 -19.19 5.67 -33.44
C ARG A 1072 -18.43 4.72 -32.51
N VAL A 1073 -18.98 3.54 -32.25
CA VAL A 1073 -18.36 2.53 -31.38
C VAL A 1073 -17.10 1.96 -32.03
N ILE A 1074 -17.10 1.78 -33.36
CA ILE A 1074 -15.89 1.38 -34.10
C ILE A 1074 -14.80 2.44 -33.98
N ALA A 1075 -15.12 3.73 -34.09
CA ALA A 1075 -14.15 4.82 -33.93
C ALA A 1075 -13.48 4.79 -32.54
N ALA A 1076 -14.25 4.52 -31.47
CA ALA A 1076 -13.70 4.36 -30.13
C ALA A 1076 -12.72 3.18 -30.05
N GLY A 1077 -13.07 2.02 -30.62
CA GLY A 1077 -12.18 0.86 -30.67
C GLY A 1077 -10.93 1.05 -31.54
N LEU A 1078 -11.01 1.87 -32.59
CA LEU A 1078 -9.85 2.27 -33.40
C LEU A 1078 -8.88 3.15 -32.60
N LEU A 1079 -9.38 4.12 -31.83
CA LEU A 1079 -8.55 4.98 -30.99
C LEU A 1079 -7.83 4.19 -29.90
N THR A 1080 -8.54 3.29 -29.20
CA THR A 1080 -7.96 2.43 -28.16
C THR A 1080 -7.03 1.34 -28.72
N ARG A 1081 -7.07 1.10 -30.03
CA ARG A 1081 -6.35 0.02 -30.72
C ARG A 1081 -6.69 -1.36 -30.15
N SER A 1082 -7.95 -1.53 -29.74
CA SER A 1082 -8.48 -2.80 -29.24
C SER A 1082 -8.85 -3.72 -30.40
N ARG A 1083 -8.66 -5.03 -30.22
CA ARG A 1083 -9.17 -6.02 -31.17
C ARG A 1083 -10.71 -5.99 -31.13
N MET A 1084 -11.34 -5.90 -32.30
CA MET A 1084 -12.79 -5.83 -32.44
C MET A 1084 -13.33 -6.96 -33.29
N ASP A 1085 -14.32 -7.69 -32.80
CA ASP A 1085 -15.12 -8.61 -33.63
C ASP A 1085 -16.47 -7.94 -33.91
N VAL A 1086 -16.66 -7.45 -35.14
CA VAL A 1086 -17.84 -6.66 -35.52
C VAL A 1086 -18.87 -7.56 -36.20
N SER A 1087 -20.04 -7.69 -35.57
CA SER A 1087 -21.21 -8.36 -36.14
C SER A 1087 -22.28 -7.32 -36.44
N SER A 1088 -22.79 -7.32 -37.67
CA SER A 1088 -23.76 -6.32 -38.11
C SER A 1088 -24.93 -6.94 -38.85
N SER A 1089 -26.13 -6.42 -38.60
CA SER A 1089 -27.34 -6.75 -39.37
C SER A 1089 -27.33 -6.18 -40.79
N ILE A 1090 -26.49 -5.17 -41.05
CA ILE A 1090 -26.31 -4.51 -42.35
C ILE A 1090 -24.84 -4.50 -42.80
N PRO A 1091 -24.54 -4.50 -44.12
CA PRO A 1091 -23.17 -4.35 -44.61
C PRO A 1091 -22.56 -3.00 -44.20
N LEU A 1092 -21.26 -3.00 -43.86
CA LEU A 1092 -20.50 -1.76 -43.65
C LEU A 1092 -20.25 -1.03 -44.98
N PRO A 1093 -20.05 0.30 -44.97
CA PRO A 1093 -19.67 1.04 -46.17
C PRO A 1093 -18.38 0.47 -46.82
N PRO A 1094 -18.28 0.34 -48.15
CA PRO A 1094 -17.14 -0.30 -48.81
C PRO A 1094 -15.78 0.30 -48.43
N ARG A 1095 -15.68 1.63 -48.37
CA ARG A 1095 -14.44 2.32 -47.96
C ARG A 1095 -14.06 2.06 -46.50
N VAL A 1096 -15.06 1.92 -45.63
CA VAL A 1096 -14.84 1.54 -44.22
C VAL A 1096 -14.39 0.09 -44.13
N GLN A 1097 -14.99 -0.81 -44.91
CA GLN A 1097 -14.60 -2.22 -44.95
C GLN A 1097 -13.19 -2.42 -45.51
N GLU A 1098 -12.82 -1.69 -46.57
CA GLU A 1098 -11.46 -1.65 -47.13
C GLU A 1098 -10.46 -1.17 -46.07
N MET A 1099 -10.77 -0.08 -45.37
CA MET A 1099 -9.90 0.46 -44.32
C MET A 1099 -9.73 -0.54 -43.17
N LEU A 1100 -10.79 -1.22 -42.73
CA LEU A 1100 -10.71 -2.23 -41.66
C LEU A 1100 -10.00 -3.52 -42.11
N SER A 1101 -9.94 -3.80 -43.41
CA SER A 1101 -9.33 -5.01 -43.98
C SER A 1101 -7.92 -4.80 -44.56
N GLY A 1102 -7.38 -3.58 -44.48
CA GLY A 1102 -6.11 -3.21 -45.10
C GLY A 1102 -4.86 -3.70 -44.36
N ASP A 1103 -3.75 -3.81 -45.09
CA ASP A 1103 -2.46 -4.36 -44.64
C ASP A 1103 -1.88 -3.61 -43.40
N GLU A 1104 -2.13 -2.31 -43.25
CA GLU A 1104 -1.67 -1.52 -42.09
C GLU A 1104 -2.23 -2.02 -40.74
N LEU A 1105 -3.50 -2.47 -40.70
CA LEU A 1105 -4.08 -3.07 -39.50
C LEU A 1105 -3.62 -4.51 -39.28
N GLN A 1106 -3.15 -5.16 -40.34
CA GLN A 1106 -2.64 -6.53 -40.33
C GLN A 1106 -1.23 -6.60 -39.70
N GLU A 1107 -0.35 -5.65 -40.03
CA GLU A 1107 1.02 -5.56 -39.49
C GLU A 1107 1.07 -5.14 -38.00
N MET A 1108 0.06 -4.42 -37.49
CA MET A 1108 0.10 -3.79 -36.16
C MET A 1108 -0.31 -4.69 -34.95
N ALA A 1109 -0.57 -6.00 -35.16
CA ALA A 1109 -0.67 -7.08 -34.14
C ALA A 1109 -1.70 -8.19 -34.49
N GLY A 1110 -1.95 -8.49 -35.78
CA GLY A 1110 -3.02 -9.45 -36.15
C GLY A 1110 -4.44 -8.93 -35.84
N LEU A 1111 -4.61 -7.61 -35.89
CA LEU A 1111 -5.79 -6.85 -35.45
C LEU A 1111 -6.90 -6.73 -36.49
N VAL A 1112 -6.95 -7.59 -37.51
CA VAL A 1112 -8.01 -7.53 -38.55
C VAL A 1112 -9.36 -7.71 -37.86
N PRO A 1113 -10.23 -6.68 -37.85
CA PRO A 1113 -11.54 -6.80 -37.25
C PRO A 1113 -12.33 -7.84 -38.03
N LYS A 1114 -12.82 -8.86 -37.34
CA LYS A 1114 -13.66 -9.86 -38.00
C LYS A 1114 -15.04 -9.24 -38.23
N VAL A 1115 -15.29 -8.77 -39.45
CA VAL A 1115 -16.60 -8.23 -39.85
C VAL A 1115 -17.48 -9.37 -40.37
N VAL A 1116 -18.61 -9.60 -39.72
CA VAL A 1116 -19.61 -10.61 -40.13
C VAL A 1116 -20.95 -9.92 -40.30
N VAL A 1117 -21.59 -10.13 -41.45
CA VAL A 1117 -22.98 -9.70 -41.68
C VAL A 1117 -23.91 -10.87 -41.38
N GLU A 1118 -24.71 -10.75 -40.33
CA GLU A 1118 -25.59 -11.81 -39.82
C GLU A 1118 -26.78 -11.19 -39.06
N SER A 1119 -27.94 -11.87 -39.06
CA SER A 1119 -29.12 -11.42 -38.29
C SER A 1119 -28.97 -11.70 -36.79
N ASP A 1120 -29.85 -11.14 -35.96
CA ASP A 1120 -29.79 -11.36 -34.51
C ASP A 1120 -29.90 -12.85 -34.15
N ALA A 1121 -30.78 -13.59 -34.83
CA ALA A 1121 -30.94 -15.04 -34.62
C ALA A 1121 -29.65 -15.83 -34.95
N GLN A 1122 -29.00 -15.53 -36.07
CA GLN A 1122 -27.76 -16.21 -36.48
C GLN A 1122 -26.61 -15.90 -35.50
N TRP A 1123 -26.54 -14.66 -35.03
CA TRP A 1123 -25.55 -14.25 -34.06
C TRP A 1123 -25.76 -14.93 -32.69
N LEU A 1124 -27.00 -15.04 -32.22
CA LEU A 1124 -27.33 -15.73 -30.97
C LEU A 1124 -27.03 -17.24 -31.04
N GLU A 1125 -27.28 -17.90 -32.18
CA GLU A 1125 -26.85 -19.29 -32.41
C GLU A 1125 -25.32 -19.42 -32.33
N ARG A 1126 -24.59 -18.45 -32.91
CA ARG A 1126 -23.13 -18.38 -32.85
C ARG A 1126 -22.64 -18.17 -31.41
N ALA A 1127 -23.34 -17.35 -30.63
CA ALA A 1127 -23.07 -17.13 -29.21
C ALA A 1127 -23.28 -18.42 -28.40
N ALA A 1128 -24.41 -19.09 -28.58
CA ALA A 1128 -24.75 -20.34 -27.89
C ALA A 1128 -23.79 -21.49 -28.25
N ALA A 1129 -23.23 -21.49 -29.45
CA ALA A 1129 -22.20 -22.42 -29.88
C ALA A 1129 -20.80 -22.09 -29.32
N GLY A 1130 -20.65 -21.07 -28.47
CA GLY A 1130 -19.37 -20.66 -27.87
C GLY A 1130 -18.39 -20.02 -28.87
N ARG A 1131 -18.88 -19.50 -30.00
CA ARG A 1131 -18.04 -18.93 -31.08
C ARG A 1131 -17.87 -17.41 -30.98
N ILE A 1132 -18.28 -16.80 -29.86
CA ILE A 1132 -17.93 -15.43 -29.48
C ILE A 1132 -16.83 -15.54 -28.42
N THR A 1133 -15.61 -15.17 -28.79
CA THR A 1133 -14.42 -15.35 -27.93
C THR A 1133 -14.08 -14.12 -27.09
N ALA A 1134 -14.78 -13.00 -27.29
CA ALA A 1134 -14.56 -11.79 -26.50
C ALA A 1134 -15.26 -11.89 -25.14
N SER A 1135 -14.57 -11.50 -24.07
CA SER A 1135 -15.13 -11.41 -22.71
C SER A 1135 -16.02 -10.19 -22.50
N ARG A 1136 -16.10 -9.30 -23.49
CA ARG A 1136 -16.93 -8.09 -23.46
C ARG A 1136 -17.71 -7.96 -24.76
N VAL A 1137 -18.99 -7.66 -24.64
CA VAL A 1137 -19.91 -7.47 -25.76
C VAL A 1137 -20.54 -6.08 -25.66
N ARG A 1138 -20.39 -5.25 -26.70
CA ARG A 1138 -21.09 -3.96 -26.83
C ARG A 1138 -22.20 -4.11 -27.86
N ILE A 1139 -23.44 -3.98 -27.40
CA ILE A 1139 -24.63 -4.03 -28.26
C ILE A 1139 -25.00 -2.61 -28.67
N VAL A 1140 -25.31 -2.42 -29.95
CA VAL A 1140 -25.76 -1.17 -30.56
C VAL A 1140 -27.20 -1.36 -31.03
N GLY A 1141 -28.11 -0.50 -30.59
CA GLY A 1141 -29.53 -0.55 -30.97
C GLY A 1141 -30.38 -1.56 -30.19
N ASP A 1142 -30.05 -1.86 -28.92
CA ASP A 1142 -30.87 -2.72 -28.05
C ASP A 1142 -32.16 -2.01 -27.60
N ILE A 1143 -33.12 -1.84 -28.52
CA ILE A 1143 -34.36 -1.08 -28.27
C ILE A 1143 -35.57 -2.02 -28.26
N VAL A 1144 -36.18 -2.19 -27.08
CA VAL A 1144 -37.57 -2.67 -26.94
C VAL A 1144 -38.50 -1.45 -26.96
N SER A 1145 -39.02 -1.10 -28.14
CA SER A 1145 -39.95 0.03 -28.25
C SER A 1145 -41.36 -0.36 -27.77
N ASP A 1146 -41.71 0.00 -26.52
CA ASP A 1146 -43.10 -0.01 -26.00
C ASP A 1146 -43.67 1.38 -25.67
N ARG A 1147 -43.02 2.48 -26.07
CA ARG A 1147 -43.60 3.83 -25.99
C ARG A 1147 -44.00 4.33 -27.37
N VAL A 1148 -45.20 3.97 -27.80
CA VAL A 1148 -45.92 4.72 -28.83
C VAL A 1148 -46.26 6.10 -28.27
N ASP A 1149 -46.03 7.12 -29.09
CA ASP A 1149 -46.38 8.52 -28.87
C ASP A 1149 -47.75 8.70 -28.17
N ALA A 1150 -47.71 9.20 -26.93
CA ALA A 1150 -48.86 9.81 -26.28
C ALA A 1150 -48.57 11.28 -25.96
N PHE A 1151 -48.12 12.02 -26.98
CA PHE A 1151 -48.31 13.47 -27.09
C PHE A 1151 -49.11 13.78 -28.37
N GLY A 1152 -50.29 13.19 -28.46
CA GLY A 1152 -51.34 13.57 -29.40
C GLY A 1152 -52.66 13.48 -28.66
N GLY A 1153 -53.19 14.61 -28.20
CA GLY A 1153 -54.42 14.65 -27.40
C GLY A 1153 -55.64 14.09 -28.15
N PRO A 1154 -56.57 13.40 -27.48
CA PRO A 1154 -57.85 13.06 -28.09
C PRO A 1154 -58.89 14.14 -27.76
N GLN A 1155 -59.30 14.90 -28.77
CA GLN A 1155 -60.63 15.51 -28.76
C GLN A 1155 -61.70 14.43 -28.93
N GLY A 1156 -62.60 14.37 -27.94
CA GLY A 1156 -64.02 13.98 -28.00
C GLY A 1156 -64.50 12.84 -28.91
N GLY A 1157 -65.14 11.83 -28.31
CA GLY A 1157 -66.07 10.96 -29.04
C GLY A 1157 -66.48 9.67 -28.33
N THR A 1158 -67.50 9.76 -27.47
CA THR A 1158 -68.58 8.78 -27.17
C THR A 1158 -68.30 7.25 -27.19
N ALA A 1159 -68.63 6.61 -26.06
CA ALA A 1159 -68.81 5.16 -25.87
C ALA A 1159 -69.90 4.54 -26.78
N PRO A 1160 -69.90 3.21 -26.96
CA PRO A 1160 -70.92 2.40 -26.28
C PRO A 1160 -70.46 1.00 -25.80
N SER A 1161 -71.45 0.31 -25.22
CA SER A 1161 -71.44 -0.76 -24.22
C SER A 1161 -71.53 -2.23 -24.73
N LEU A 1162 -71.13 -3.15 -23.83
CA LEU A 1162 -71.69 -4.48 -23.52
C LEU A 1162 -71.75 -5.61 -24.58
N GLY A 1163 -71.22 -6.78 -24.20
CA GLY A 1163 -71.57 -8.09 -24.75
C GLY A 1163 -70.89 -9.24 -23.99
N ARG A 1164 -71.70 -10.12 -23.39
CA ARG A 1164 -71.31 -11.33 -22.63
C ARG A 1164 -71.17 -12.58 -23.54
N ASP A 1165 -70.58 -13.62 -22.93
CA ASP A 1165 -70.78 -15.07 -23.12
C ASP A 1165 -69.67 -15.85 -23.83
N ALA A 1166 -68.97 -16.73 -23.09
CA ALA A 1166 -69.27 -18.17 -23.04
C ALA A 1166 -68.09 -18.98 -22.45
N ALA A 1167 -68.43 -19.97 -21.65
CA ALA A 1167 -67.54 -20.81 -20.85
C ALA A 1167 -66.95 -22.02 -21.61
N GLY A 1168 -65.78 -22.49 -21.16
CA GLY A 1168 -65.23 -23.81 -21.47
C GLY A 1168 -64.13 -24.19 -20.48
N ALA A 1169 -64.41 -25.17 -19.62
CA ALA A 1169 -63.55 -25.68 -18.55
C ALA A 1169 -62.47 -26.70 -19.05
N PRO A 1170 -61.44 -27.04 -18.25
CA PRO A 1170 -60.13 -27.55 -18.70
C PRO A 1170 -59.86 -29.04 -18.39
N ALA A 1171 -58.80 -29.63 -19.00
CA ALA A 1171 -57.88 -30.68 -18.46
C ALA A 1171 -57.11 -31.42 -19.58
N PRO A 1172 -56.00 -32.17 -19.31
CA PRO A 1172 -54.97 -32.03 -18.28
C PRO A 1172 -53.52 -32.03 -18.84
N ALA A 1173 -52.58 -31.62 -18.01
CA ALA A 1173 -51.13 -31.69 -18.26
C ALA A 1173 -50.59 -33.12 -18.09
N SER A 1174 -49.54 -33.47 -18.84
CA SER A 1174 -48.63 -34.57 -18.52
C SER A 1174 -47.17 -34.11 -18.62
N PRO A 1175 -46.28 -34.52 -17.70
CA PRO A 1175 -44.92 -34.01 -17.55
C PRO A 1175 -43.89 -34.88 -18.27
N HIS A 1176 -42.70 -34.30 -18.49
CA HIS A 1176 -41.50 -34.87 -19.14
C HIS A 1176 -41.37 -34.58 -20.65
N ALA A 1177 -40.77 -33.42 -20.94
CA ALA A 1177 -39.91 -33.26 -22.12
C ALA A 1177 -38.78 -32.28 -21.78
N THR A 1178 -37.56 -32.76 -21.89
CA THR A 1178 -36.31 -32.01 -21.85
C THR A 1178 -36.37 -30.90 -22.90
N ARG A 1179 -36.32 -29.62 -22.48
CA ARG A 1179 -36.41 -28.47 -23.39
C ARG A 1179 -35.14 -28.38 -24.25
N SER A 1180 -35.33 -28.44 -25.57
CA SER A 1180 -34.32 -28.21 -26.60
C SER A 1180 -34.19 -26.70 -26.84
N PHE A 1181 -32.98 -26.24 -27.17
CA PHE A 1181 -32.61 -24.85 -27.51
C PHE A 1181 -33.50 -24.19 -28.59
N THR A 1182 -34.26 -24.98 -29.35
CA THR A 1182 -35.18 -24.54 -30.41
C THR A 1182 -36.46 -23.82 -29.93
N ASP A 1183 -36.76 -23.79 -28.64
CA ASP A 1183 -38.03 -23.22 -28.14
C ASP A 1183 -38.04 -21.69 -27.96
N VAL A 1184 -36.93 -20.98 -28.23
CA VAL A 1184 -36.86 -19.49 -28.14
C VAL A 1184 -37.33 -18.79 -29.42
N LEU A 1185 -37.49 -19.50 -30.55
CA LEU A 1185 -37.90 -18.91 -31.82
C LEU A 1185 -38.97 -19.75 -32.52
N SER A 1186 -40.25 -19.44 -32.30
CA SER A 1186 -41.36 -19.88 -33.16
C SER A 1186 -41.96 -18.69 -33.90
N GLY A 1187 -41.39 -18.33 -35.05
CA GLY A 1187 -41.93 -17.31 -35.93
C GLY A 1187 -41.08 -17.08 -37.17
N MET A 1188 -41.64 -17.34 -38.34
CA MET A 1188 -40.97 -17.39 -39.65
C MET A 1188 -40.17 -16.13 -40.04
N THR A 1189 -39.04 -16.37 -40.72
CA THR A 1189 -38.23 -15.40 -41.47
C THR A 1189 -38.99 -14.70 -42.62
N ARG A 1190 -38.56 -13.44 -42.89
CA ARG A 1190 -38.79 -12.53 -44.04
C ARG A 1190 -40.02 -11.63 -44.01
N GLY A 1191 -39.81 -10.39 -43.57
CA GLY A 1191 -40.59 -9.22 -44.00
C GLY A 1191 -39.75 -8.32 -44.92
N SER A 1192 -40.24 -8.06 -46.14
CA SER A 1192 -39.60 -7.29 -47.21
C SER A 1192 -39.66 -5.75 -47.02
N THR A 1193 -39.67 -5.25 -45.79
CA THR A 1193 -40.00 -3.84 -45.51
C THR A 1193 -39.00 -3.07 -44.65
N GLY A 1194 -37.83 -3.63 -44.32
CA GLY A 1194 -36.78 -2.87 -43.60
C GLY A 1194 -37.19 -2.37 -42.21
N LYS A 1195 -38.21 -2.97 -41.58
CA LYS A 1195 -38.61 -2.68 -40.20
C LYS A 1195 -38.07 -3.76 -39.24
N PRO A 1196 -37.64 -3.40 -38.02
CA PRO A 1196 -37.15 -4.35 -37.03
C PRO A 1196 -38.22 -5.40 -36.73
N VAL A 1197 -37.86 -6.69 -36.75
CA VAL A 1197 -38.72 -7.74 -36.18
C VAL A 1197 -38.30 -7.90 -34.73
N PRO A 1198 -39.17 -7.58 -33.75
CA PRO A 1198 -38.81 -7.71 -32.34
C PRO A 1198 -38.54 -9.18 -32.02
N LEU A 1199 -37.51 -9.46 -31.21
CA LEU A 1199 -37.30 -10.78 -30.64
C LEU A 1199 -38.45 -11.07 -29.69
N VAL A 1200 -39.12 -12.20 -29.90
CA VAL A 1200 -40.33 -12.58 -29.17
C VAL A 1200 -40.15 -13.98 -28.60
N ARG A 1201 -40.41 -14.14 -27.30
CA ARG A 1201 -40.48 -15.44 -26.63
C ARG A 1201 -41.65 -16.27 -27.15
N ALA A 1202 -41.64 -17.58 -26.91
CA ALA A 1202 -42.73 -18.48 -27.30
C ALA A 1202 -44.11 -18.09 -26.71
N ASP A 1203 -44.14 -17.27 -25.66
CA ASP A 1203 -45.35 -16.72 -25.05
C ASP A 1203 -45.85 -15.40 -25.69
N GLY A 1204 -45.16 -14.89 -26.72
CA GLY A 1204 -45.51 -13.65 -27.41
C GLY A 1204 -44.87 -12.37 -26.83
N SER A 1205 -44.11 -12.45 -25.74
CA SER A 1205 -43.46 -11.29 -25.11
C SER A 1205 -42.18 -10.85 -25.83
N ARG A 1206 -41.97 -9.54 -25.98
CA ARG A 1206 -40.75 -8.97 -26.57
C ARG A 1206 -39.59 -9.05 -25.58
N ILE A 1207 -38.39 -9.37 -26.06
CA ILE A 1207 -37.17 -9.40 -25.23
C ILE A 1207 -36.07 -8.51 -25.81
N PRO A 1208 -35.30 -7.80 -24.96
CA PRO A 1208 -34.07 -7.14 -25.39
C PRO A 1208 -33.06 -8.16 -25.93
N LEU A 1209 -32.23 -7.73 -26.89
CA LEU A 1209 -31.15 -8.54 -27.42
C LEU A 1209 -30.10 -8.87 -26.35
N SER A 1210 -29.87 -7.97 -25.39
CA SER A 1210 -29.00 -8.24 -24.23
C SER A 1210 -29.49 -9.39 -23.36
N THR A 1211 -30.80 -9.45 -23.07
CA THR A 1211 -31.43 -10.57 -22.35
C THR A 1211 -31.34 -11.86 -23.16
N ALA A 1212 -31.65 -11.82 -24.46
CA ALA A 1212 -31.55 -12.98 -25.34
C ALA A 1212 -30.11 -13.52 -25.44
N LEU A 1213 -29.12 -12.63 -25.46
CA LEU A 1213 -27.70 -13.01 -25.41
C LEU A 1213 -27.35 -13.65 -24.07
N ALA A 1214 -27.78 -13.07 -22.96
CA ALA A 1214 -27.54 -13.65 -21.64
C ALA A 1214 -28.13 -15.06 -21.52
N GLU A 1215 -29.32 -15.30 -22.08
CA GLU A 1215 -29.93 -16.62 -22.21
C GLU A 1215 -29.11 -17.57 -23.09
N ALA A 1216 -28.66 -17.11 -24.27
CA ALA A 1216 -27.82 -17.89 -25.19
C ALA A 1216 -26.48 -18.30 -24.58
N LEU A 1217 -25.91 -17.45 -23.71
CA LEU A 1217 -24.69 -17.71 -22.94
C LEU A 1217 -24.95 -18.54 -21.67
N GLY A 1218 -26.19 -18.96 -21.41
CA GLY A 1218 -26.57 -19.71 -20.21
C GLY A 1218 -26.35 -18.95 -18.90
N GLY A 1219 -26.40 -17.62 -18.94
CA GLY A 1219 -26.09 -16.77 -17.79
C GLY A 1219 -24.62 -16.79 -17.37
N SER A 1220 -23.67 -17.08 -18.28
CA SER A 1220 -22.26 -17.10 -17.93
C SER A 1220 -21.79 -15.75 -17.35
N PRO A 1221 -21.16 -15.71 -16.16
CA PRO A 1221 -20.59 -14.49 -15.61
C PRO A 1221 -19.27 -14.07 -16.28
N ASP A 1222 -18.73 -14.88 -17.19
CA ASP A 1222 -17.46 -14.60 -17.89
C ASP A 1222 -17.59 -13.52 -18.97
N VAL A 1223 -18.82 -13.15 -19.35
CA VAL A 1223 -19.09 -12.17 -20.41
C VAL A 1223 -19.79 -10.94 -19.83
N ALA A 1224 -19.14 -9.78 -19.97
CA ALA A 1224 -19.76 -8.49 -19.66
C ALA A 1224 -20.54 -7.97 -20.88
N ILE A 1225 -21.85 -7.72 -20.69
CA ILE A 1225 -22.74 -7.21 -21.71
C ILE A 1225 -22.98 -5.72 -21.46
N TYR A 1226 -22.63 -4.88 -22.44
CA TYR A 1226 -22.85 -3.44 -22.45
C TYR A 1226 -23.95 -3.12 -23.45
N ALA A 1227 -25.13 -2.76 -22.95
CA ALA A 1227 -26.34 -2.56 -23.76
C ALA A 1227 -26.97 -1.16 -23.61
N ASP A 1228 -26.36 -0.27 -22.82
CA ASP A 1228 -26.82 1.11 -22.68
C ASP A 1228 -26.88 1.83 -24.04
N PRO A 1229 -27.79 2.81 -24.22
CA PRO A 1229 -27.81 3.66 -25.41
C PRO A 1229 -26.43 4.24 -25.75
N ILE A 1230 -26.12 4.37 -27.04
CA ILE A 1230 -24.84 4.95 -27.47
C ILE A 1230 -24.79 6.42 -27.08
N THR A 1231 -23.67 6.85 -26.50
CA THR A 1231 -23.44 8.25 -26.13
C THR A 1231 -22.30 8.89 -26.94
N PRO A 1232 -22.34 10.21 -27.16
CA PRO A 1232 -21.19 10.92 -27.71
C PRO A 1232 -20.04 11.10 -26.70
N ALA A 1233 -20.22 10.69 -25.44
CA ALA A 1233 -19.25 10.91 -24.37
C ALA A 1233 -18.14 9.86 -24.41
N GLY A 1234 -16.93 10.27 -24.79
CA GLY A 1234 -15.76 9.38 -24.78
C GLY A 1234 -15.39 8.86 -23.39
N ARG A 1235 -15.75 9.61 -22.33
CA ARG A 1235 -15.56 9.19 -20.93
C ARG A 1235 -16.30 7.89 -20.57
N VAL A 1236 -17.35 7.55 -21.33
CA VAL A 1236 -18.20 6.37 -21.14
C VAL A 1236 -17.90 5.33 -22.23
N GLU A 1237 -17.95 5.70 -23.52
CA GLU A 1237 -17.86 4.74 -24.62
C GLU A 1237 -16.47 4.11 -24.83
N LEU A 1238 -15.40 4.67 -24.26
CA LEU A 1238 -14.08 4.05 -24.29
C LEU A 1238 -13.92 2.92 -23.26
N LEU A 1239 -14.68 2.92 -22.16
CA LEU A 1239 -14.54 1.97 -21.05
C LEU A 1239 -14.74 0.50 -21.44
N PRO A 1240 -15.71 0.12 -22.31
CA PRO A 1240 -15.84 -1.27 -22.77
C PRO A 1240 -14.56 -1.84 -23.37
N PHE A 1241 -13.72 -1.00 -23.97
CA PHE A 1241 -12.46 -1.38 -24.62
C PHE A 1241 -11.26 -1.41 -23.67
N LEU A 1242 -11.42 -1.01 -22.41
CA LEU A 1242 -10.33 -0.79 -21.47
C LEU A 1242 -10.54 -1.51 -20.13
N ARG A 1243 -9.48 -2.04 -19.56
CA ARG A 1243 -9.43 -2.54 -18.18
C ARG A 1243 -8.43 -1.72 -17.37
N GLU A 1244 -8.80 -1.39 -16.15
CA GLU A 1244 -7.93 -0.64 -15.25
C GLU A 1244 -6.85 -1.54 -14.66
N GLN A 1245 -5.68 -0.95 -14.41
CA GLN A 1245 -4.61 -1.58 -13.63
C GLN A 1245 -3.98 -0.56 -12.69
N ALA A 1246 -3.88 -0.92 -11.42
CA ALA A 1246 -3.17 -0.14 -10.42
C ALA A 1246 -1.77 -0.76 -10.21
N ILE A 1247 -0.75 0.08 -10.15
CA ILE A 1247 0.66 -0.33 -9.97
C ILE A 1247 1.23 0.48 -8.84
N SER A 1248 1.69 -0.19 -7.78
CA SER A 1248 2.30 0.46 -6.63
C SER A 1248 3.75 0.02 -6.49
N ILE A 1249 4.66 0.99 -6.56
CA ILE A 1249 6.10 0.76 -6.57
C ILE A 1249 6.71 1.52 -5.40
N THR A 1250 7.42 0.81 -4.52
CA THR A 1250 8.26 1.44 -3.50
C THR A 1250 9.32 2.30 -4.20
N ASN A 1251 9.28 3.61 -3.94
CA ASN A 1251 10.13 4.59 -4.63
C ASN A 1251 11.33 5.02 -3.77
N HIS A 1252 11.74 4.15 -2.84
CA HIS A 1252 12.89 4.40 -1.97
C HIS A 1252 13.67 3.13 -1.65
N ARG A 1253 14.93 3.31 -1.25
CA ARG A 1253 15.77 2.31 -0.61
C ARG A 1253 16.13 2.79 0.78
N PHE A 1254 15.53 2.18 1.80
CA PHE A 1254 15.68 2.60 3.21
C PHE A 1254 15.43 4.11 3.46
N GLY A 1255 14.42 4.67 2.78
CA GLY A 1255 14.02 6.08 2.87
C GLY A 1255 14.69 7.02 1.86
N ASN A 1256 15.75 6.58 1.18
CA ASN A 1256 16.39 7.36 0.12
C ASN A 1256 15.69 7.12 -1.23
N PRO A 1257 15.34 8.16 -2.01
CA PRO A 1257 14.68 7.99 -3.30
C PRO A 1257 15.49 7.10 -4.27
N ILE A 1258 14.81 6.33 -5.11
CA ILE A 1258 15.42 5.53 -6.18
C ILE A 1258 14.72 5.75 -7.53
N ALA A 1259 15.45 5.59 -8.63
CA ALA A 1259 14.94 5.77 -10.00
C ALA A 1259 14.50 4.46 -10.68
N LEU A 1260 14.14 3.43 -9.90
CA LEU A 1260 13.88 2.06 -10.40
C LEU A 1260 12.84 2.00 -11.54
N SER A 1261 11.87 2.91 -11.52
CA SER A 1261 10.74 2.92 -12.46
C SER A 1261 10.72 4.12 -13.40
N ASP A 1262 11.73 4.99 -13.36
CA ASP A 1262 11.72 6.26 -14.11
C ASP A 1262 11.86 6.05 -15.62
N GLU A 1263 12.60 5.02 -16.04
CA GLU A 1263 12.78 4.65 -17.45
C GLU A 1263 11.77 3.58 -17.93
N VAL A 1264 10.99 3.00 -17.00
CA VAL A 1264 10.11 1.85 -17.28
C VAL A 1264 8.63 2.25 -17.43
N VAL A 1265 8.18 3.22 -16.63
CA VAL A 1265 6.75 3.55 -16.44
C VAL A 1265 6.28 4.72 -17.30
#